data_AF-K6XD49-F1
#
_entry.id   AF-K6XD49-F1
#
_cell.length_a   1.000
_cell.length_b   1.000
_cell.length_c   1.000
_cell.angle_alpha   90.00
_cell.angle_beta   90.00
_cell.angle_gamma   90.00
#
_symmetry.space_group_name_H-M   'P 1'
#
loop_
_entity.id
_entity.type
_entity.pdbx_description
1 polymer ?
#
loop_
_entity_poly.entity_id
_entity_poly.type
_entity_poly.pdbx_seq_one_letter_code
_entity_poly.pdbx_strand_id
1 'polypeptide(L)'
;MDYNSKTNRWINYSVGGIALLLMLLGVSAFPSFQLLIVALVGLVIISCYFVPTAWLLILPSIIVLVDLSSWTGRFVFNEFDWLVLSVIAIGFLRRSNFCNPLNRSSPETQLSVSYKKYSLPLLLLALVVIHFNFTSLISLLSQPLFANPYYFDAYHVKVGKGIIYGFILAILLTRQFNQNSNTVISHLALGSCFASFGLFTLVLWERGTLFQVFNATNWWALANSFLDFTSSYRVTALVSDMHTGGEAYDGIILTLIPLNLLGFFWFKKHSLRLLSVCALMAVCYCVLVGFTRTTYFATALSIGCFVLLYTFVIVKKQNQKKYALSDHLMTALLIVFSFVLFKNAGYAGLVIYCGVLFAAIAICLLSTRIGINKVIVQVVFALITLLGILLSLQQAGESKWITSSTIGNISIIVGIIVTTVLSYRFYIYNQSLLISSKFYHAVGVIISSVLLSAVAGGYQINARVNNISADLSTRFEHWSDVVNSSDNGVLTVLFGNGVGSFPLNYALNYPDKVKDVGGFIVRQDSLVLGRGDDLAFGQRVDILPNTEYVISFEGQAEQSTEPDTNTKGRIGFFLCERNLIFASNFNANCVAHALNIDEEYNSYRFELNSKNVGSKSMAFLRWPTTLYIKNFSKHGNVSVKQISLKTAEFADVNYDMNSSELLQNTDFNQGVDYWYFYNDFKHLPWHIKNIYLSVFYQFGIVGFILLAFMFCKAMLLEQNNPHLNVLKITFISLLAGMLPFGLFGDPFDSSRVSTYFFTLAFATYLLTNAKIRDQLNPKNTKIILGVTAVLITVLIIGIFSVRYYFQQSAISLIKANVLTNISAVDAGQSDQTSTNDAKFSVLQKALPAYDFWRGQTIGPNDFGEKQYQSEWESLDKKRLHRVISESEFLKAVTKASAGDIIELMPGNYVFSGRAINITAKGRPDLPIIIRSSVLGEVTLAFNLLEGFKVSGPYWQINNLIINGVCKVDSQCEHAVHVVGGASHFSFENNIVTNFNAAIKANQTESQFPDYGNITSNAFYNVTPRETGNPVTVLDLVAVSNWNVSGNFIADFAKGAGDNISYGMFFKGGGESNVIENNLIDCQWRNSGGVNIGASFGGGGTQAKYCRDKQCQSEQSDSLFRNNIVMNCSDVGLYINKSKHITVFNNLFYRTRGIDVRYKESSAIIKNNILDGRINKRDNATVIESNNVSDFLTSLALDSTVETIFSDPEKGDFTVKQAGRVELQGEGNNALGIGFCGNAHSKNVPNIGPFETLASTHCHSSIKLLITEL
;
A
#
# COMPACT_ATOMS: atom_id res chain seq x y z
N MET A 1 -14.82 -10.64 58.38
CA MET A 1 -14.20 -11.72 57.57
C MET A 1 -15.24 -12.45 56.72
N ASP A 2 -16.42 -12.76 57.25
CA ASP A 2 -17.50 -13.44 56.49
C ASP A 2 -18.22 -12.56 55.45
N TYR A 3 -18.18 -11.23 55.63
CA TYR A 3 -18.77 -10.27 54.70
C TYR A 3 -18.04 -10.23 53.34
N ASN A 4 -16.70 -10.23 53.34
CA ASN A 4 -15.89 -10.24 52.10
C ASN A 4 -15.97 -11.56 51.32
N SER A 5 -16.24 -12.69 52.00
CA SER A 5 -16.40 -14.00 51.33
C SER A 5 -17.75 -14.09 50.60
N LYS A 6 -18.82 -13.54 51.21
CA LYS A 6 -20.16 -13.45 50.61
C LYS A 6 -20.19 -12.47 49.44
N THR A 7 -19.63 -11.27 49.58
CA THR A 7 -19.62 -10.26 48.50
C THR A 7 -18.86 -10.74 47.26
N ASN A 8 -17.69 -11.36 47.43
CA ASN A 8 -16.94 -11.94 46.31
C ASN A 8 -17.69 -13.09 45.62
N ARG A 9 -18.52 -13.84 46.37
CA ARG A 9 -19.34 -14.91 45.84
C ARG A 9 -20.49 -14.38 44.98
N TRP A 10 -21.17 -13.33 45.44
CA TRP A 10 -22.21 -12.65 44.66
C TRP A 10 -21.67 -12.09 43.35
N ILE A 11 -20.53 -11.39 43.38
CA ILE A 11 -19.89 -10.86 42.17
C ILE A 11 -19.58 -11.97 41.15
N ASN A 12 -19.05 -13.11 41.60
CA ASN A 12 -18.75 -14.22 40.70
C ASN A 12 -20.02 -14.81 40.08
N TYR A 13 -21.09 -15.02 40.86
CA TYR A 13 -22.35 -15.53 40.32
C TYR A 13 -23.04 -14.52 39.39
N SER A 14 -22.97 -13.22 39.69
CA SER A 14 -23.49 -12.18 38.81
C SER A 14 -22.74 -12.15 37.47
N VAL A 15 -21.41 -12.08 37.48
CA VAL A 15 -20.60 -12.06 36.23
C VAL A 15 -20.83 -13.35 35.43
N GLY A 16 -20.74 -14.50 36.08
CA GLY A 16 -20.93 -15.79 35.41
C GLY A 16 -22.36 -16.01 34.91
N GLY A 17 -23.37 -15.58 35.67
CA GLY A 17 -24.78 -15.68 35.31
C GLY A 17 -25.17 -14.76 34.15
N ILE A 18 -24.66 -13.51 34.13
CA ILE A 18 -24.84 -12.59 33.00
C ILE A 18 -24.20 -13.18 31.75
N ALA A 19 -22.95 -13.66 31.83
CA ALA A 19 -22.27 -14.26 30.68
C ALA A 19 -23.02 -15.50 30.14
N LEU A 20 -23.57 -16.33 31.04
CA LEU A 20 -24.38 -17.49 30.65
C LEU A 20 -25.66 -17.07 29.92
N LEU A 21 -26.37 -16.06 30.43
CA LEU A 21 -27.61 -15.57 29.84
C LEU A 21 -27.36 -14.93 28.46
N LEU A 22 -26.34 -14.09 28.34
CA LEU A 22 -25.95 -13.48 27.06
C LEU A 22 -25.54 -14.54 26.02
N MET A 23 -24.80 -15.56 26.46
CA MET A 23 -24.42 -16.67 25.59
C MET A 23 -25.64 -17.46 25.11
N LEU A 24 -26.56 -17.84 26.02
CA LEU A 24 -27.76 -18.58 25.65
C LEU A 24 -28.66 -17.80 24.68
N LEU A 25 -28.86 -16.50 24.94
CA LEU A 25 -29.59 -15.61 24.04
C LEU A 25 -28.93 -15.54 22.65
N GLY A 26 -27.62 -15.30 22.61
CA GLY A 26 -26.87 -15.20 21.37
C GLY A 26 -26.87 -16.48 20.54
N VAL A 27 -26.69 -17.64 21.16
CA VAL A 27 -26.76 -18.94 20.47
C VAL A 27 -28.16 -19.22 19.94
N SER A 28 -29.21 -18.88 20.70
CA SER A 28 -30.60 -19.12 20.26
C SER A 28 -31.02 -18.27 19.05
N ALA A 29 -30.43 -17.08 18.90
CA ALA A 29 -30.74 -16.13 17.84
C ALA A 29 -29.76 -16.20 16.65
N PHE A 30 -28.80 -17.14 16.66
CA PHE A 30 -27.78 -17.22 15.61
C PHE A 30 -28.35 -17.88 14.34
N PRO A 31 -28.13 -17.32 13.14
CA PRO A 31 -28.88 -17.71 11.93
C PRO A 31 -28.58 -19.13 11.45
N SER A 32 -27.32 -19.55 11.42
CA SER A 32 -26.89 -20.88 10.93
C SER A 32 -25.92 -21.58 11.88
N PHE A 33 -25.72 -22.88 11.66
CA PHE A 33 -24.77 -23.70 12.43
C PHE A 33 -25.04 -23.78 13.95
N GLN A 34 -26.29 -23.56 14.39
CA GLN A 34 -26.66 -23.56 15.80
C GLN A 34 -26.21 -24.85 16.53
N LEU A 35 -26.44 -26.02 15.93
CA LEU A 35 -26.01 -27.30 16.51
C LEU A 35 -24.48 -27.39 16.69
N LEU A 36 -23.71 -26.88 15.72
CA LEU A 36 -22.25 -26.83 15.80
C LEU A 36 -21.81 -25.90 16.93
N ILE A 37 -22.42 -24.71 17.03
CA ILE A 37 -22.10 -23.74 18.08
C ILE A 37 -22.44 -24.30 19.47
N VAL A 38 -23.61 -24.93 19.63
CA VAL A 38 -24.01 -25.62 20.87
C VAL A 38 -23.01 -26.72 21.22
N ALA A 39 -22.57 -27.53 20.25
CA ALA A 39 -21.56 -28.56 20.47
C ALA A 39 -20.21 -27.97 20.91
N LEU A 40 -19.76 -26.88 20.28
CA LEU A 40 -18.51 -26.20 20.64
C LEU A 40 -18.59 -25.56 22.04
N VAL A 41 -19.69 -24.87 22.35
CA VAL A 41 -19.95 -24.31 23.68
C VAL A 41 -19.98 -25.42 24.74
N GLY A 42 -20.69 -26.52 24.46
CA GLY A 42 -20.74 -27.70 25.33
C GLY A 42 -19.35 -28.27 25.58
N LEU A 43 -18.54 -28.41 24.53
CA LEU A 43 -17.15 -28.86 24.63
C LEU A 43 -16.29 -27.93 25.48
N VAL A 44 -16.43 -26.61 25.31
CA VAL A 44 -15.71 -25.61 26.13
C VAL A 44 -16.10 -25.73 27.60
N ILE A 45 -17.40 -25.79 27.90
CA ILE A 45 -17.92 -25.89 29.27
C ILE A 45 -17.45 -27.19 29.92
N ILE A 46 -17.60 -28.34 29.24
CA ILE A 46 -17.16 -29.65 29.74
C ILE A 46 -15.65 -29.66 29.98
N SER A 47 -14.87 -29.17 29.02
CA SER A 47 -13.41 -29.12 29.13
C SER A 47 -12.96 -28.24 30.31
N CYS A 48 -13.55 -27.06 30.45
CA CYS A 48 -13.26 -26.12 31.54
C CYS A 48 -13.83 -26.59 32.88
N TYR A 49 -14.86 -27.44 32.89
CA TYR A 49 -15.40 -28.06 34.09
C TYR A 49 -14.45 -29.13 34.65
N PHE A 50 -13.81 -29.94 33.81
CA PHE A 50 -12.84 -30.93 34.29
C PHE A 50 -11.46 -30.29 34.52
N VAL A 51 -10.99 -29.49 33.57
CA VAL A 51 -9.68 -28.84 33.59
C VAL A 51 -9.88 -27.32 33.57
N PRO A 52 -9.84 -26.60 34.72
CA PRO A 52 -10.21 -25.19 34.79
C PRO A 52 -9.40 -24.27 33.87
N THR A 53 -8.17 -24.67 33.54
CA THR A 53 -7.24 -23.94 32.67
C THR A 53 -7.32 -24.39 31.21
N ALA A 54 -8.28 -25.24 30.81
CA ALA A 54 -8.42 -25.74 29.44
C ALA A 54 -8.71 -24.62 28.43
N TRP A 55 -9.39 -23.55 28.85
CA TRP A 55 -9.64 -22.40 27.99
C TRP A 55 -8.36 -21.76 27.45
N LEU A 56 -7.20 -21.92 28.12
CA LEU A 56 -5.90 -21.44 27.62
C LEU A 56 -5.38 -22.25 26.43
N LEU A 57 -5.82 -23.51 26.30
CA LEU A 57 -5.57 -24.35 25.13
C LEU A 57 -6.53 -23.99 23.99
N ILE A 58 -7.79 -23.75 24.36
CA ILE A 58 -8.91 -23.64 23.42
C ILE A 58 -8.99 -22.23 22.82
N LEU A 59 -8.84 -21.17 23.62
CA LEU A 59 -9.01 -19.78 23.18
C LEU A 59 -8.10 -19.37 22.00
N PRO A 60 -6.78 -19.65 22.00
CA PRO A 60 -5.95 -19.38 20.83
C PRO A 60 -6.44 -20.08 19.58
N SER A 61 -6.95 -21.31 19.72
CA SER A 61 -7.45 -22.10 18.60
C SER A 61 -8.77 -21.53 18.07
N ILE A 62 -9.68 -21.09 18.94
CA ILE A 62 -10.94 -20.42 18.54
C ILE A 62 -10.63 -19.14 17.75
N ILE A 63 -9.69 -18.32 18.21
CA ILE A 63 -9.31 -17.07 17.55
C ILE A 63 -8.90 -17.29 16.09
N VAL A 64 -8.24 -18.42 15.79
CA VAL A 64 -7.70 -18.74 14.47
C VAL A 64 -8.65 -19.58 13.61
N LEU A 65 -9.26 -20.61 14.20
CA LEU A 65 -9.93 -21.68 13.46
C LEU A 65 -11.43 -21.48 13.30
N VAL A 66 -12.02 -20.61 14.12
CA VAL A 66 -13.48 -20.46 14.18
C VAL A 66 -13.84 -19.05 13.75
N ASP A 67 -14.21 -18.91 12.48
CA ASP A 67 -14.79 -17.68 11.95
C ASP A 67 -15.86 -18.00 10.90
N LEU A 68 -17.12 -17.91 11.31
CA LEU A 68 -18.26 -18.22 10.44
C LEU A 68 -18.95 -16.96 9.91
N SER A 69 -18.40 -15.77 10.19
CA SER A 69 -19.02 -14.48 9.84
C SER A 69 -19.34 -14.38 8.35
N SER A 70 -18.46 -14.93 7.49
CA SER A 70 -18.62 -14.92 6.02
C SER A 70 -19.69 -15.88 5.48
N TRP A 71 -20.21 -16.79 6.31
CA TRP A 71 -21.36 -17.64 5.99
C TRP A 71 -22.64 -17.14 6.67
N THR A 72 -22.54 -16.52 7.84
CA THR A 72 -23.70 -16.16 8.66
C THR A 72 -24.13 -14.71 8.49
N GLY A 73 -23.27 -13.83 7.94
CA GLY A 73 -23.50 -12.38 7.90
C GLY A 73 -23.26 -11.66 9.24
N ARG A 74 -22.99 -12.42 10.31
CA ARG A 74 -22.86 -11.90 11.67
C ARG A 74 -21.46 -11.35 11.92
N PHE A 75 -21.28 -10.04 11.74
CA PHE A 75 -19.98 -9.37 11.86
C PHE A 75 -19.68 -8.77 13.25
N VAL A 76 -20.67 -8.11 13.88
CA VAL A 76 -20.49 -7.40 15.16
C VAL A 76 -20.44 -8.37 16.33
N PHE A 77 -21.45 -9.23 16.47
CA PHE A 77 -21.45 -10.38 17.38
C PHE A 77 -21.46 -11.67 16.57
N ASN A 78 -20.50 -12.55 16.82
CA ASN A 78 -20.31 -13.78 16.10
C ASN A 78 -20.00 -14.95 17.04
N GLU A 79 -19.74 -16.12 16.49
CA GLU A 79 -19.50 -17.35 17.25
C GLU A 79 -18.32 -17.25 18.23
N PHE A 80 -17.32 -16.41 17.96
CA PHE A 80 -16.22 -16.15 18.90
C PHE A 80 -16.74 -15.60 20.23
N ASP A 81 -17.74 -14.72 20.21
CA ASP A 81 -18.29 -14.10 21.41
C ASP A 81 -18.99 -15.13 22.31
N TRP A 82 -19.77 -16.03 21.71
CA TRP A 82 -20.47 -17.09 22.45
C TRP A 82 -19.49 -18.06 23.11
N LEU A 83 -18.40 -18.39 22.42
CA LEU A 83 -17.36 -19.24 22.98
C LEU A 83 -16.58 -18.55 24.10
N VAL A 84 -16.23 -17.26 23.95
CA VAL A 84 -15.60 -16.48 25.03
C VAL A 84 -16.53 -16.33 26.23
N LEU A 85 -17.80 -16.00 26.02
CA LEU A 85 -18.81 -15.90 27.08
C LEU A 85 -19.02 -17.24 27.78
N SER A 86 -18.93 -18.38 27.07
CA SER A 86 -18.98 -19.70 27.71
C SER A 86 -17.80 -19.95 28.65
N VAL A 87 -16.58 -19.50 28.28
CA VAL A 87 -15.39 -19.53 29.16
C VAL A 87 -15.60 -18.67 30.40
N ILE A 88 -16.13 -17.46 30.22
CA ILE A 88 -16.42 -16.53 31.33
C ILE A 88 -17.49 -17.14 32.25
N ALA A 89 -18.58 -17.65 31.69
CA ALA A 89 -19.68 -18.26 32.43
C ALA A 89 -19.17 -19.41 33.31
N ILE A 90 -18.52 -20.43 32.72
CA ILE A 90 -18.03 -21.58 33.49
C ILE A 90 -16.89 -21.19 34.45
N GLY A 91 -16.02 -20.26 34.05
CA GLY A 91 -14.88 -19.80 34.86
C GLY A 91 -15.29 -19.10 36.16
N PHE A 92 -16.45 -18.43 36.17
CA PHE A 92 -16.97 -17.72 37.33
C PHE A 92 -18.10 -18.47 38.07
N LEU A 93 -18.90 -19.31 37.39
CA LEU A 93 -19.95 -20.13 38.01
C LEU A 93 -19.42 -21.41 38.67
N ARG A 94 -18.32 -21.97 38.15
CA ARG A 94 -17.76 -23.20 38.70
C ARG A 94 -17.32 -22.98 40.14
N ARG A 95 -17.95 -23.71 41.06
CA ARG A 95 -17.52 -23.78 42.45
C ARG A 95 -16.15 -24.43 42.48
N SER A 96 -15.15 -23.66 42.85
CA SER A 96 -13.88 -24.26 43.20
C SER A 96 -14.06 -25.01 44.52
N ASN A 97 -13.93 -26.34 44.49
CA ASN A 97 -13.78 -27.13 45.71
C ASN A 97 -12.42 -26.79 46.36
N PHE A 98 -12.31 -25.60 46.97
CA PHE A 98 -11.10 -25.10 47.62
C PHE A 98 -11.07 -25.35 49.13
N CYS A 99 -11.83 -26.33 49.62
CA CYS A 99 -11.65 -26.83 50.98
C CYS A 99 -11.49 -28.34 50.90
N ASN A 100 -10.23 -28.79 50.85
CA ASN A 100 -9.89 -30.12 51.34
C ASN A 100 -9.92 -29.99 52.88
N PRO A 101 -10.85 -30.61 53.62
CA PRO A 101 -11.00 -30.37 55.07
C PRO A 101 -9.79 -30.84 55.90
N LEU A 102 -8.85 -31.56 55.28
CA LEU A 102 -7.78 -32.29 55.96
C LEU A 102 -6.43 -31.56 56.04
N ASN A 103 -6.27 -30.38 55.41
CA ASN A 103 -5.01 -29.61 55.49
C ASN A 103 -5.27 -28.18 55.96
N ARG A 104 -5.59 -28.05 57.25
CA ARG A 104 -5.91 -26.79 57.94
C ARG A 104 -4.68 -26.23 58.67
N SER A 105 -3.56 -26.08 57.97
CA SER A 105 -2.29 -25.64 58.57
C SER A 105 -1.52 -24.55 57.83
N SER A 106 -2.17 -23.83 56.90
CA SER A 106 -1.69 -22.50 56.50
C SER A 106 -2.77 -21.46 56.83
N PRO A 107 -2.43 -20.33 57.48
CA PRO A 107 -3.38 -19.26 57.65
C PRO A 107 -3.81 -18.85 56.24
N GLU A 108 -5.12 -18.88 56.01
CA GLU A 108 -5.77 -18.37 54.80
C GLU A 108 -5.07 -17.07 54.42
N THR A 109 -4.27 -17.11 53.37
CA THR A 109 -3.71 -15.91 52.74
C THR A 109 -4.90 -15.27 52.05
N GLN A 110 -5.71 -14.58 52.86
CA GLN A 110 -6.70 -13.64 52.42
C GLN A 110 -5.99 -12.74 51.42
N LEU A 111 -6.29 -12.94 50.13
CA LEU A 111 -6.11 -11.90 49.14
C LEU A 111 -6.91 -10.71 49.66
N SER A 112 -6.28 -9.81 50.42
CA SER A 112 -6.73 -8.44 50.50
C SER A 112 -6.65 -7.93 49.06
N VAL A 113 -7.77 -8.03 48.36
CA VAL A 113 -7.96 -7.46 47.03
C VAL A 113 -7.77 -5.98 47.23
N SER A 114 -6.53 -5.50 47.04
CA SER A 114 -6.27 -4.07 47.03
C SER A 114 -6.99 -3.54 45.80
N TYR A 115 -8.16 -2.94 46.01
CA TYR A 115 -8.99 -2.30 44.98
C TYR A 115 -8.18 -1.33 44.12
N LYS A 116 -7.09 -0.76 44.68
CA LYS A 116 -6.08 0.04 43.96
C LYS A 116 -5.40 -0.68 42.80
N LYS A 117 -5.36 -2.02 42.76
CA LYS A 117 -4.81 -2.77 41.62
C LYS A 117 -5.74 -2.82 40.42
N TYR A 118 -7.03 -2.50 40.56
CA TYR A 118 -8.00 -2.56 39.46
C TYR A 118 -8.36 -1.17 38.91
N SER A 119 -7.95 -0.09 39.56
CA SER A 119 -8.38 1.28 39.22
C SER A 119 -8.02 1.69 37.78
N LEU A 120 -6.78 1.47 37.34
CA LEU A 120 -6.36 1.83 35.99
C LEU A 120 -7.07 1.01 34.89
N PRO A 121 -7.12 -0.33 34.97
CA PRO A 121 -7.94 -1.12 34.05
C PRO A 121 -9.41 -0.68 34.02
N LEU A 122 -10.02 -0.41 35.19
CA LEU A 122 -11.40 0.04 35.27
C LEU A 122 -11.61 1.44 34.66
N LEU A 123 -10.64 2.35 34.81
CA LEU A 123 -10.71 3.67 34.18
C LEU A 123 -10.61 3.55 32.66
N LEU A 124 -9.74 2.69 32.14
CA LEU A 124 -9.66 2.40 30.71
C LEU A 124 -10.99 1.81 30.20
N LEU A 125 -11.59 0.87 30.94
CA LEU A 125 -12.91 0.31 30.59
C LEU A 125 -14.01 1.35 30.62
N ALA A 126 -13.96 2.33 31.52
CA ALA A 126 -14.91 3.43 31.53
C ALA A 126 -14.82 4.25 30.23
N LEU A 127 -13.61 4.51 29.72
CA LEU A 127 -13.42 5.19 28.42
C LEU A 127 -13.96 4.37 27.24
N VAL A 128 -13.87 3.04 27.30
CA VAL A 128 -14.44 2.15 26.27
C VAL A 128 -15.97 2.22 26.30
N VAL A 129 -16.57 2.10 27.49
CA VAL A 129 -18.01 1.88 27.66
C VAL A 129 -18.83 3.16 27.61
N ILE A 130 -18.24 4.33 27.90
CA ILE A 130 -18.98 5.61 27.94
C ILE A 130 -19.65 5.96 26.60
N HIS A 131 -19.13 5.43 25.48
CA HIS A 131 -19.66 5.65 24.13
C HIS A 131 -20.59 4.52 23.64
N PHE A 132 -20.89 3.53 24.49
CA PHE A 132 -21.76 2.41 24.12
C PHE A 132 -23.23 2.80 24.26
N ASN A 133 -23.98 2.62 23.17
CA ASN A 133 -25.43 2.66 23.22
C ASN A 133 -25.97 1.30 23.72
N PHE A 134 -26.26 1.20 25.01
CA PHE A 134 -26.69 -0.06 25.64
C PHE A 134 -28.01 -0.60 25.09
N THR A 135 -28.91 0.26 24.62
CA THR A 135 -30.17 -0.18 23.98
C THR A 135 -29.86 -0.90 22.67
N SER A 136 -29.00 -0.32 21.83
CA SER A 136 -28.52 -0.94 20.59
C SER A 136 -27.67 -2.19 20.86
N LEU A 137 -26.90 -2.22 21.95
CA LEU A 137 -26.12 -3.40 22.34
C LEU A 137 -27.00 -4.63 22.56
N ILE A 138 -28.12 -4.49 23.27
CA ILE A 138 -29.02 -5.61 23.55
C ILE A 138 -29.74 -6.07 22.28
N SER A 139 -30.11 -5.13 21.39
CA SER A 139 -30.72 -5.52 20.11
C SER A 139 -29.74 -6.29 19.22
N LEU A 140 -28.48 -5.85 19.12
CA LEU A 140 -27.44 -6.48 18.30
C LEU A 140 -27.07 -7.92 18.71
N LEU A 141 -27.39 -8.34 19.94
CA LEU A 141 -27.17 -9.71 20.38
C LEU A 141 -28.17 -10.70 19.75
N SER A 142 -29.35 -10.24 19.35
CA SER A 142 -30.44 -11.08 18.85
C SER A 142 -30.88 -10.75 17.42
N GLN A 143 -30.74 -9.50 17.00
CA GLN A 143 -31.21 -9.01 15.70
C GLN A 143 -30.05 -8.87 14.71
N PRO A 144 -30.30 -9.08 13.40
CA PRO A 144 -29.33 -8.83 12.34
C PRO A 144 -29.07 -7.33 12.15
N LEU A 145 -28.01 -7.02 11.41
CA LEU A 145 -27.77 -5.64 10.95
C LEU A 145 -28.61 -5.36 9.70
N PHE A 146 -29.03 -4.10 9.54
CA PHE A 146 -29.74 -3.63 8.36
C PHE A 146 -28.92 -2.61 7.56
N ALA A 147 -27.67 -2.35 7.92
CA ALA A 147 -26.84 -1.39 7.24
C ALA A 147 -25.35 -1.68 7.47
N ASN A 148 -24.50 -1.01 6.69
CA ASN A 148 -23.05 -1.13 6.83
C ASN A 148 -22.61 -0.76 8.26
N PRO A 149 -22.07 -1.70 9.06
CA PRO A 149 -21.78 -1.47 10.47
C PRO A 149 -20.81 -0.32 10.73
N TYR A 150 -19.89 -0.04 9.81
CA TYR A 150 -18.85 0.99 9.95
C TYR A 150 -19.40 2.42 10.08
N TYR A 151 -20.65 2.67 9.68
CA TYR A 151 -21.29 3.99 9.71
C TYR A 151 -22.34 4.14 10.82
N PHE A 152 -22.41 3.20 11.78
CA PHE A 152 -23.40 3.20 12.86
C PHE A 152 -22.76 2.85 14.22
N ASP A 153 -23.48 3.17 15.30
CA ASP A 153 -23.11 2.88 16.70
C ASP A 153 -22.70 1.41 16.96
N ALA A 154 -23.14 0.48 16.12
CA ALA A 154 -22.81 -0.94 16.24
C ALA A 154 -21.30 -1.22 16.17
N TYR A 155 -20.54 -0.38 15.45
CA TYR A 155 -19.09 -0.58 15.33
C TYR A 155 -18.33 -0.28 16.62
N HIS A 156 -18.84 0.59 17.50
CA HIS A 156 -18.23 0.86 18.81
C HIS A 156 -18.11 -0.42 19.64
N VAL A 157 -19.15 -1.24 19.60
CA VAL A 157 -19.21 -2.53 20.30
C VAL A 157 -18.24 -3.53 19.70
N LYS A 158 -18.18 -3.60 18.36
CA LYS A 158 -17.28 -4.51 17.63
C LYS A 158 -15.82 -4.31 18.05
N VAL A 159 -15.33 -3.07 18.11
CA VAL A 159 -13.95 -2.77 18.50
C VAL A 159 -13.77 -2.89 20.03
N GLY A 160 -14.69 -2.32 20.82
CA GLY A 160 -14.53 -2.21 22.28
C GLY A 160 -14.69 -3.52 23.06
N LYS A 161 -15.49 -4.49 22.58
CA LYS A 161 -15.71 -5.77 23.27
C LYS A 161 -14.42 -6.55 23.51
N GLY A 162 -13.43 -6.38 22.64
CA GLY A 162 -12.13 -7.03 22.76
C GLY A 162 -11.45 -6.74 24.10
N ILE A 163 -11.41 -5.45 24.47
CA ILE A 163 -10.80 -4.96 25.72
C ILE A 163 -11.59 -5.45 26.94
N ILE A 164 -12.93 -5.45 26.84
CA ILE A 164 -13.83 -5.91 27.92
C ILE A 164 -13.60 -7.39 28.21
N TYR A 165 -13.63 -8.25 27.19
CA TYR A 165 -13.33 -9.67 27.35
C TYR A 165 -11.92 -9.90 27.88
N GLY A 166 -10.94 -9.14 27.38
CA GLY A 166 -9.57 -9.19 27.85
C GLY A 166 -9.45 -8.95 29.35
N PHE A 167 -10.16 -7.96 29.90
CA PHE A 167 -10.14 -7.67 31.33
C PHE A 167 -10.77 -8.79 32.17
N ILE A 168 -11.93 -9.31 31.77
CA ILE A 168 -12.63 -10.37 32.51
C ILE A 168 -11.81 -11.68 32.49
N LEU A 169 -11.26 -12.05 31.33
CA LEU A 169 -10.39 -13.21 31.19
C LEU A 169 -9.07 -13.03 31.95
N ALA A 170 -8.54 -11.80 32.05
CA ALA A 170 -7.36 -11.52 32.85
C ALA A 170 -7.59 -11.76 34.34
N ILE A 171 -8.77 -11.44 34.87
CA ILE A 171 -9.13 -11.78 36.26
C ILE A 171 -9.10 -13.30 36.46
N LEU A 172 -9.68 -14.06 35.52
CA LEU A 172 -9.67 -15.52 35.55
C LEU A 172 -8.24 -16.07 35.47
N LEU A 173 -7.43 -15.55 34.56
CA LEU A 173 -6.02 -15.93 34.38
C LEU A 173 -5.19 -15.65 35.63
N THR A 174 -5.33 -14.46 36.24
CA THR A 174 -4.63 -14.11 37.49
C THR A 174 -5.01 -15.04 38.63
N ARG A 175 -6.30 -15.38 38.79
CA ARG A 175 -6.77 -16.34 39.80
C ARG A 175 -6.13 -17.71 39.60
N GLN A 176 -6.14 -18.22 38.38
CA GLN A 176 -5.58 -19.54 38.05
C GLN A 176 -4.05 -19.57 38.13
N PHE A 177 -3.38 -18.48 37.77
CA PHE A 177 -1.92 -18.36 37.86
C PHE A 177 -1.45 -18.41 39.31
N ASN A 178 -2.16 -17.74 40.22
CA ASN A 178 -1.84 -17.79 41.65
C ASN A 178 -2.08 -19.18 42.27
N GLN A 179 -2.95 -20.00 41.68
CA GLN A 179 -3.21 -21.37 42.13
C GLN A 179 -2.16 -22.36 41.58
N ASN A 180 -1.95 -22.35 40.26
CA ASN A 180 -1.00 -23.24 39.60
C ASN A 180 -0.42 -22.57 38.34
N SER A 181 0.61 -21.76 38.57
CA SER A 181 1.34 -21.05 37.53
C SER A 181 1.99 -21.99 36.50
N ASN A 182 2.41 -23.19 36.89
CA ASN A 182 3.03 -24.15 35.98
C ASN A 182 2.05 -24.66 34.92
N THR A 183 0.85 -25.04 35.34
CA THR A 183 -0.21 -25.49 34.41
C THR A 183 -0.67 -24.36 33.51
N VAL A 184 -0.84 -23.14 34.04
CA VAL A 184 -1.22 -21.96 33.24
C VAL A 184 -0.22 -21.68 32.12
N ILE A 185 1.08 -21.60 32.45
CA ILE A 185 2.13 -21.35 31.45
C ILE A 185 2.17 -22.47 30.41
N SER A 186 2.05 -23.73 30.86
CA SER A 186 2.07 -24.89 29.96
C SER A 186 0.89 -24.89 28.99
N HIS A 187 -0.32 -24.57 29.46
CA HIS A 187 -1.50 -24.50 28.60
C HIS A 187 -1.49 -23.29 27.67
N LEU A 188 -0.99 -22.14 28.10
CA LEU A 188 -0.78 -20.99 27.19
C LEU A 188 0.14 -21.36 26.01
N ALA A 189 1.27 -22.02 26.31
CA ALA A 189 2.21 -22.46 25.29
C ALA A 189 1.62 -23.55 24.36
N LEU A 190 0.95 -24.57 24.92
CA LEU A 190 0.31 -25.62 24.13
C LEU A 190 -0.84 -25.09 23.26
N GLY A 191 -1.67 -24.18 23.80
CA GLY A 191 -2.73 -23.55 23.05
C GLY A 191 -2.21 -22.76 21.85
N SER A 192 -1.12 -22.02 22.04
CA SER A 192 -0.44 -21.33 20.95
C SER A 192 0.12 -22.30 19.90
N CYS A 193 0.65 -23.46 20.31
CA CYS A 193 1.11 -24.49 19.37
C CYS A 193 -0.05 -25.01 18.50
N PHE A 194 -1.20 -25.33 19.11
CA PHE A 194 -2.39 -25.78 18.37
C PHE A 194 -2.92 -24.72 17.41
N ALA A 195 -3.03 -23.47 17.86
CA ALA A 195 -3.43 -22.36 17.02
C ALA A 195 -2.48 -22.11 15.85
N SER A 196 -1.17 -22.29 16.07
CA SER A 196 -0.13 -22.15 15.06
C SER A 196 -0.24 -23.19 13.95
N PHE A 197 -0.44 -24.46 14.30
CA PHE A 197 -0.68 -25.51 13.31
C PHE A 197 -2.02 -25.33 12.61
N GLY A 198 -3.03 -24.86 13.33
CA GLY A 198 -4.32 -24.50 12.77
C GLY A 198 -4.20 -23.43 11.70
N LEU A 199 -3.54 -22.30 12.02
CA LEU A 199 -3.29 -21.20 11.11
C LEU A 199 -2.51 -21.67 9.87
N PHE A 200 -1.45 -22.43 10.08
CA PHE A 200 -0.64 -22.97 9.00
C PHE A 200 -1.45 -23.89 8.08
N THR A 201 -2.30 -24.74 8.64
CA THR A 201 -3.19 -25.60 7.84
C THR A 201 -4.18 -24.77 7.01
N LEU A 202 -4.78 -23.74 7.61
CA LEU A 202 -5.68 -22.82 6.88
C LEU A 202 -4.95 -22.06 5.77
N VAL A 203 -3.72 -21.61 6.01
CA VAL A 203 -2.90 -20.93 5.00
C VAL A 203 -2.53 -21.90 3.86
N LEU A 204 -2.18 -23.16 4.16
CA LEU A 204 -1.94 -24.17 3.13
C LEU A 204 -3.21 -24.49 2.33
N TRP A 205 -4.38 -24.47 2.98
CA TRP A 205 -5.68 -24.63 2.31
C TRP A 205 -5.95 -23.45 1.37
N GLU A 206 -5.84 -22.22 1.89
CA GLU A 206 -6.10 -20.99 1.14
C GLU A 206 -5.18 -20.87 -0.09
N ARG A 207 -3.93 -21.32 0.01
CA ARG A 207 -2.99 -21.30 -1.12
C ARG A 207 -3.16 -22.47 -2.10
N GLY A 208 -4.10 -23.38 -1.84
CA GLY A 208 -4.27 -24.61 -2.62
C GLY A 208 -3.14 -25.63 -2.46
N THR A 209 -2.21 -25.42 -1.51
CA THR A 209 -1.12 -26.35 -1.24
C THR A 209 -1.64 -27.66 -0.64
N LEU A 210 -2.65 -27.61 0.24
CA LEU A 210 -3.27 -28.84 0.75
C LEU A 210 -3.91 -29.66 -0.38
N PHE A 211 -4.56 -29.00 -1.34
CA PHE A 211 -5.08 -29.70 -2.52
C PHE A 211 -3.96 -30.43 -3.27
N GLN A 212 -2.79 -29.80 -3.45
CA GLN A 212 -1.63 -30.46 -4.04
C GLN A 212 -1.10 -31.61 -3.17
N VAL A 213 -1.11 -31.51 -1.84
CA VAL A 213 -0.68 -32.60 -0.95
C VAL A 213 -1.53 -33.87 -1.16
N PHE A 214 -2.84 -33.72 -1.33
CA PHE A 214 -3.76 -34.86 -1.46
C PHE A 214 -3.91 -35.38 -2.90
N ASN A 215 -3.71 -34.52 -3.92
CA ASN A 215 -3.94 -34.89 -5.33
C ASN A 215 -2.69 -34.96 -6.21
N ALA A 216 -1.52 -34.47 -5.77
CA ALA A 216 -0.37 -34.38 -6.67
C ALA A 216 0.18 -35.77 -7.01
N THR A 217 0.25 -36.05 -8.31
CA THR A 217 1.05 -37.15 -8.88
C THR A 217 2.54 -36.79 -9.01
N ASN A 218 2.90 -35.51 -8.82
CA ASN A 218 4.27 -34.99 -8.99
C ASN A 218 4.71 -34.11 -7.80
N TRP A 219 5.83 -34.48 -7.16
CA TRP A 219 6.46 -33.72 -6.05
C TRP A 219 6.80 -32.27 -6.40
N TRP A 220 7.09 -31.96 -7.67
CA TRP A 220 7.40 -30.60 -8.12
C TRP A 220 6.21 -29.64 -7.98
N ALA A 221 4.99 -30.11 -8.21
CA ALA A 221 3.78 -29.28 -8.06
C ALA A 221 3.56 -28.89 -6.59
N LEU A 222 3.79 -29.84 -5.67
CA LEU A 222 3.75 -29.58 -4.23
C LEU A 222 4.86 -28.60 -3.81
N ALA A 223 6.09 -28.83 -4.27
CA ALA A 223 7.23 -27.96 -3.95
C ALA A 223 6.99 -26.53 -4.45
N ASN A 224 6.49 -26.35 -5.68
CA ASN A 224 6.18 -25.03 -6.22
C ASN A 224 5.07 -24.33 -5.44
N SER A 225 3.97 -25.02 -5.11
CA SER A 225 2.89 -24.40 -4.34
C SER A 225 3.34 -23.99 -2.94
N PHE A 226 4.12 -24.84 -2.27
CA PHE A 226 4.61 -24.57 -0.92
C PHE A 226 5.68 -23.45 -0.90
N LEU A 227 6.60 -23.43 -1.86
CA LEU A 227 7.76 -22.53 -1.93
C LEU A 227 7.55 -21.31 -2.83
N ASP A 228 6.33 -21.05 -3.31
CA ASP A 228 6.03 -19.82 -4.04
C ASP A 228 6.00 -18.64 -3.06
N PHE A 229 7.12 -17.92 -2.96
CA PHE A 229 7.22 -16.65 -2.23
C PHE A 229 7.19 -15.44 -3.17
N THR A 230 6.67 -15.64 -4.38
CA THR A 230 6.69 -14.64 -5.47
C THR A 230 5.29 -14.19 -5.88
N SER A 231 4.25 -14.99 -5.65
CA SER A 231 2.85 -14.62 -5.89
C SER A 231 2.45 -13.34 -5.16
N SER A 232 1.45 -12.65 -5.69
CA SER A 232 0.91 -11.39 -5.17
C SER A 232 -0.30 -11.55 -4.24
N TYR A 233 -0.80 -12.77 -4.03
CA TYR A 233 -1.95 -13.02 -3.17
C TYR A 233 -1.57 -12.92 -1.70
N ARG A 234 -2.21 -12.01 -0.95
CA ARG A 234 -2.07 -11.88 0.50
C ARG A 234 -3.07 -12.81 1.19
N VAL A 235 -2.55 -13.77 1.96
CA VAL A 235 -3.38 -14.72 2.72
C VAL A 235 -4.16 -14.03 3.85
N THR A 236 -5.34 -14.56 4.13
CA THR A 236 -6.28 -14.03 5.14
C THR A 236 -6.72 -15.10 6.15
N ALA A 237 -6.43 -16.37 5.90
CA ALA A 237 -7.01 -17.52 6.58
C ALA A 237 -8.55 -17.39 6.61
N LEU A 238 -9.21 -17.73 7.72
CA LEU A 238 -10.66 -17.54 7.88
C LEU A 238 -11.02 -16.18 8.52
N VAL A 239 -10.05 -15.29 8.74
CA VAL A 239 -10.22 -14.11 9.60
C VAL A 239 -11.10 -13.05 8.93
N SER A 240 -12.39 -13.01 9.27
CA SER A 240 -13.39 -12.17 8.58
C SER A 240 -13.10 -10.67 8.70
N ASP A 241 -12.39 -10.25 9.75
CA ASP A 241 -11.90 -8.88 9.95
C ASP A 241 -10.97 -8.40 8.80
N MET A 242 -10.48 -9.31 7.95
CA MET A 242 -9.68 -8.99 6.75
C MET A 242 -10.52 -8.54 5.54
N HIS A 243 -11.85 -8.59 5.58
CA HIS A 243 -12.74 -8.30 4.44
C HIS A 243 -12.64 -6.89 3.85
N THR A 244 -12.07 -5.94 4.60
CA THR A 244 -11.76 -4.55 4.17
C THR A 244 -10.25 -4.27 4.14
N GLY A 245 -9.41 -5.31 4.17
CA GLY A 245 -7.95 -5.17 4.13
C GLY A 245 -7.30 -4.70 5.44
N GLY A 246 -7.86 -5.09 6.59
CA GLY A 246 -7.30 -4.83 7.93
C GLY A 246 -6.02 -5.60 8.25
N GLU A 247 -5.60 -5.60 9.52
CA GLU A 247 -4.36 -6.21 10.00
C GLU A 247 -4.55 -7.30 11.08
N ALA A 248 -5.76 -7.87 11.18
CA ALA A 248 -6.09 -8.90 12.16
C ALA A 248 -5.22 -10.16 12.04
N TYR A 249 -4.97 -10.62 10.80
CA TYR A 249 -4.08 -11.76 10.51
C TYR A 249 -2.66 -11.55 11.07
N ASP A 250 -2.10 -10.36 10.83
CA ASP A 250 -0.76 -10.00 11.30
C ASP A 250 -0.72 -9.93 12.84
N GLY A 251 -1.77 -9.39 13.47
CA GLY A 251 -1.92 -9.37 14.93
C GLY A 251 -1.96 -10.77 15.57
N ILE A 252 -2.68 -11.72 14.96
CA ILE A 252 -2.71 -13.12 15.42
C ILE A 252 -1.31 -13.73 15.37
N ILE A 253 -0.59 -13.55 14.27
CA ILE A 253 0.78 -14.05 14.10
C ILE A 253 1.72 -13.49 15.17
N LEU A 254 1.73 -12.18 15.36
CA LEU A 254 2.58 -11.50 16.33
C LEU A 254 2.26 -11.91 17.78
N THR A 255 1.03 -12.38 18.01
CA THR A 255 0.60 -12.97 19.29
C THR A 255 1.15 -14.38 19.51
N LEU A 256 1.12 -15.23 18.48
CA LEU A 256 1.54 -16.64 18.58
C LEU A 256 3.06 -16.82 18.70
N ILE A 257 3.86 -15.96 18.06
CA ILE A 257 5.32 -16.05 18.07
C ILE A 257 5.93 -16.13 19.49
N PRO A 258 5.70 -15.16 20.40
CA PRO A 258 6.28 -15.19 21.73
C PRO A 258 5.78 -16.37 22.59
N LEU A 259 4.57 -16.87 22.33
CA LEU A 259 4.00 -18.00 23.06
C LEU A 259 4.53 -19.37 22.61
N ASN A 260 4.83 -19.52 21.33
CA ASN A 260 5.56 -20.68 20.84
C ASN A 260 6.99 -20.71 21.41
N LEU A 261 7.67 -19.55 21.45
CA LEU A 261 8.97 -19.42 22.10
C LEU A 261 8.89 -19.76 23.60
N LEU A 262 7.85 -19.27 24.29
CA LEU A 262 7.54 -19.65 25.66
C LEU A 262 7.51 -21.17 25.83
N GLY A 263 6.80 -21.91 24.98
CA GLY A 263 6.75 -23.37 25.02
C GLY A 263 8.12 -24.03 24.89
N PHE A 264 8.92 -23.60 23.90
CA PHE A 264 10.26 -24.14 23.68
C PHE A 264 11.17 -24.00 24.90
N PHE A 265 11.14 -22.83 25.54
CA PHE A 265 11.98 -22.53 26.70
C PHE A 265 11.41 -23.05 28.03
N TRP A 266 10.09 -23.19 28.14
CA TRP A 266 9.39 -23.62 29.35
C TRP A 266 9.35 -25.14 29.53
N PHE A 267 9.02 -25.89 28.48
CA PHE A 267 8.79 -27.33 28.61
C PHE A 267 10.07 -28.07 29.01
N LYS A 268 9.92 -29.10 29.85
CA LYS A 268 11.02 -30.00 30.20
C LYS A 268 11.14 -31.18 29.23
N LYS A 269 10.00 -31.67 28.72
CA LYS A 269 9.93 -32.81 27.79
C LYS A 269 10.37 -32.38 26.39
N HIS A 270 11.25 -33.17 25.77
CA HIS A 270 11.80 -32.89 24.43
C HIS A 270 10.75 -32.90 23.33
N SER A 271 9.77 -33.81 23.40
CA SER A 271 8.65 -33.85 22.46
C SER A 271 7.85 -32.55 22.44
N LEU A 272 7.58 -31.97 23.61
CA LEU A 272 6.86 -30.70 23.72
C LEU A 272 7.69 -29.51 23.25
N ARG A 273 9.02 -29.53 23.45
CA ARG A 273 9.91 -28.51 22.88
C ARG A 273 9.93 -28.57 21.35
N LEU A 274 10.02 -29.78 20.79
CA LEU A 274 9.97 -29.99 19.35
C LEU A 274 8.64 -29.51 18.77
N LEU A 275 7.53 -29.83 19.44
CA LEU A 275 6.20 -29.33 19.07
C LEU A 275 6.17 -27.79 18.99
N SER A 276 6.72 -27.10 19.99
CA SER A 276 6.80 -25.63 19.99
C SER A 276 7.68 -25.05 18.90
N VAL A 277 8.78 -25.74 18.55
CA VAL A 277 9.63 -25.33 17.41
C VAL A 277 8.89 -25.50 16.09
N CYS A 278 8.25 -26.65 15.87
CA CYS A 278 7.45 -26.89 14.68
C CYS A 278 6.31 -25.87 14.56
N ALA A 279 5.65 -25.54 15.67
CA ALA A 279 4.62 -24.49 15.71
C ALA A 279 5.18 -23.10 15.37
N LEU A 280 6.36 -22.74 15.90
CA LEU A 280 7.04 -21.49 15.56
C LEU A 280 7.37 -21.42 14.06
N MET A 281 7.92 -22.50 13.50
CA MET A 281 8.22 -22.58 12.07
C MET A 281 6.96 -22.47 11.21
N ALA A 282 5.85 -23.09 11.64
CA ALA A 282 4.56 -23.01 10.98
C ALA A 282 4.03 -21.56 10.92
N VAL A 283 4.11 -20.81 12.03
CA VAL A 283 3.73 -19.38 12.05
C VAL A 283 4.70 -18.53 11.24
N CYS A 284 6.00 -18.82 11.26
CA CYS A 284 6.95 -18.09 10.43
C CYS A 284 6.74 -18.33 8.93
N TYR A 285 6.27 -19.51 8.52
CA TYR A 285 5.80 -19.72 7.16
C TYR A 285 4.62 -18.79 6.83
N CYS A 286 3.63 -18.72 7.73
CA CYS A 286 2.48 -17.81 7.60
C CYS A 286 2.91 -16.34 7.48
N VAL A 287 3.95 -15.93 8.21
CA VAL A 287 4.59 -14.61 8.07
C VAL A 287 5.08 -14.42 6.62
N LEU A 288 5.92 -15.33 6.13
CA LEU A 288 6.58 -15.24 4.81
C LEU A 288 5.58 -15.17 3.64
N VAL A 289 4.45 -15.86 3.72
CA VAL A 289 3.43 -15.86 2.66
C VAL A 289 2.36 -14.77 2.87
N GLY A 290 2.40 -14.04 3.99
CA GLY A 290 1.54 -12.88 4.25
C GLY A 290 1.98 -11.61 3.50
N PHE A 291 3.23 -11.54 3.02
CA PHE A 291 3.78 -10.43 2.25
C PHE A 291 3.70 -9.04 2.90
N THR A 292 3.57 -8.97 4.24
CA THR A 292 3.53 -7.72 5.01
C THR A 292 4.92 -7.34 5.55
N ARG A 293 5.50 -6.24 5.04
CA ARG A 293 6.86 -5.79 5.41
C ARG A 293 7.01 -5.50 6.91
N THR A 294 6.00 -4.86 7.49
CA THR A 294 6.04 -4.49 8.91
C THR A 294 5.98 -5.73 9.81
N THR A 295 5.21 -6.75 9.41
CA THR A 295 5.11 -8.03 10.15
C THR A 295 6.43 -8.77 10.17
N TYR A 296 7.21 -8.69 9.08
CA TYR A 296 8.57 -9.20 9.03
C TYR A 296 9.44 -8.60 10.12
N PHE A 297 9.57 -7.27 10.11
CA PHE A 297 10.37 -6.54 11.09
C PHE A 297 9.89 -6.75 12.54
N ALA A 298 8.57 -6.75 12.76
CA ALA A 298 7.96 -6.97 14.06
C ALA A 298 8.22 -8.39 14.61
N THR A 299 8.10 -9.41 13.75
CA THR A 299 8.38 -10.81 14.10
C THR A 299 9.84 -10.98 14.54
N ALA A 300 10.74 -10.43 13.73
CA ALA A 300 12.18 -10.39 13.98
C ALA A 300 12.51 -9.81 15.36
N LEU A 301 11.95 -8.64 15.67
CA LEU A 301 12.16 -7.93 16.93
C LEU A 301 11.54 -8.67 18.12
N SER A 302 10.35 -9.26 17.95
CA SER A 302 9.69 -10.08 18.97
C SER A 302 10.55 -11.28 19.37
N ILE A 303 11.04 -12.07 18.40
CA ILE A 303 11.90 -13.23 18.63
C ILE A 303 13.20 -12.82 19.31
N GLY A 304 13.89 -11.82 18.78
CA GLY A 304 15.15 -11.32 19.34
C GLY A 304 15.00 -10.85 20.78
N CYS A 305 13.95 -10.09 21.07
CA CYS A 305 13.65 -9.61 22.41
C CYS A 305 13.40 -10.76 23.42
N PHE A 306 12.62 -11.77 23.03
CA PHE A 306 12.36 -12.94 23.88
C PHE A 306 13.65 -13.67 24.24
N VAL A 307 14.45 -14.01 23.22
CA VAL A 307 15.67 -14.81 23.39
C VAL A 307 16.68 -14.06 24.27
N LEU A 308 16.88 -12.76 24.04
CA LEU A 308 17.76 -11.94 24.86
C LEU A 308 17.29 -11.92 26.32
N LEU A 309 16.04 -11.52 26.57
CA LEU A 309 15.53 -11.39 27.93
C LEU A 309 15.48 -12.71 28.70
N TYR A 310 15.05 -13.80 28.06
CA TYR A 310 15.01 -15.13 28.69
C TYR A 310 16.40 -15.54 29.19
N THR A 311 17.42 -15.34 28.35
CA THR A 311 18.81 -15.69 28.62
C THR A 311 19.39 -14.85 29.76
N PHE A 312 19.19 -13.53 29.70
CA PHE A 312 19.75 -12.63 30.70
C PHE A 312 19.08 -12.73 32.07
N VAL A 313 17.76 -12.93 32.10
CA VAL A 313 16.96 -12.83 33.35
C VAL A 313 16.87 -14.17 34.06
N ILE A 314 16.56 -15.25 33.32
CA ILE A 314 16.23 -16.54 33.94
C ILE A 314 17.48 -17.41 34.06
N VAL A 315 18.25 -17.52 32.99
CA VAL A 315 19.41 -18.43 32.95
C VAL A 315 20.55 -17.93 33.83
N LYS A 316 20.88 -16.63 33.80
CA LYS A 316 21.95 -16.03 34.63
C LYS A 316 21.65 -16.10 36.14
N LYS A 317 20.38 -16.02 36.52
CA LYS A 317 19.94 -16.03 37.93
C LYS A 317 19.90 -17.42 38.53
N GLN A 318 19.51 -18.43 37.74
CA GLN A 318 19.51 -19.82 38.18
C GLN A 318 20.91 -20.48 38.15
N ASN A 319 21.86 -19.95 37.37
CA ASN A 319 23.18 -20.55 37.19
C ASN A 319 24.30 -19.50 36.97
N GLN A 320 24.61 -18.70 37.99
CA GLN A 320 25.68 -17.68 37.95
C GLN A 320 27.07 -18.21 37.53
N LYS A 321 27.30 -19.54 37.53
CA LYS A 321 28.57 -20.18 37.17
C LYS A 321 28.65 -20.77 35.75
N LYS A 322 27.61 -20.70 34.89
CA LYS A 322 27.57 -21.53 33.65
C LYS A 322 27.68 -20.83 32.28
N TYR A 323 27.49 -19.53 32.12
CA TYR A 323 27.50 -18.89 30.78
C TYR A 323 28.48 -17.73 30.73
N ALA A 324 29.42 -17.79 29.78
CA ALA A 324 30.47 -16.78 29.60
C ALA A 324 30.01 -15.68 28.62
N LEU A 325 30.67 -14.51 28.65
CA LEU A 325 30.46 -13.44 27.67
C LEU A 325 30.65 -13.96 26.22
N SER A 326 31.55 -14.94 26.04
CA SER A 326 31.78 -15.58 24.75
C SER A 326 30.54 -16.27 24.16
N ASP A 327 29.66 -16.83 24.98
CA ASP A 327 28.47 -17.55 24.49
C ASP A 327 27.46 -16.57 23.86
N HIS A 328 27.40 -15.35 24.40
CA HIS A 328 26.56 -14.26 23.89
C HIS A 328 27.15 -13.67 22.60
N LEU A 329 28.47 -13.52 22.54
CA LEU A 329 29.17 -13.06 21.34
C LEU A 329 28.99 -14.06 20.18
N MET A 330 29.07 -15.37 20.45
CA MET A 330 28.79 -16.40 19.45
C MET A 330 27.37 -16.30 18.89
N THR A 331 26.40 -16.08 19.77
CA THR A 331 24.98 -15.90 19.38
C THR A 331 24.81 -14.70 18.45
N ALA A 332 25.42 -13.56 18.77
CA ALA A 332 25.37 -12.38 17.92
C ALA A 332 26.04 -12.62 16.56
N LEU A 333 27.20 -13.29 16.53
CA LEU A 333 27.91 -13.61 15.29
C LEU A 333 27.12 -14.55 14.37
N LEU A 334 26.47 -15.59 14.93
CA LEU A 334 25.61 -16.49 14.15
C LEU A 334 24.46 -15.74 13.46
N ILE A 335 23.86 -14.75 14.16
CA ILE A 335 22.81 -13.89 13.60
C ILE A 335 23.34 -13.01 12.47
N VAL A 336 24.43 -12.29 12.71
CA VAL A 336 25.04 -11.41 11.70
C VAL A 336 25.41 -12.19 10.44
N PHE A 337 26.08 -13.33 10.60
CA PHE A 337 26.52 -14.11 9.44
C PHE A 337 25.40 -14.85 8.72
N SER A 338 24.28 -15.18 9.39
CA SER A 338 23.09 -15.66 8.69
C SER A 338 22.52 -14.59 7.74
N PHE A 339 22.53 -13.32 8.14
CA PHE A 339 22.06 -12.22 7.29
C PHE A 339 23.04 -11.94 6.15
N VAL A 340 24.34 -11.98 6.42
CA VAL A 340 25.39 -11.82 5.39
C VAL A 340 25.27 -12.91 4.32
N LEU A 341 25.03 -14.17 4.72
CA LEU A 341 24.85 -15.27 3.77
C LEU A 341 23.56 -15.12 2.98
N PHE A 342 22.47 -14.72 3.63
CA PHE A 342 21.23 -14.43 2.92
C PHE A 342 21.40 -13.30 1.87
N LYS A 343 22.03 -12.18 2.26
CA LYS A 343 22.20 -11.02 1.38
C LYS A 343 22.98 -11.35 0.11
N ASN A 344 23.99 -12.22 0.21
CA ASN A 344 24.91 -12.51 -0.87
C ASN A 344 24.64 -13.84 -1.60
N ALA A 345 23.92 -14.79 -1.00
CA ALA A 345 23.61 -16.11 -1.57
C ALA A 345 22.10 -16.47 -1.53
N GLY A 346 21.24 -15.53 -1.13
CA GLY A 346 19.78 -15.67 -1.12
C GLY A 346 19.26 -16.74 -0.15
N TYR A 347 18.05 -17.24 -0.41
CA TYR A 347 17.45 -18.32 0.39
C TYR A 347 18.29 -19.61 0.37
N ALA A 348 18.96 -19.93 -0.74
CA ALA A 348 19.83 -21.11 -0.79
C ALA A 348 21.05 -20.96 0.14
N GLY A 349 21.62 -19.76 0.25
CA GLY A 349 22.66 -19.45 1.24
C GLY A 349 22.23 -19.71 2.68
N LEU A 350 20.97 -19.39 3.03
CA LEU A 350 20.40 -19.74 4.34
C LEU A 350 20.19 -21.23 4.51
N VAL A 351 19.72 -21.94 3.49
CA VAL A 351 19.57 -23.40 3.53
C VAL A 351 20.92 -24.07 3.77
N ILE A 352 21.98 -23.59 3.12
CA ILE A 352 23.35 -24.09 3.31
C ILE A 352 23.85 -23.77 4.72
N TYR A 353 23.64 -22.55 5.22
CA TYR A 353 23.93 -22.18 6.61
C TYR A 353 23.24 -23.12 7.62
N CYS A 354 21.96 -23.41 7.42
CA CYS A 354 21.21 -24.40 8.22
C CYS A 354 21.82 -25.80 8.11
N GLY A 355 22.21 -26.22 6.90
CA GLY A 355 22.85 -27.51 6.65
C GLY A 355 24.15 -27.67 7.44
N VAL A 356 25.00 -26.64 7.47
CA VAL A 356 26.25 -26.63 8.25
C VAL A 356 25.97 -26.80 9.75
N LEU A 357 24.99 -26.05 10.28
CA LEU A 357 24.61 -26.12 11.69
C LEU A 357 23.96 -27.46 12.06
N PHE A 358 23.09 -27.99 11.20
CA PHE A 358 22.46 -29.28 11.40
C PHE A 358 23.49 -30.40 11.37
N ALA A 359 24.42 -30.38 10.40
CA ALA A 359 25.50 -31.34 10.33
C ALA A 359 26.37 -31.29 11.58
N ALA A 360 26.66 -30.10 12.12
CA ALA A 360 27.37 -29.96 13.39
C ALA A 360 26.65 -30.61 14.58
N ILE A 361 25.32 -30.44 14.67
CA ILE A 361 24.50 -31.07 15.70
C ILE A 361 24.47 -32.59 15.51
N ALA A 362 24.30 -33.07 14.28
CA ALA A 362 24.29 -34.49 13.94
C ALA A 362 25.63 -35.17 14.29
N ILE A 363 26.75 -34.53 13.95
CA ILE A 363 28.10 -35.01 14.29
C ILE A 363 28.30 -35.05 15.81
N CYS A 364 27.78 -34.05 16.55
CA CYS A 364 27.80 -34.07 18.01
C CYS A 364 27.02 -35.25 18.59
N LEU A 365 25.83 -35.53 18.05
CA LEU A 365 24.98 -36.68 18.45
C LEU A 365 25.63 -38.03 18.11
N LEU A 366 26.27 -38.13 16.95
CA LEU A 366 26.92 -39.36 16.47
C LEU A 366 28.22 -39.64 17.21
N SER A 367 29.09 -38.62 17.40
CA SER A 367 30.39 -38.83 18.03
C SER A 367 30.30 -39.21 19.51
N THR A 368 29.25 -38.76 20.20
CA THR A 368 28.97 -39.08 21.59
C THR A 368 28.36 -40.48 21.77
N ARG A 369 27.60 -40.98 20.79
CA ARG A 369 27.09 -42.36 20.80
C ARG A 369 28.10 -43.40 20.36
N ILE A 370 28.94 -43.07 19.39
CA ILE A 370 29.82 -44.03 18.68
C ILE A 370 31.30 -43.88 19.08
N GLY A 371 31.67 -42.81 19.82
CA GLY A 371 33.04 -42.60 20.28
C GLY A 371 34.01 -42.20 19.16
N ILE A 372 33.56 -41.38 18.21
CA ILE A 372 34.34 -40.99 17.02
C ILE A 372 35.54 -40.13 17.41
N ASN A 373 36.72 -40.42 16.84
CA ASN A 373 37.95 -39.65 17.04
C ASN A 373 37.78 -38.17 16.64
N LYS A 374 38.29 -37.25 17.47
CA LYS A 374 38.27 -35.80 17.23
C LYS A 374 38.86 -35.39 15.87
N VAL A 375 39.87 -36.12 15.37
CA VAL A 375 40.48 -35.85 14.05
C VAL A 375 39.48 -36.08 12.93
N ILE A 376 38.71 -37.17 12.98
CA ILE A 376 37.67 -37.48 11.97
C ILE A 376 36.61 -36.38 11.98
N VAL A 377 36.20 -35.92 13.16
CA VAL A 377 35.24 -34.81 13.29
C VAL A 377 35.77 -33.53 12.65
N GLN A 378 37.04 -33.17 12.86
CA GLN A 378 37.66 -31.99 12.24
C GLN A 378 37.67 -32.08 10.71
N VAL A 379 38.00 -33.25 10.16
CA VAL A 379 37.98 -33.49 8.71
C VAL A 379 36.58 -33.32 8.15
N VAL A 380 35.56 -33.86 8.82
CA VAL A 380 34.15 -33.73 8.38
C VAL A 380 33.69 -32.26 8.41
N PHE A 381 34.04 -31.49 9.44
CA PHE A 381 33.73 -30.05 9.49
C PHE A 381 34.43 -29.27 8.36
N ALA A 382 35.68 -29.61 8.02
CA ALA A 382 36.40 -28.99 6.91
C ALA A 382 35.73 -29.28 5.55
N LEU A 383 35.30 -30.52 5.32
CA LEU A 383 34.58 -30.92 4.11
C LEU A 383 33.22 -30.21 3.98
N ILE A 384 32.46 -30.12 5.07
CA ILE A 384 31.18 -29.38 5.11
C ILE A 384 31.39 -27.89 4.81
N THR A 385 32.47 -27.30 5.32
CA THR A 385 32.81 -25.89 5.06
C THR A 385 33.12 -25.66 3.59
N LEU A 386 33.95 -26.53 2.99
CA LEU A 386 34.32 -26.44 1.59
C LEU A 386 33.08 -26.60 0.69
N LEU A 387 32.24 -27.60 0.98
CA LEU A 387 30.99 -27.83 0.24
C LEU A 387 30.03 -26.64 0.37
N GLY A 388 29.88 -26.09 1.57
CA GLY A 388 29.02 -24.94 1.82
C GLY A 388 29.47 -23.67 1.08
N ILE A 389 30.79 -23.44 1.01
CA ILE A 389 31.37 -22.34 0.22
C ILE A 389 31.06 -22.53 -1.26
N LEU A 390 31.34 -23.72 -1.81
CA LEU A 390 31.14 -24.01 -3.23
C LEU A 390 29.68 -23.82 -3.65
N LEU A 391 28.75 -24.40 -2.91
CA LEU A 391 27.31 -24.28 -3.20
C LEU A 391 26.80 -22.84 -3.08
N SER A 392 27.29 -22.08 -2.08
CA SER A 392 26.85 -20.70 -1.88
C SER A 392 27.39 -19.76 -2.96
N LEU A 393 28.64 -19.96 -3.41
CA LEU A 393 29.23 -19.21 -4.51
C LEU A 393 28.59 -19.56 -5.85
N GLN A 394 28.28 -20.84 -6.09
CA GLN A 394 27.54 -21.27 -7.28
C GLN A 394 26.18 -20.58 -7.36
N GLN A 395 25.41 -20.60 -6.27
CA GLN A 395 24.12 -19.90 -6.22
C GLN A 395 24.27 -18.39 -6.47
N ALA A 396 25.27 -17.75 -5.86
CA ALA A 396 25.52 -16.33 -6.05
C ALA A 396 25.85 -15.97 -7.51
N GLY A 397 26.45 -16.90 -8.27
CA GLY A 397 26.74 -16.74 -9.69
C GLY A 397 25.55 -17.04 -10.62
N GLU A 398 24.70 -18.01 -10.28
CA GLU A 398 23.59 -18.45 -11.14
C GLU A 398 22.27 -17.72 -10.88
N SER A 399 22.11 -17.10 -9.71
CA SER A 399 20.86 -16.46 -9.30
C SER A 399 20.63 -15.14 -10.03
N LYS A 400 19.53 -15.06 -10.80
CA LYS A 400 19.04 -13.81 -11.40
C LYS A 400 18.69 -12.70 -10.39
N TRP A 401 18.57 -13.05 -9.12
CA TRP A 401 18.14 -12.15 -8.04
C TRP A 401 19.31 -11.62 -7.19
N ILE A 402 20.55 -12.05 -7.46
CA ILE A 402 21.73 -11.70 -6.68
C ILE A 402 22.75 -11.06 -7.61
N THR A 403 23.16 -9.84 -7.29
CA THR A 403 24.27 -9.17 -7.98
C THR A 403 25.59 -9.69 -7.41
N SER A 404 26.24 -10.62 -8.12
CA SER A 404 27.56 -11.12 -7.73
C SER A 404 28.58 -9.97 -7.67
N SER A 405 29.30 -9.88 -6.56
CA SER A 405 30.37 -8.90 -6.36
C SER A 405 31.52 -9.55 -5.60
N THR A 406 32.74 -9.05 -5.80
CA THR A 406 33.94 -9.58 -5.12
C THR A 406 33.80 -9.50 -3.60
N ILE A 407 33.24 -8.40 -3.08
CA ILE A 407 32.97 -8.20 -1.65
C ILE A 407 31.91 -9.21 -1.16
N GLY A 408 30.87 -9.47 -1.96
CA GLY A 408 29.83 -10.45 -1.65
C GLY A 408 30.38 -11.87 -1.57
N ASN A 409 31.22 -12.27 -2.52
CA ASN A 409 31.85 -13.60 -2.53
C ASN A 409 32.80 -13.81 -1.36
N ILE A 410 33.61 -12.79 -1.01
CA ILE A 410 34.45 -12.83 0.21
C ILE A 410 33.57 -12.96 1.45
N SER A 411 32.45 -12.22 1.51
CA SER A 411 31.52 -12.26 2.63
C SER A 411 30.85 -13.63 2.79
N ILE A 412 30.56 -14.33 1.70
CA ILE A 412 30.07 -15.72 1.71
C ILE A 412 31.12 -16.66 2.33
N ILE A 413 32.36 -16.58 1.86
CA ILE A 413 33.46 -17.42 2.34
C ILE A 413 33.66 -17.21 3.85
N VAL A 414 33.79 -15.96 4.28
CA VAL A 414 33.95 -15.61 5.70
C VAL A 414 32.74 -16.08 6.51
N GLY A 415 31.52 -15.90 6.00
CA GLY A 415 30.30 -16.30 6.69
C GLY A 415 30.19 -17.81 6.94
N ILE A 416 30.50 -18.64 5.94
CA ILE A 416 30.52 -20.10 6.10
C ILE A 416 31.63 -20.52 7.09
N ILE A 417 32.84 -19.98 6.96
CA ILE A 417 33.97 -20.31 7.86
C ILE A 417 33.62 -19.96 9.31
N VAL A 418 33.12 -18.75 9.57
CA VAL A 418 32.74 -18.33 10.91
C VAL A 418 31.63 -19.23 11.46
N THR A 419 30.62 -19.56 10.66
CA THR A 419 29.54 -20.47 11.05
C THR A 419 30.09 -21.84 11.45
N THR A 420 30.98 -22.43 10.64
CA THR A 420 31.63 -23.70 10.96
C THR A 420 32.46 -23.62 12.24
N VAL A 421 33.30 -22.58 12.40
CA VAL A 421 34.14 -22.41 13.59
C VAL A 421 33.30 -22.31 14.85
N LEU A 422 32.22 -21.53 14.80
CA LEU A 422 31.27 -21.40 15.91
C LEU A 422 30.59 -22.73 16.22
N SER A 423 30.20 -23.49 15.19
CA SER A 423 29.57 -24.81 15.32
C SER A 423 30.53 -25.87 15.89
N TYR A 424 31.79 -25.84 15.49
CA TYR A 424 32.83 -26.72 16.01
C TYR A 424 33.19 -26.39 17.47
N ARG A 425 33.22 -25.10 17.82
CA ARG A 425 33.36 -24.67 19.22
C ARG A 425 32.18 -25.15 20.06
N PHE A 426 30.96 -25.07 19.54
CA PHE A 426 29.77 -25.62 20.19
C PHE A 426 29.87 -27.14 20.42
N TYR A 427 30.41 -27.89 19.45
CA TYR A 427 30.70 -29.32 19.56
C TYR A 427 31.66 -29.64 20.74
N ILE A 428 32.79 -28.94 20.85
CA ILE A 428 33.77 -29.16 21.93
C ILE A 428 33.16 -28.88 23.30
N TYR A 429 32.39 -27.79 23.42
CA TYR A 429 31.89 -27.32 24.72
C TYR A 429 30.71 -28.15 25.26
N ASN A 430 29.96 -28.83 24.38
CA ASN A 430 28.77 -29.60 24.75
C ASN A 430 28.95 -31.12 24.65
N GLN A 431 30.19 -31.58 24.43
CA GLN A 431 30.55 -33.01 24.28
C GLN A 431 30.09 -33.89 25.46
N SER A 432 29.81 -33.30 26.64
CA SER A 432 29.40 -33.99 27.86
C SER A 432 27.90 -33.88 28.23
N LEU A 433 27.08 -33.11 27.52
CA LEU A 433 25.75 -32.71 28.03
C LEU A 433 24.74 -32.39 26.91
N LEU A 434 24.46 -33.40 26.08
CA LEU A 434 23.52 -33.38 24.94
C LEU A 434 22.04 -33.10 25.28
N ILE A 435 21.72 -32.92 26.56
CA ILE A 435 20.35 -32.71 27.06
C ILE A 435 20.28 -31.45 27.95
N SER A 436 21.39 -30.70 28.06
CA SER A 436 21.45 -29.51 28.93
C SER A 436 20.67 -28.33 28.36
N SER A 437 20.26 -27.40 29.24
CA SER A 437 19.63 -26.13 28.84
C SER A 437 20.44 -25.32 27.81
N LYS A 438 21.77 -25.53 27.76
CA LYS A 438 22.68 -24.86 26.81
C LYS A 438 22.42 -25.28 25.36
N PHE A 439 22.16 -26.56 25.14
CA PHE A 439 21.91 -27.11 23.82
C PHE A 439 20.64 -26.52 23.22
N TYR A 440 19.55 -26.52 23.98
CA TYR A 440 18.27 -25.93 23.55
C TYR A 440 18.37 -24.42 23.36
N HIS A 441 19.14 -23.73 24.20
CA HIS A 441 19.37 -22.31 24.00
C HIS A 441 20.05 -22.00 22.65
N ALA A 442 21.08 -22.77 22.29
CA ALA A 442 21.75 -22.62 20.99
C ALA A 442 20.86 -22.98 19.80
N VAL A 443 20.08 -24.06 19.91
CA VAL A 443 19.10 -24.42 18.87
C VAL A 443 18.05 -23.32 18.69
N GLY A 444 17.54 -22.74 19.77
CA GLY A 444 16.61 -21.61 19.71
C GLY A 444 17.22 -20.37 19.06
N VAL A 445 18.48 -20.06 19.36
CA VAL A 445 19.23 -18.97 18.72
C VAL A 445 19.41 -19.21 17.23
N ILE A 446 19.79 -20.42 16.83
CA ILE A 446 19.98 -20.80 15.42
C ILE A 446 18.67 -20.68 14.65
N ILE A 447 17.58 -21.21 15.19
CA ILE A 447 16.26 -21.09 14.56
C ILE A 447 15.91 -19.59 14.44
N SER A 448 16.14 -18.81 15.49
CA SER A 448 15.88 -17.38 15.48
C SER A 448 16.73 -16.61 14.47
N SER A 449 18.01 -16.96 14.28
CA SER A 449 18.91 -16.29 13.32
C SER A 449 18.51 -16.55 11.86
N VAL A 450 18.16 -17.80 11.55
CA VAL A 450 17.66 -18.22 10.24
C VAL A 450 16.36 -17.50 9.93
N LEU A 451 15.42 -17.50 10.87
CA LEU A 451 14.14 -16.84 10.71
C LEU A 451 14.31 -15.33 10.53
N LEU A 452 15.12 -14.68 11.36
CA LEU A 452 15.42 -13.26 11.27
C LEU A 452 15.99 -12.87 9.90
N SER A 453 16.90 -13.69 9.37
CA SER A 453 17.55 -13.43 8.08
C SER A 453 16.64 -13.70 6.89
N ALA A 454 15.85 -14.77 6.93
CA ALA A 454 14.86 -15.10 5.90
C ALA A 454 13.78 -14.02 5.79
N VAL A 455 13.40 -13.47 6.94
CA VAL A 455 12.42 -12.40 7.10
C VAL A 455 12.99 -11.03 6.69
N ALA A 456 14.28 -10.77 6.91
CA ALA A 456 14.88 -9.45 6.64
C ALA A 456 15.22 -9.18 5.17
N GLY A 457 15.30 -10.19 4.29
CA GLY A 457 15.81 -9.95 2.93
C GLY A 457 15.02 -10.57 1.78
N GLY A 458 13.81 -11.07 2.00
CA GLY A 458 12.97 -11.61 0.92
C GLY A 458 12.87 -10.68 -0.30
N TYR A 459 12.81 -11.25 -1.50
CA TYR A 459 12.80 -10.49 -2.77
C TYR A 459 11.69 -9.42 -2.82
N GLN A 460 10.49 -9.78 -2.35
CA GLN A 460 9.35 -8.86 -2.22
C GLN A 460 9.62 -7.73 -1.23
N ILE A 461 10.63 -7.79 -0.35
CA ILE A 461 11.06 -6.67 0.51
C ILE A 461 11.95 -5.73 -0.31
N ASN A 462 12.93 -6.26 -1.04
CA ASN A 462 13.84 -5.43 -1.85
C ASN A 462 13.12 -4.70 -3.00
N ALA A 463 12.20 -5.37 -3.71
CA ALA A 463 11.41 -4.75 -4.78
C ALA A 463 10.50 -3.61 -4.26
N ARG A 464 10.19 -3.65 -2.97
CA ARG A 464 9.23 -2.82 -2.28
C ARG A 464 9.89 -1.70 -1.47
N VAL A 465 11.12 -1.90 -0.99
CA VAL A 465 12.01 -0.87 -0.40
C VAL A 465 12.19 0.30 -1.37
N ASN A 466 12.24 0.01 -2.67
CA ASN A 466 12.31 1.02 -3.73
C ASN A 466 11.09 1.96 -3.84
N ASN A 467 9.96 1.61 -3.20
CA ASN A 467 8.71 2.39 -3.18
C ASN A 467 8.33 2.91 -1.78
N ILE A 468 9.26 2.90 -0.80
CA ILE A 468 8.97 3.34 0.57
C ILE A 468 8.51 4.79 0.63
N SER A 469 9.11 5.69 -0.15
CA SER A 469 8.80 7.12 -0.09
C SER A 469 7.36 7.44 -0.53
N ALA A 470 6.90 6.85 -1.64
CA ALA A 470 5.54 7.05 -2.15
C ALA A 470 4.47 6.38 -1.25
N ASP A 471 4.75 5.21 -0.68
CA ASP A 471 3.84 4.57 0.29
C ASP A 471 3.74 5.42 1.57
N LEU A 472 4.85 6.02 2.01
CA LEU A 472 4.89 6.80 3.25
C LEU A 472 4.23 8.18 3.12
N SER A 473 4.32 8.86 1.97
CA SER A 473 3.59 10.11 1.73
C SER A 473 2.07 9.90 1.78
N THR A 474 1.56 8.85 1.11
CA THR A 474 0.12 8.48 1.18
C THR A 474 -0.31 8.15 2.61
N ARG A 475 0.55 7.52 3.41
CA ARG A 475 0.27 7.23 4.83
C ARG A 475 0.21 8.49 5.67
N PHE A 476 1.13 9.43 5.47
CA PHE A 476 1.12 10.70 6.19
C PHE A 476 -0.11 11.54 5.84
N GLU A 477 -0.49 11.60 4.56
CA GLU A 477 -1.73 12.25 4.15
C GLU A 477 -2.95 11.61 4.85
N HIS A 478 -3.07 10.27 4.78
CA HIS A 478 -4.14 9.54 5.44
C HIS A 478 -4.19 9.80 6.95
N TRP A 479 -3.05 9.77 7.65
CA TRP A 479 -3.00 10.04 9.09
C TRP A 479 -3.32 11.50 9.43
N SER A 480 -2.98 12.45 8.56
CA SER A 480 -3.42 13.83 8.68
C SER A 480 -4.93 13.93 8.52
N ASP A 481 -5.53 13.26 7.54
CA ASP A 481 -6.99 13.20 7.38
C ASP A 481 -7.66 12.57 8.60
N VAL A 482 -7.09 11.50 9.15
CA VAL A 482 -7.60 10.87 10.38
C VAL A 482 -7.64 11.90 11.52
N VAL A 483 -6.55 12.63 11.77
CA VAL A 483 -6.53 13.67 12.82
C VAL A 483 -7.57 14.76 12.54
N ASN A 484 -7.68 15.21 11.29
CA ASN A 484 -8.60 16.26 10.87
C ASN A 484 -10.07 15.83 10.86
N SER A 485 -10.35 14.52 10.84
CA SER A 485 -11.71 13.98 11.00
C SER A 485 -12.21 14.03 12.46
N SER A 486 -11.33 14.35 13.42
CA SER A 486 -11.67 14.54 14.83
C SER A 486 -12.23 15.95 15.07
N ASP A 487 -13.10 16.11 16.06
CA ASP A 487 -13.42 17.45 16.55
C ASP A 487 -12.27 18.02 17.42
N ASN A 488 -12.03 19.33 17.31
CA ASN A 488 -10.94 20.02 18.01
C ASN A 488 -11.27 20.37 19.48
N GLY A 489 -12.29 19.72 20.07
CA GLY A 489 -12.74 19.97 21.43
C GLY A 489 -11.69 19.56 22.47
N VAL A 490 -11.54 20.34 23.54
CA VAL A 490 -10.63 20.01 24.66
C VAL A 490 -10.98 18.64 25.28
N LEU A 491 -12.28 18.34 25.38
CA LEU A 491 -12.75 17.04 25.88
C LEU A 491 -12.35 15.90 24.96
N THR A 492 -12.45 16.06 23.64
CA THR A 492 -12.03 15.06 22.65
C THR A 492 -10.52 14.85 22.67
N VAL A 493 -9.72 15.90 22.78
CA VAL A 493 -8.26 15.75 22.93
C VAL A 493 -7.91 14.95 24.20
N LEU A 494 -8.63 15.18 25.29
CA LEU A 494 -8.38 14.50 26.57
C LEU A 494 -8.88 13.05 26.59
N PHE A 495 -10.09 12.79 26.07
CA PHE A 495 -10.82 11.52 26.23
C PHE A 495 -11.06 10.75 24.92
N GLY A 496 -10.69 11.32 23.78
CA GLY A 496 -10.86 10.75 22.44
C GLY A 496 -12.24 11.00 21.84
N ASN A 497 -12.40 10.62 20.57
CA ASN A 497 -13.66 10.61 19.82
C ASN A 497 -14.54 9.40 20.17
N GLY A 498 -14.09 8.54 21.07
CA GLY A 498 -14.75 7.28 21.40
C GLY A 498 -14.28 6.10 20.55
N VAL A 499 -14.53 4.90 21.07
CA VAL A 499 -14.09 3.64 20.45
C VAL A 499 -14.88 3.36 19.19
N GLY A 500 -14.20 3.07 18.09
CA GLY A 500 -14.83 2.72 16.81
C GLY A 500 -15.52 3.89 16.07
N SER A 501 -15.36 5.15 16.48
CA SER A 501 -16.00 6.29 15.80
C SER A 501 -15.29 6.73 14.51
N PHE A 502 -14.05 6.29 14.30
CA PHE A 502 -13.21 6.73 13.18
C PHE A 502 -13.85 6.56 11.79
N PRO A 503 -14.35 5.39 11.37
CA PRO A 503 -14.81 5.20 9.99
C PRO A 503 -16.00 6.12 9.64
N LEU A 504 -16.90 6.36 10.60
CA LEU A 504 -18.01 7.29 10.46
C LEU A 504 -17.51 8.74 10.33
N ASN A 505 -16.68 9.18 11.26
CA ASN A 505 -16.12 10.54 11.24
C ASN A 505 -15.31 10.80 9.98
N TYR A 506 -14.54 9.82 9.50
CA TYR A 506 -13.76 9.90 8.28
C TYR A 506 -14.67 10.05 7.04
N ALA A 507 -15.72 9.22 6.93
CA ALA A 507 -16.66 9.29 5.82
C ALA A 507 -17.44 10.62 5.79
N LEU A 508 -17.78 11.18 6.96
CA LEU A 508 -18.47 12.47 7.05
C LEU A 508 -17.58 13.66 6.66
N ASN A 509 -16.29 13.63 7.01
CA ASN A 509 -15.36 14.73 6.72
C ASN A 509 -14.73 14.62 5.32
N TYR A 510 -14.62 13.40 4.77
CA TYR A 510 -13.97 13.14 3.48
C TYR A 510 -14.85 12.31 2.53
N PRO A 511 -16.05 12.81 2.16
CA PRO A 511 -16.99 12.08 1.31
C PRO A 511 -16.38 11.71 -0.05
N ASP A 512 -15.51 12.55 -0.61
CA ASP A 512 -14.83 12.29 -1.88
C ASP A 512 -13.80 11.16 -1.82
N LYS A 513 -13.18 10.94 -0.64
CA LYS A 513 -12.22 9.85 -0.44
C LYS A 513 -12.91 8.49 -0.23
N VAL A 514 -14.21 8.49 0.05
CA VAL A 514 -15.02 7.28 0.26
C VAL A 514 -16.03 7.01 -0.86
N LYS A 515 -16.16 7.91 -1.84
CA LYS A 515 -17.15 7.82 -2.93
C LYS A 515 -17.05 6.53 -3.75
N ASP A 516 -15.84 5.98 -3.93
CA ASP A 516 -15.58 4.80 -4.76
C ASP A 516 -15.63 3.49 -3.95
N VAL A 517 -15.85 3.58 -2.63
CA VAL A 517 -15.78 2.43 -1.71
C VAL A 517 -17.06 1.60 -1.77
N GLY A 518 -18.21 2.25 -1.97
CA GLY A 518 -19.52 1.60 -1.89
C GLY A 518 -19.98 1.37 -0.45
N GLY A 519 -21.28 1.53 -0.23
CA GLY A 519 -21.95 1.23 1.04
C GLY A 519 -23.24 0.46 0.77
N PHE A 520 -23.88 -0.05 1.83
CA PHE A 520 -25.17 -0.72 1.68
C PHE A 520 -26.09 -0.41 2.85
N ILE A 521 -27.39 -0.47 2.57
CA ILE A 521 -28.47 -0.41 3.55
C ILE A 521 -29.63 -1.30 3.09
N VAL A 522 -30.27 -1.97 4.03
CA VAL A 522 -31.50 -2.73 3.82
C VAL A 522 -32.68 -1.86 4.26
N ARG A 523 -33.57 -1.49 3.33
CA ARG A 523 -34.77 -0.67 3.58
C ARG A 523 -36.00 -1.36 3.01
N GLN A 524 -37.05 -1.53 3.80
CA GLN A 524 -38.33 -2.11 3.32
C GLN A 524 -38.13 -3.40 2.51
N ASP A 525 -37.37 -4.35 3.06
CA ASP A 525 -37.08 -5.64 2.41
C ASP A 525 -36.37 -5.51 1.04
N SER A 526 -35.60 -4.42 0.87
CA SER A 526 -34.74 -4.18 -0.30
C SER A 526 -33.32 -3.85 0.11
N LEU A 527 -32.36 -4.44 -0.58
CA LEU A 527 -30.95 -4.13 -0.44
C LEU A 527 -30.59 -2.98 -1.40
N VAL A 528 -30.24 -1.84 -0.83
CA VAL A 528 -29.74 -0.68 -1.56
C VAL A 528 -28.22 -0.68 -1.52
N LEU A 529 -27.60 -0.79 -2.69
CA LEU A 529 -26.16 -0.71 -2.91
C LEU A 529 -25.79 0.69 -3.37
N GLY A 530 -24.98 1.37 -2.56
CA GLY A 530 -24.44 2.69 -2.88
C GLY A 530 -23.45 2.65 -4.04
N ARG A 531 -23.20 3.81 -4.65
CA ARG A 531 -22.18 3.96 -5.70
C ARG A 531 -20.79 3.55 -5.18
N GLY A 532 -20.00 2.91 -6.04
CA GLY A 532 -18.61 2.53 -5.75
C GLY A 532 -18.28 1.11 -6.21
N ASP A 533 -17.20 0.99 -6.98
CA ASP A 533 -16.82 -0.26 -7.65
C ASP A 533 -16.12 -1.26 -6.71
N ASP A 534 -15.87 -0.92 -5.44
CA ASP A 534 -15.13 -1.79 -4.52
C ASP A 534 -16.03 -2.78 -3.76
N LEU A 535 -17.20 -2.34 -3.29
CA LEU A 535 -18.14 -3.16 -2.53
C LEU A 535 -18.62 -4.37 -3.32
N ALA A 536 -18.37 -5.56 -2.79
CA ALA A 536 -19.00 -6.82 -3.18
C ALA A 536 -19.87 -7.32 -2.04
N PHE A 537 -21.15 -7.53 -2.31
CA PHE A 537 -22.11 -8.03 -1.33
C PHE A 537 -22.57 -9.43 -1.73
N GLY A 538 -22.33 -10.45 -0.90
CA GLY A 538 -22.52 -11.82 -1.37
C GLY A 538 -22.79 -12.86 -0.29
N GLN A 539 -23.27 -14.02 -0.76
CA GLN A 539 -23.61 -15.17 0.05
C GLN A 539 -22.88 -16.41 -0.48
N ARG A 540 -22.40 -17.25 0.44
CA ARG A 540 -21.74 -18.52 0.09
C ARG A 540 -22.80 -19.52 -0.37
N VAL A 541 -22.57 -20.13 -1.54
CA VAL A 541 -23.53 -21.02 -2.21
C VAL A 541 -22.86 -22.31 -2.64
N ASP A 542 -23.60 -23.42 -2.56
CA ASP A 542 -23.15 -24.71 -3.05
C ASP A 542 -23.58 -24.89 -4.51
N ILE A 543 -22.59 -24.93 -5.41
CA ILE A 543 -22.83 -25.10 -6.84
C ILE A 543 -22.07 -26.31 -7.40
N LEU A 544 -22.56 -26.79 -8.53
CA LEU A 544 -21.95 -27.80 -9.37
C LEU A 544 -21.27 -27.12 -10.57
N PRO A 545 -20.10 -27.63 -11.02
CA PRO A 545 -19.45 -27.13 -12.22
C PRO A 545 -20.28 -27.46 -13.47
N ASN A 546 -20.09 -26.67 -14.53
CA ASN A 546 -20.74 -26.81 -15.83
C ASN A 546 -22.26 -27.03 -15.75
N THR A 547 -22.90 -26.31 -14.82
CA THR A 547 -24.34 -26.39 -14.57
C THR A 547 -24.97 -25.03 -14.84
N GLU A 548 -26.12 -25.03 -15.50
CA GLU A 548 -26.90 -23.81 -15.75
C GLU A 548 -27.69 -23.42 -14.51
N TYR A 549 -27.52 -22.18 -14.09
CA TYR A 549 -28.27 -21.55 -13.00
C TYR A 549 -29.12 -20.41 -13.53
N VAL A 550 -30.32 -20.25 -12.98
CA VAL A 550 -31.20 -19.12 -13.26
C VAL A 550 -31.19 -18.19 -12.05
N ILE A 551 -30.89 -16.92 -12.30
CA ILE A 551 -30.97 -15.85 -11.32
C ILE A 551 -32.17 -14.97 -11.67
N SER A 552 -33.03 -14.71 -10.69
CA SER A 552 -34.13 -13.75 -10.81
C SER A 552 -34.16 -12.79 -9.63
N PHE A 553 -34.50 -11.53 -9.89
CA PHE A 553 -34.62 -10.49 -8.87
C PHE A 553 -35.48 -9.32 -9.37
N GLU A 554 -35.94 -8.47 -8.47
CA GLU A 554 -36.54 -7.17 -8.79
C GLU A 554 -35.51 -6.07 -8.54
N GLY A 555 -35.29 -5.19 -9.52
CA GLY A 555 -34.26 -4.14 -9.44
C GLY A 555 -34.81 -2.76 -9.78
N GLN A 556 -34.28 -1.74 -9.12
CA GLN A 556 -34.55 -0.33 -9.40
C GLN A 556 -33.28 0.51 -9.27
N ALA A 557 -33.03 1.41 -10.22
CA ALA A 557 -32.03 2.46 -10.10
C ALA A 557 -32.63 3.67 -9.35
N GLU A 558 -32.06 4.06 -8.22
CA GLU A 558 -32.51 5.25 -7.49
C GLU A 558 -32.03 6.51 -8.22
N GLN A 559 -32.94 7.46 -8.41
CA GLN A 559 -32.67 8.71 -9.13
C GLN A 559 -31.51 9.49 -8.47
N SER A 560 -30.52 9.87 -9.28
CA SER A 560 -29.39 10.67 -8.81
C SER A 560 -29.86 12.06 -8.38
N THR A 561 -29.32 12.58 -7.28
CA THR A 561 -29.54 13.97 -6.84
C THR A 561 -28.77 14.98 -7.69
N GLU A 562 -27.91 14.52 -8.61
CA GLU A 562 -27.18 15.38 -9.55
C GLU A 562 -28.07 15.71 -10.77
N PRO A 563 -28.37 17.00 -11.03
CA PRO A 563 -29.21 17.38 -12.16
C PRO A 563 -28.53 17.04 -13.50
N ASP A 564 -29.32 16.58 -14.47
CA ASP A 564 -28.96 16.31 -15.89
C ASP A 564 -28.25 15.00 -16.28
N THR A 565 -28.33 13.92 -15.49
CA THR A 565 -27.82 12.61 -15.93
C THR A 565 -28.91 11.54 -16.04
N ASN A 566 -29.38 11.30 -17.27
CA ASN A 566 -30.23 10.14 -17.62
C ASN A 566 -29.40 8.85 -17.44
N THR A 567 -29.32 8.34 -16.21
CA THR A 567 -28.36 7.30 -15.81
C THR A 567 -29.09 6.02 -15.43
N LYS A 568 -29.16 5.10 -16.39
CA LYS A 568 -29.52 3.71 -16.10
C LYS A 568 -28.52 3.13 -15.10
N GLY A 569 -29.01 2.53 -14.01
CA GLY A 569 -28.16 1.83 -13.06
C GLY A 569 -27.50 0.61 -13.72
N ARG A 570 -26.37 0.15 -13.21
CA ARG A 570 -25.69 -1.05 -13.70
C ARG A 570 -25.30 -1.95 -12.53
N ILE A 571 -25.75 -3.20 -12.56
CA ILE A 571 -25.45 -4.19 -11.54
C ILE A 571 -24.78 -5.41 -12.17
N GLY A 572 -23.80 -5.99 -11.47
CA GLY A 572 -23.14 -7.23 -11.85
C GLY A 572 -23.33 -8.32 -10.81
N PHE A 573 -23.67 -9.52 -11.28
CA PHE A 573 -23.73 -10.75 -10.51
C PHE A 573 -22.52 -11.62 -10.84
N PHE A 574 -21.88 -12.16 -9.81
CA PHE A 574 -20.66 -12.94 -9.92
C PHE A 574 -20.79 -14.23 -9.14
N LEU A 575 -20.46 -15.34 -9.77
CA LEU A 575 -20.34 -16.64 -9.13
C LEU A 575 -18.87 -17.04 -9.17
N CYS A 576 -18.23 -17.04 -8.00
CA CYS A 576 -16.78 -17.09 -7.88
C CYS A 576 -16.32 -18.02 -6.76
N GLU A 577 -15.19 -18.70 -6.97
CA GLU A 577 -14.40 -19.28 -5.87
C GLU A 577 -13.74 -18.12 -5.09
N ARG A 578 -14.22 -17.84 -3.87
CA ARG A 578 -13.81 -16.69 -3.06
C ARG A 578 -13.67 -17.06 -1.59
N ASN A 579 -12.51 -16.77 -0.99
CA ASN A 579 -12.35 -16.83 0.46
C ASN A 579 -12.80 -15.51 1.13
N LEU A 580 -11.95 -14.47 1.10
CA LEU A 580 -12.26 -13.15 1.70
C LEU A 580 -11.97 -11.98 0.77
N ILE A 581 -10.70 -11.71 0.43
CA ILE A 581 -10.33 -10.59 -0.46
C ILE A 581 -9.48 -11.08 -1.64
N PHE A 582 -9.53 -10.35 -2.75
CA PHE A 582 -8.66 -10.57 -3.91
C PHE A 582 -7.55 -9.50 -3.99
N ALA A 583 -6.36 -9.92 -4.42
CA ALA A 583 -5.32 -8.97 -4.83
C ALA A 583 -5.65 -8.41 -6.23
N SER A 584 -5.23 -7.18 -6.54
CA SER A 584 -5.52 -6.50 -7.81
C SER A 584 -5.06 -7.22 -9.08
N ASN A 585 -4.12 -8.16 -8.93
CA ASN A 585 -3.59 -8.98 -10.02
C ASN A 585 -3.87 -10.49 -9.82
N PHE A 586 -4.79 -10.84 -8.93
CA PHE A 586 -5.23 -12.21 -8.73
C PHE A 586 -6.39 -12.55 -9.68
N ASN A 587 -6.21 -13.58 -10.51
CA ASN A 587 -7.26 -14.08 -11.39
C ASN A 587 -8.10 -15.12 -10.65
N ALA A 588 -9.25 -14.71 -10.12
CA ALA A 588 -10.21 -15.60 -9.49
C ALA A 588 -10.94 -16.48 -10.52
N ASN A 589 -11.28 -17.72 -10.13
CA ASN A 589 -12.15 -18.59 -10.93
C ASN A 589 -13.59 -18.10 -10.78
N CYS A 590 -14.07 -17.35 -11.77
CA CYS A 590 -15.31 -16.60 -11.72
C CYS A 590 -16.08 -16.69 -13.04
N VAL A 591 -17.40 -16.68 -12.94
CA VAL A 591 -18.31 -16.34 -14.03
C VAL A 591 -19.17 -15.16 -13.62
N ALA A 592 -19.47 -14.26 -14.54
CA ALA A 592 -20.17 -13.02 -14.24
C ALA A 592 -21.18 -12.66 -15.32
N HIS A 593 -22.25 -11.99 -14.91
CA HIS A 593 -23.24 -11.39 -15.80
C HIS A 593 -23.58 -9.99 -15.27
N ALA A 594 -23.57 -8.99 -16.13
CA ALA A 594 -23.90 -7.62 -15.76
C ALA A 594 -25.00 -7.08 -16.67
N LEU A 595 -25.96 -6.38 -16.09
CA LEU A 595 -27.10 -5.80 -16.78
C LEU A 595 -27.38 -4.38 -16.30
N ASN A 596 -28.11 -3.63 -17.12
CA ASN A 596 -28.59 -2.29 -16.78
C ASN A 596 -29.96 -2.40 -16.10
N ILE A 597 -30.20 -1.54 -15.11
CA ILE A 597 -31.40 -1.47 -14.30
C ILE A 597 -32.11 -0.15 -14.60
N ASP A 598 -33.44 -0.23 -14.74
CA ASP A 598 -34.30 0.90 -15.04
C ASP A 598 -34.68 1.66 -13.76
N GLU A 599 -35.25 2.87 -13.92
CA GLU A 599 -35.63 3.75 -12.79
C GLU A 599 -36.88 3.27 -12.04
N GLU A 600 -37.67 2.36 -12.63
CA GLU A 600 -38.81 1.71 -12.00
C GLU A 600 -38.45 0.28 -11.59
N TYR A 601 -39.12 -0.25 -10.56
CA TYR A 601 -38.94 -1.66 -10.19
C TYR A 601 -39.40 -2.57 -11.32
N ASN A 602 -38.43 -3.30 -11.90
CA ASN A 602 -38.66 -4.30 -12.92
C ASN A 602 -38.12 -5.65 -12.48
N SER A 603 -38.78 -6.73 -12.91
CA SER A 603 -38.28 -8.09 -12.71
C SER A 603 -37.25 -8.44 -13.78
N TYR A 604 -36.08 -8.89 -13.36
CA TYR A 604 -34.99 -9.34 -14.21
C TYR A 604 -34.75 -10.84 -14.00
N ARG A 605 -34.50 -11.57 -15.09
CA ARG A 605 -34.19 -13.01 -15.09
C ARG A 605 -33.13 -13.31 -16.14
N PHE A 606 -32.09 -14.04 -15.78
CA PHE A 606 -31.05 -14.47 -16.71
C PHE A 606 -30.42 -15.80 -16.30
N GLU A 607 -29.78 -16.46 -17.28
CA GLU A 607 -29.06 -17.72 -17.11
C GLU A 607 -27.55 -17.48 -16.95
N LEU A 608 -26.93 -18.25 -16.06
CA LEU A 608 -25.50 -18.19 -15.76
C LEU A 608 -24.92 -19.59 -15.59
N ASN A 609 -24.18 -20.06 -16.60
CA ASN A 609 -23.44 -21.32 -16.53
C ASN A 609 -22.23 -21.20 -15.60
N SER A 610 -22.10 -22.12 -14.63
CA SER A 610 -20.98 -22.14 -13.68
C SER A 610 -19.62 -22.47 -14.30
N LYS A 611 -19.56 -22.99 -15.53
CA LYS A 611 -18.34 -23.38 -16.25
C LYS A 611 -17.38 -24.19 -15.36
N ASN A 612 -16.20 -23.65 -15.06
CA ASN A 612 -15.19 -24.31 -14.23
C ASN A 612 -15.31 -24.00 -12.74
N VAL A 613 -16.25 -23.14 -12.32
CA VAL A 613 -16.44 -22.79 -10.90
C VAL A 613 -16.95 -24.02 -10.16
N GLY A 614 -16.20 -24.48 -9.16
CA GLY A 614 -16.50 -25.71 -8.43
C GLY A 614 -15.95 -27.01 -9.04
N SER A 615 -15.09 -26.93 -10.06
CA SER A 615 -14.56 -28.09 -10.80
C SER A 615 -13.52 -28.96 -10.05
N LYS A 616 -12.93 -28.49 -8.95
CA LYS A 616 -11.90 -29.25 -8.21
C LYS A 616 -12.52 -30.40 -7.42
N SER A 617 -12.02 -31.63 -7.64
CA SER A 617 -12.39 -32.82 -6.87
C SER A 617 -11.99 -32.64 -5.41
N MET A 618 -12.98 -32.69 -4.50
CA MET A 618 -12.93 -32.35 -3.06
C MET A 618 -13.31 -30.89 -2.73
N ALA A 619 -14.62 -30.67 -2.53
CA ALA A 619 -15.22 -29.38 -2.18
C ALA A 619 -14.60 -28.71 -0.94
N PHE A 620 -14.14 -29.48 0.04
CA PHE A 620 -13.54 -28.92 1.27
C PHE A 620 -12.09 -28.45 1.10
N LEU A 621 -11.38 -28.84 0.02
CA LEU A 621 -10.00 -28.43 -0.26
C LEU A 621 -9.90 -27.26 -1.24
N ARG A 622 -11.02 -26.82 -1.80
CA ARG A 622 -11.11 -25.62 -2.64
C ARG A 622 -11.66 -24.45 -1.83
N TRP A 623 -11.53 -23.25 -2.40
CA TRP A 623 -12.23 -22.08 -1.85
C TRP A 623 -13.75 -22.27 -1.96
N PRO A 624 -14.49 -21.70 -1.00
CA PRO A 624 -15.94 -21.69 -1.06
C PRO A 624 -16.40 -20.93 -2.30
N THR A 625 -17.55 -21.32 -2.84
CA THR A 625 -18.17 -20.53 -3.90
C THR A 625 -19.07 -19.47 -3.27
N THR A 626 -19.01 -18.26 -3.81
CA THR A 626 -19.83 -17.12 -3.39
C THR A 626 -20.56 -16.57 -4.60
N LEU A 627 -21.87 -16.36 -4.46
CA LEU A 627 -22.62 -15.45 -5.32
C LEU A 627 -22.49 -14.06 -4.70
N TYR A 628 -21.95 -13.10 -5.43
CA TYR A 628 -21.92 -11.71 -4.99
C TYR A 628 -22.38 -10.74 -6.06
N ILE A 629 -22.90 -9.62 -5.61
CA ILE A 629 -23.42 -8.52 -6.42
C ILE A 629 -22.59 -7.25 -6.20
N LYS A 630 -22.43 -6.48 -7.28
CA LYS A 630 -21.72 -5.20 -7.28
C LYS A 630 -22.51 -4.15 -8.04
N ASN A 631 -22.55 -2.93 -7.51
CA ASN A 631 -23.06 -1.77 -8.22
C ASN A 631 -21.92 -1.13 -9.04
N PHE A 632 -22.07 -1.11 -10.37
CA PHE A 632 -21.13 -0.49 -11.32
C PHE A 632 -21.69 0.82 -11.90
N SER A 633 -22.71 1.38 -11.27
CA SER A 633 -23.32 2.64 -11.70
C SER A 633 -22.34 3.79 -11.45
N LYS A 634 -22.13 4.65 -12.45
CA LYS A 634 -21.31 5.87 -12.31
C LYS A 634 -21.96 6.89 -11.37
N HIS A 635 -23.29 6.94 -11.38
CA HIS A 635 -24.13 7.81 -10.54
C HIS A 635 -25.32 6.98 -10.03
N GLY A 636 -25.81 7.29 -8.83
CA GLY A 636 -27.01 6.66 -8.25
C GLY A 636 -26.78 5.32 -7.51
N ASN A 637 -27.73 5.00 -6.64
CA ASN A 637 -27.77 3.72 -5.92
C ASN A 637 -28.59 2.70 -6.72
N VAL A 638 -28.38 1.41 -6.46
CA VAL A 638 -29.21 0.34 -7.03
C VAL A 638 -29.90 -0.40 -5.89
N SER A 639 -31.23 -0.46 -5.95
CA SER A 639 -32.06 -1.24 -5.04
C SER A 639 -32.39 -2.60 -5.65
N VAL A 640 -32.29 -3.66 -4.85
CA VAL A 640 -32.55 -5.04 -5.24
C VAL A 640 -33.47 -5.72 -4.23
N LYS A 641 -34.49 -6.43 -4.72
CA LYS A 641 -35.44 -7.23 -3.94
C LYS A 641 -35.49 -8.67 -4.47
N GLN A 642 -35.82 -9.60 -3.57
CA GLN A 642 -36.17 -11.00 -3.88
C GLN A 642 -35.18 -11.71 -4.81
N ILE A 643 -33.91 -11.80 -4.40
CA ILE A 643 -32.88 -12.48 -5.20
C ILE A 643 -33.05 -14.00 -5.05
N SER A 644 -33.27 -14.69 -6.17
CA SER A 644 -33.36 -16.15 -6.24
C SER A 644 -32.24 -16.72 -7.11
N LEU A 645 -31.69 -17.86 -6.70
CA LEU A 645 -30.72 -18.66 -7.45
C LEU A 645 -31.16 -20.14 -7.44
N LYS A 646 -31.59 -20.63 -8.61
CA LYS A 646 -32.02 -22.03 -8.80
C LYS A 646 -31.24 -22.68 -9.93
N THR A 647 -31.15 -24.00 -9.94
CA THR A 647 -30.71 -24.71 -11.16
C THR A 647 -31.77 -24.57 -12.25
N ALA A 648 -31.36 -24.61 -13.52
CA ALA A 648 -32.28 -24.45 -14.65
C ALA A 648 -33.47 -25.43 -14.63
N GLU A 649 -33.27 -26.65 -14.10
CA GLU A 649 -34.31 -27.68 -13.97
C GLU A 649 -35.48 -27.24 -13.06
N PHE A 650 -35.19 -26.44 -12.01
CA PHE A 650 -36.19 -25.99 -11.04
C PHE A 650 -36.57 -24.52 -11.21
N ALA A 651 -36.10 -23.86 -12.27
CA ALA A 651 -36.27 -22.42 -12.47
C ALA A 651 -37.74 -22.00 -12.67
N ASP A 652 -38.56 -22.85 -13.29
CA ASP A 652 -39.98 -22.58 -13.57
C ASP A 652 -40.94 -23.24 -12.56
N VAL A 653 -40.38 -23.88 -11.53
CA VAL A 653 -41.16 -24.50 -10.45
C VAL A 653 -41.43 -23.43 -9.38
N ASN A 654 -42.63 -22.85 -9.45
CA ASN A 654 -43.14 -21.85 -8.49
C ASN A 654 -43.77 -22.48 -7.23
N TYR A 655 -43.81 -23.80 -7.13
CA TYR A 655 -44.32 -24.48 -5.93
C TYR A 655 -43.30 -24.42 -4.79
N ASP A 656 -43.85 -24.28 -3.58
CA ASP A 656 -43.26 -24.04 -2.25
C ASP A 656 -42.22 -25.10 -1.76
N MET A 657 -41.39 -25.63 -2.65
CA MET A 657 -40.23 -26.43 -2.28
C MET A 657 -39.04 -25.49 -2.03
N ASN A 658 -38.92 -25.03 -0.78
CA ASN A 658 -37.70 -24.39 -0.27
C ASN A 658 -36.40 -25.17 -0.56
N SER A 659 -36.48 -26.43 -1.01
CA SER A 659 -35.33 -27.28 -1.33
C SER A 659 -34.64 -26.98 -2.66
N SER A 660 -35.24 -26.21 -3.59
CA SER A 660 -34.59 -25.87 -4.87
C SER A 660 -33.87 -24.52 -4.87
N GLU A 661 -34.17 -23.66 -3.90
CA GLU A 661 -33.52 -22.37 -3.73
C GLU A 661 -32.15 -22.58 -3.06
N LEU A 662 -31.11 -21.98 -3.64
CA LEU A 662 -29.74 -22.09 -3.10
C LEU A 662 -29.38 -20.92 -2.18
N LEU A 663 -30.15 -19.82 -2.24
CA LEU A 663 -29.97 -18.67 -1.36
C LEU A 663 -30.85 -18.74 -0.11
N GLN A 664 -30.41 -18.07 0.94
CA GLN A 664 -31.14 -17.85 2.19
C GLN A 664 -31.35 -16.35 2.38
N ASN A 665 -32.45 -15.96 3.05
CA ASN A 665 -32.82 -14.55 3.24
C ASN A 665 -32.85 -13.80 1.89
N THR A 666 -33.64 -14.32 0.95
CA THR A 666 -33.77 -13.84 -0.43
C THR A 666 -34.50 -12.50 -0.53
N ASP A 667 -35.36 -12.20 0.44
CA ASP A 667 -36.14 -10.97 0.58
C ASP A 667 -35.51 -9.94 1.55
N PHE A 668 -34.36 -10.23 2.14
CA PHE A 668 -33.68 -9.37 3.11
C PHE A 668 -34.49 -9.04 4.38
N ASN A 669 -35.54 -9.80 4.70
CA ASN A 669 -36.36 -9.58 5.91
C ASN A 669 -35.57 -9.81 7.22
N GLN A 670 -34.52 -10.64 7.15
CA GLN A 670 -33.56 -10.90 8.23
C GLN A 670 -32.32 -10.01 8.09
N GLY A 671 -32.47 -8.81 7.50
CA GLY A 671 -31.36 -7.88 7.31
C GLY A 671 -30.23 -8.52 6.51
N VAL A 672 -29.00 -8.46 7.04
CA VAL A 672 -27.82 -9.04 6.39
C VAL A 672 -27.52 -10.49 6.79
N ASP A 673 -28.37 -11.19 7.54
CA ASP A 673 -28.08 -12.59 7.86
C ASP A 673 -27.87 -13.40 6.56
N TYR A 674 -26.87 -14.28 6.58
CA TYR A 674 -26.32 -15.06 5.45
C TYR A 674 -25.56 -14.26 4.38
N TRP A 675 -25.74 -12.94 4.33
CA TRP A 675 -25.05 -12.06 3.39
C TRP A 675 -23.85 -11.38 4.04
N TYR A 676 -22.73 -11.36 3.34
CA TYR A 676 -21.49 -10.75 3.82
C TYR A 676 -20.95 -9.77 2.79
N PHE A 677 -20.30 -8.72 3.28
CA PHE A 677 -19.79 -7.63 2.44
C PHE A 677 -18.26 -7.65 2.42
N TYR A 678 -17.70 -7.22 1.29
CA TYR A 678 -16.26 -7.23 1.05
C TYR A 678 -15.82 -5.98 0.29
N ASN A 679 -14.62 -5.50 0.59
CA ASN A 679 -13.95 -4.39 -0.08
C ASN A 679 -12.52 -4.84 -0.42
N ASP A 680 -12.27 -5.07 -1.71
CA ASP A 680 -11.06 -5.74 -2.19
C ASP A 680 -9.86 -4.79 -2.28
N PHE A 681 -10.09 -3.51 -2.59
CA PHE A 681 -9.04 -2.59 -3.01
C PHE A 681 -8.92 -1.34 -2.13
N LYS A 682 -10.02 -0.80 -1.59
CA LYS A 682 -10.02 0.45 -0.82
C LYS A 682 -10.07 0.14 0.68
N HIS A 683 -8.89 0.16 1.34
CA HIS A 683 -8.78 -0.20 2.75
C HIS A 683 -8.58 0.97 3.74
N LEU A 684 -8.18 2.16 3.26
CA LEU A 684 -7.84 3.29 4.15
C LEU A 684 -9.07 3.87 4.88
N PRO A 685 -10.25 4.00 4.24
CA PRO A 685 -11.43 4.54 4.92
C PRO A 685 -11.92 3.75 6.13
N TRP A 686 -11.53 2.47 6.23
CA TRP A 686 -11.99 1.56 7.27
C TRP A 686 -11.05 1.48 8.48
N HIS A 687 -9.78 1.86 8.31
CA HIS A 687 -8.71 1.59 9.28
C HIS A 687 -7.78 2.81 9.48
N ILE A 688 -7.43 3.10 10.74
CA ILE A 688 -6.45 4.17 11.07
C ILE A 688 -5.04 3.76 10.66
N LYS A 689 -4.73 2.45 10.74
CA LYS A 689 -3.43 1.86 10.39
C LYS A 689 -2.24 2.47 11.16
N ASN A 690 -2.46 2.81 12.42
CA ASN A 690 -1.44 3.25 13.37
C ASN A 690 -1.97 3.11 14.81
N ILE A 691 -1.39 2.23 15.64
CA ILE A 691 -1.84 1.97 17.02
C ILE A 691 -1.79 3.23 17.88
N TYR A 692 -0.76 4.07 17.71
CA TYR A 692 -0.58 5.27 18.54
C TYR A 692 -1.64 6.32 18.25
N LEU A 693 -1.84 6.58 16.95
CA LEU A 693 -2.90 7.47 16.49
C LEU A 693 -4.27 6.90 16.83
N SER A 694 -4.47 5.59 16.72
CA SER A 694 -5.72 4.93 17.07
C SER A 694 -6.06 5.04 18.56
N VAL A 695 -5.09 4.75 19.45
CA VAL A 695 -5.27 4.93 20.89
C VAL A 695 -5.58 6.38 21.23
N PHE A 696 -4.87 7.33 20.60
CA PHE A 696 -5.12 8.75 20.81
C PHE A 696 -6.50 9.18 20.28
N TYR A 697 -6.85 8.77 19.06
CA TYR A 697 -8.11 9.12 18.41
C TYR A 697 -9.30 8.57 19.20
N GLN A 698 -9.20 7.35 19.72
CA GLN A 698 -10.29 6.66 20.42
C GLN A 698 -10.39 7.01 21.92
N PHE A 699 -9.25 7.18 22.61
CA PHE A 699 -9.20 7.35 24.08
C PHE A 699 -8.54 8.64 24.57
N GLY A 700 -8.05 9.48 23.66
CA GLY A 700 -7.37 10.73 23.96
C GLY A 700 -6.06 10.55 24.72
N ILE A 701 -5.54 11.66 25.23
CA ILE A 701 -4.32 11.69 26.04
C ILE A 701 -4.46 10.82 27.30
N VAL A 702 -5.65 10.77 27.91
CA VAL A 702 -5.88 10.00 29.13
C VAL A 702 -5.71 8.51 28.87
N GLY A 703 -6.33 7.97 27.82
CA GLY A 703 -6.17 6.56 27.46
C GLY A 703 -4.73 6.19 27.13
N PHE A 704 -4.03 7.08 26.41
CA PHE A 704 -2.61 6.92 26.11
C PHE A 704 -1.76 6.79 27.39
N ILE A 705 -1.93 7.69 28.35
CA ILE A 705 -1.20 7.66 29.63
C ILE A 705 -1.53 6.40 30.43
N LEU A 706 -2.80 5.99 30.45
CA LEU A 706 -3.23 4.78 31.17
C LEU A 706 -2.55 3.53 30.61
N LEU A 707 -2.60 3.35 29.29
CA LEU A 707 -1.96 2.21 28.63
C LEU A 707 -0.44 2.23 28.82
N ALA A 708 0.20 3.39 28.67
CA ALA A 708 1.63 3.53 28.90
C ALA A 708 2.03 3.13 30.33
N PHE A 709 1.32 3.61 31.35
CA PHE A 709 1.60 3.26 32.74
C PHE A 709 1.36 1.76 33.01
N MET A 710 0.29 1.22 32.45
CA MET A 710 -0.05 -0.20 32.59
C MET A 710 1.00 -1.10 31.96
N PHE A 711 1.44 -0.80 30.74
CA PHE A 711 2.49 -1.55 30.06
C PHE A 711 3.82 -1.42 30.80
N CYS A 712 4.23 -0.20 31.20
CA CYS A 712 5.44 0.01 32.00
C CYS A 712 5.43 -0.86 33.27
N LYS A 713 4.32 -0.88 34.02
CA LYS A 713 4.20 -1.71 35.22
C LYS A 713 4.22 -3.21 34.89
N ALA A 714 3.52 -3.64 33.84
CA ALA A 714 3.49 -5.03 33.40
C ALA A 714 4.87 -5.57 33.01
N MET A 715 5.77 -4.71 32.51
CA MET A 715 7.13 -5.05 32.10
C MET A 715 8.13 -5.17 33.26
N LEU A 716 7.80 -4.67 34.47
CA LEU A 716 8.72 -4.71 35.62
C LEU A 716 8.96 -6.14 36.08
N LEU A 717 10.18 -6.67 35.92
CA LEU A 717 10.51 -8.03 36.34
C LEU A 717 10.64 -8.16 37.86
N GLU A 718 10.20 -9.29 38.41
CA GLU A 718 10.18 -9.56 39.85
C GLU A 718 11.42 -10.33 40.30
N GLN A 719 11.96 -10.02 41.48
CA GLN A 719 13.17 -10.71 41.93
C GLN A 719 12.87 -12.19 42.28
N ASN A 720 11.77 -12.49 42.97
CA ASN A 720 11.57 -13.83 43.55
C ASN A 720 10.44 -14.66 42.90
N ASN A 721 10.06 -14.35 41.66
CA ASN A 721 9.00 -15.10 40.96
C ASN A 721 9.40 -15.47 39.51
N PRO A 722 10.09 -16.61 39.31
CA PRO A 722 10.56 -17.03 37.98
C PRO A 722 9.39 -17.34 37.03
N HIS A 723 8.29 -17.90 37.54
CA HIS A 723 7.10 -18.18 36.73
C HIS A 723 6.50 -16.89 36.16
N LEU A 724 6.35 -15.85 36.99
CA LEU A 724 5.81 -14.56 36.55
C LEU A 724 6.78 -13.86 35.59
N ASN A 725 8.09 -13.95 35.82
CA ASN A 725 9.07 -13.38 34.90
C ASN A 725 9.02 -14.00 33.51
N VAL A 726 8.78 -15.31 33.40
CA VAL A 726 8.59 -15.98 32.12
C VAL A 726 7.37 -15.40 31.38
N LEU A 727 6.24 -15.23 32.07
CA LEU A 727 5.04 -14.62 31.50
C LEU A 727 5.28 -13.16 31.10
N LYS A 728 6.01 -12.38 31.91
CA LYS A 728 6.38 -11.00 31.62
C LYS A 728 7.32 -10.87 30.43
N ILE A 729 8.32 -11.75 30.29
CA ILE A 729 9.22 -11.78 29.13
C ILE A 729 8.43 -12.09 27.86
N THR A 730 7.48 -13.01 27.94
CA THR A 730 6.55 -13.31 26.83
C THR A 730 5.75 -12.06 26.45
N PHE A 731 5.21 -11.33 27.42
CA PHE A 731 4.48 -10.09 27.17
C PHE A 731 5.36 -8.94 26.64
N ILE A 732 6.59 -8.79 27.13
CA ILE A 732 7.55 -7.80 26.59
C ILE A 732 7.90 -8.13 25.14
N SER A 733 8.07 -9.40 24.82
CA SER A 733 8.30 -9.86 23.44
C SER A 733 7.07 -9.66 22.54
N LEU A 734 5.86 -9.80 23.08
CA LEU A 734 4.62 -9.43 22.39
C LEU A 734 4.57 -7.92 22.09
N LEU A 735 4.90 -7.07 23.06
CA LEU A 735 4.99 -5.61 22.85
C LEU A 735 6.07 -5.25 21.81
N ALA A 736 7.20 -5.95 21.82
CA ALA A 736 8.29 -5.77 20.86
C ALA A 736 7.90 -6.17 19.42
N GLY A 737 6.85 -6.97 19.23
CA GLY A 737 6.22 -7.19 17.93
C GLY A 737 5.13 -6.17 17.62
N MET A 738 4.16 -6.03 18.52
CA MET A 738 2.95 -5.23 18.29
C MET A 738 3.20 -3.73 18.18
N LEU A 739 4.04 -3.13 19.04
CA LEU A 739 4.25 -1.68 19.04
C LEU A 739 5.01 -1.19 17.79
N PRO A 740 6.10 -1.83 17.36
CA PRO A 740 6.77 -1.47 16.10
C PRO A 740 5.89 -1.75 14.88
N PHE A 741 5.09 -2.82 14.89
CA PHE A 741 4.05 -3.02 13.88
C PHE A 741 3.05 -1.86 13.85
N GLY A 742 2.67 -1.39 15.02
CA GLY A 742 1.75 -0.30 15.27
C GLY A 742 2.13 1.07 14.71
N LEU A 743 3.36 1.24 14.20
CA LEU A 743 3.74 2.45 13.46
C LEU A 743 3.03 2.54 12.10
N PHE A 744 2.65 1.40 11.50
CA PHE A 744 2.11 1.34 10.13
C PHE A 744 0.83 0.49 9.97
N GLY A 745 0.33 -0.10 11.06
CA GLY A 745 -0.90 -0.88 11.08
C GLY A 745 -1.62 -0.77 12.42
N ASP A 746 -2.88 -1.21 12.48
CA ASP A 746 -3.63 -1.30 13.73
C ASP A 746 -4.34 -2.66 13.85
N PRO A 747 -3.69 -3.66 14.47
CA PRO A 747 -4.31 -4.97 14.65
C PRO A 747 -5.36 -4.97 15.77
N PHE A 748 -5.50 -3.89 16.55
CA PHE A 748 -6.44 -3.83 17.69
C PHE A 748 -7.87 -3.51 17.27
N ASP A 749 -8.10 -3.09 16.02
CA ASP A 749 -9.44 -2.99 15.42
C ASP A 749 -10.14 -4.36 15.36
N SER A 750 -9.38 -5.47 15.37
CA SER A 750 -9.93 -6.81 15.55
C SER A 750 -10.15 -7.14 17.02
N SER A 751 -11.42 -7.40 17.38
CA SER A 751 -11.79 -7.88 18.71
C SER A 751 -11.06 -9.17 19.10
N ARG A 752 -10.77 -10.06 18.13
CA ARG A 752 -10.10 -11.35 18.37
C ARG A 752 -8.67 -11.14 18.87
N VAL A 753 -7.92 -10.27 18.18
CA VAL A 753 -6.55 -9.91 18.57
C VAL A 753 -6.55 -9.11 19.87
N SER A 754 -7.44 -8.12 19.97
CA SER A 754 -7.60 -7.25 21.13
C SER A 754 -7.89 -8.06 22.41
N THR A 755 -8.84 -9.01 22.38
CA THR A 755 -9.14 -9.87 23.54
C THR A 755 -7.90 -10.59 24.06
N TYR A 756 -7.12 -11.18 23.17
CA TYR A 756 -5.97 -11.95 23.59
C TYR A 756 -4.83 -11.07 24.12
N PHE A 757 -4.50 -9.98 23.39
CA PHE A 757 -3.49 -9.02 23.81
C PHE A 757 -3.82 -8.41 25.17
N PHE A 758 -5.05 -7.91 25.35
CA PHE A 758 -5.46 -7.28 26.59
C PHE A 758 -5.62 -8.28 27.75
N THR A 759 -5.95 -9.56 27.49
CA THR A 759 -5.90 -10.62 28.53
C THR A 759 -4.51 -10.73 29.14
N LEU A 760 -3.46 -10.79 28.31
CA LEU A 760 -2.08 -10.87 28.79
C LEU A 760 -1.61 -9.56 29.44
N ALA A 761 -1.97 -8.41 28.86
CA ALA A 761 -1.61 -7.10 29.39
C ALA A 761 -2.21 -6.85 30.78
N PHE A 762 -3.52 -7.06 30.94
CA PHE A 762 -4.19 -6.89 32.23
C PHE A 762 -3.70 -7.94 33.25
N ALA A 763 -3.52 -9.20 32.86
CA ALA A 763 -3.09 -10.24 33.80
C ALA A 763 -1.67 -9.99 34.33
N THR A 764 -0.72 -9.63 33.47
CA THR A 764 0.66 -9.30 33.89
C THR A 764 0.71 -8.05 34.75
N TYR A 765 -0.12 -7.03 34.44
CA TYR A 765 -0.29 -5.85 35.29
C TYR A 765 -0.84 -6.20 36.69
N LEU A 766 -1.89 -7.02 36.77
CA LEU A 766 -2.54 -7.42 38.03
C LEU A 766 -1.63 -8.30 38.91
N LEU A 767 -0.83 -9.18 38.29
CA LEU A 767 0.12 -10.05 38.96
C LEU A 767 1.35 -9.30 39.51
N THR A 768 1.62 -8.07 39.06
CA THR A 768 2.78 -7.27 39.50
C THR A 768 2.54 -6.63 40.87
N ASN A 769 3.53 -6.70 41.77
CA ASN A 769 3.46 -6.12 43.11
C ASN A 769 4.14 -4.73 43.18
N ALA A 770 3.51 -3.78 43.89
CA ALA A 770 3.91 -2.37 43.88
C ALA A 770 5.12 -2.01 44.79
N LYS A 771 5.75 -2.97 45.48
CA LYS A 771 6.95 -2.72 46.30
C LYS A 771 8.20 -2.62 45.40
N ILE A 772 8.27 -1.56 44.60
CA ILE A 772 9.30 -1.33 43.57
C ILE A 772 10.64 -0.87 44.18
N ARG A 773 10.66 -0.36 45.43
CA ARG A 773 11.78 0.39 45.98
C ARG A 773 12.97 -0.45 46.50
N ASP A 774 12.75 -1.70 46.94
CA ASP A 774 13.78 -2.48 47.66
C ASP A 774 14.37 -3.68 46.87
N GLN A 775 13.97 -3.92 45.62
CA GLN A 775 14.26 -5.19 44.90
C GLN A 775 15.03 -5.05 43.57
N LEU A 776 15.52 -3.85 43.22
CA LEU A 776 16.23 -3.61 41.95
C LEU A 776 17.73 -3.91 42.08
N ASN A 777 18.19 -5.04 41.53
CA ASN A 777 19.61 -5.39 41.43
C ASN A 777 20.30 -4.66 40.26
N PRO A 778 21.26 -3.74 40.52
CA PRO A 778 21.75 -2.73 39.56
C PRO A 778 22.36 -3.29 38.25
N LYS A 779 22.89 -4.51 38.23
CA LYS A 779 23.49 -5.10 37.02
C LYS A 779 22.47 -5.64 36.01
N ASN A 780 21.35 -6.18 36.49
CA ASN A 780 20.27 -6.66 35.61
C ASN A 780 19.38 -5.50 35.16
N THR A 781 19.31 -4.44 35.98
CA THR A 781 18.56 -3.21 35.69
C THR A 781 19.02 -2.53 34.41
N LYS A 782 20.32 -2.56 34.04
CA LYS A 782 20.82 -1.85 32.83
C LYS A 782 20.26 -2.37 31.50
N ILE A 783 20.18 -3.69 31.31
CA ILE A 783 19.64 -4.28 30.06
C ILE A 783 18.12 -4.14 30.03
N ILE A 784 17.46 -4.32 31.17
CA ILE A 784 16.02 -4.15 31.31
C ILE A 784 15.65 -2.68 31.08
N LEU A 785 16.40 -1.74 31.64
CA LEU A 785 16.30 -0.31 31.34
C LEU A 785 16.57 -0.04 29.87
N GLY A 786 17.52 -0.73 29.23
CA GLY A 786 17.77 -0.59 27.79
C GLY A 786 16.57 -1.01 26.94
N VAL A 787 16.01 -2.22 27.16
CA VAL A 787 14.84 -2.70 26.40
C VAL A 787 13.59 -1.88 26.72
N THR A 788 13.40 -1.52 27.99
CA THR A 788 12.29 -0.65 28.42
C THR A 788 12.46 0.75 27.85
N ALA A 789 13.67 1.31 27.80
CA ALA A 789 13.97 2.59 27.18
C ALA A 789 13.73 2.52 25.67
N VAL A 790 14.11 1.46 24.97
CA VAL A 790 13.79 1.30 23.53
C VAL A 790 12.29 1.28 23.32
N LEU A 791 11.52 0.51 24.09
CA LEU A 791 10.06 0.47 23.97
C LEU A 791 9.41 1.81 24.35
N ILE A 792 9.93 2.49 25.37
CA ILE A 792 9.53 3.86 25.73
C ILE A 792 9.90 4.84 24.61
N THR A 793 11.05 4.70 23.96
CA THR A 793 11.47 5.54 22.83
C THR A 793 10.54 5.33 21.65
N VAL A 794 10.15 4.09 21.31
CA VAL A 794 9.16 3.84 20.25
C VAL A 794 7.80 4.44 20.65
N LEU A 795 7.40 4.32 21.92
CA LEU A 795 6.18 4.92 22.44
C LEU A 795 6.24 6.46 22.38
N ILE A 796 7.38 7.06 22.70
CA ILE A 796 7.65 8.51 22.61
C ILE A 796 7.65 8.97 21.15
N ILE A 797 8.28 8.22 20.23
CA ILE A 797 8.24 8.49 18.78
C ILE A 797 6.78 8.45 18.29
N GLY A 798 5.98 7.49 18.78
CA GLY A 798 4.54 7.44 18.56
C GLY A 798 3.81 8.70 19.05
N ILE A 799 4.15 9.22 20.23
CA ILE A 799 3.59 10.49 20.75
C ILE A 799 4.03 11.69 19.91
N PHE A 800 5.31 11.76 19.55
CA PHE A 800 5.86 12.88 18.78
C PHE A 800 5.32 12.90 17.35
N SER A 801 5.08 11.73 16.74
CA SER A 801 4.40 11.65 15.44
C SER A 801 2.96 12.16 15.54
N VAL A 802 2.20 11.79 16.58
CA VAL A 802 0.88 12.40 16.85
C VAL A 802 0.97 13.92 16.99
N ARG A 803 1.94 14.44 17.76
CA ARG A 803 2.14 15.89 17.92
C ARG A 803 2.55 16.60 16.62
N TYR A 804 3.36 15.96 15.80
CA TYR A 804 3.75 16.45 14.48
C TYR A 804 2.52 16.58 13.56
N TYR A 805 1.61 15.60 13.58
CA TYR A 805 0.34 15.69 12.82
C TYR A 805 -0.54 16.86 13.29
N PHE A 806 -0.61 17.12 14.60
CA PHE A 806 -1.32 18.30 15.13
C PHE A 806 -0.69 19.64 14.73
N GLN A 807 0.64 19.72 14.59
CA GLN A 807 1.30 20.94 14.14
C GLN A 807 0.99 21.22 12.67
N GLN A 808 0.97 20.19 11.82
CA GLN A 808 0.57 20.31 10.41
C GLN A 808 -0.90 20.76 10.28
N SER A 809 -1.82 20.18 11.09
CA SER A 809 -3.24 20.57 11.05
C SER A 809 -3.49 21.99 11.55
N ALA A 810 -2.84 22.43 12.63
CA ALA A 810 -2.94 23.81 13.11
C ALA A 810 -2.45 24.84 12.08
N ILE A 811 -1.40 24.52 11.33
CA ILE A 811 -0.90 25.37 10.23
C ILE A 811 -1.91 25.42 9.07
N SER A 812 -2.60 24.32 8.76
CA SER A 812 -3.65 24.29 7.73
C SER A 812 -4.89 25.10 8.13
N LEU A 813 -5.28 25.08 9.41
CA LEU A 813 -6.44 25.82 9.93
C LEU A 813 -6.21 27.33 9.98
N ILE A 814 -4.97 27.75 10.28
CA ILE A 814 -4.55 29.16 10.20
C ILE A 814 -4.59 29.64 8.74
N LYS A 815 -4.13 28.82 7.78
CA LYS A 815 -4.25 29.14 6.35
C LYS A 815 -5.73 29.28 5.93
N ALA A 816 -6.61 28.39 6.38
CA ALA A 816 -8.04 28.44 6.05
C ALA A 816 -8.75 29.68 6.64
N ASN A 817 -8.47 30.05 7.91
CA ASN A 817 -9.05 31.24 8.54
C ASN A 817 -8.48 32.56 8.01
N VAL A 818 -7.28 32.55 7.44
CA VAL A 818 -6.73 33.71 6.73
C VAL A 818 -7.39 33.84 5.35
N LEU A 819 -7.67 32.74 4.65
CA LEU A 819 -8.37 32.74 3.35
C LEU A 819 -9.86 33.11 3.45
N THR A 820 -10.57 32.73 4.52
CA THR A 820 -11.98 33.14 4.73
C THR A 820 -12.15 34.60 5.17
N ASN A 821 -11.18 35.16 5.90
CA ASN A 821 -11.21 36.59 6.25
C ASN A 821 -10.80 37.49 5.07
N ILE A 822 -10.04 36.98 4.09
CA ILE A 822 -9.72 37.72 2.87
C ILE A 822 -10.91 37.73 1.90
N SER A 823 -11.73 36.67 1.87
CA SER A 823 -12.91 36.58 0.99
C SER A 823 -14.15 37.34 1.50
N ALA A 824 -14.21 37.71 2.78
CA ALA A 824 -15.30 38.52 3.34
C ALA A 824 -15.17 40.04 3.10
N VAL A 825 -14.03 40.50 2.56
CA VAL A 825 -13.77 41.93 2.31
C VAL A 825 -14.17 42.36 0.88
N ASP A 826 -14.29 41.43 -0.07
CA ASP A 826 -14.50 41.75 -1.50
C ASP A 826 -15.95 41.53 -2.01
N ALA A 827 -16.90 41.12 -1.16
CA ALA A 827 -18.28 40.87 -1.57
C ALA A 827 -19.21 42.05 -1.20
N GLY A 828 -19.04 43.18 -1.89
CA GLY A 828 -19.94 44.33 -1.83
C GLY A 828 -20.29 44.84 -3.24
N GLN A 829 -21.56 44.69 -3.63
CA GLN A 829 -22.27 45.30 -4.78
C GLN A 829 -22.01 44.74 -6.20
N SER A 830 -23.02 44.10 -6.80
CA SER A 830 -23.85 44.69 -7.88
C SER A 830 -24.78 43.67 -8.56
N ASP A 831 -25.85 44.22 -9.13
CA ASP A 831 -27.14 43.65 -9.51
C ASP A 831 -27.20 42.69 -10.71
N GLN A 832 -28.32 41.96 -10.73
CA GLN A 832 -28.88 41.16 -11.81
C GLN A 832 -29.23 42.00 -13.06
N THR A 833 -28.91 41.52 -14.27
CA THR A 833 -29.81 41.45 -15.46
C THR A 833 -29.08 40.94 -16.73
N SER A 834 -29.86 40.28 -17.60
CA SER A 834 -29.57 39.85 -18.99
C SER A 834 -28.82 38.52 -19.20
N THR A 835 -29.64 37.48 -19.27
CA THR A 835 -29.36 36.13 -19.76
C THR A 835 -29.29 36.10 -21.30
N ASN A 836 -28.21 35.50 -21.82
CA ASN A 836 -27.99 34.92 -23.17
C ASN A 836 -26.89 35.51 -24.06
N ASP A 837 -26.40 36.74 -23.84
CA ASP A 837 -25.17 37.24 -24.50
C ASP A 837 -23.90 37.12 -23.61
N ALA A 838 -24.08 36.71 -22.35
CA ALA A 838 -23.00 36.53 -21.39
C ALA A 838 -22.18 35.24 -21.60
N LYS A 839 -22.73 34.20 -22.24
CA LYS A 839 -21.99 32.93 -22.44
C LYS A 839 -20.93 33.00 -23.53
N PHE A 840 -21.07 33.92 -24.51
CA PHE A 840 -20.02 34.18 -25.50
C PHE A 840 -18.98 35.20 -25.00
N SER A 841 -19.38 36.17 -24.18
CA SER A 841 -18.46 37.17 -23.61
C SER A 841 -17.68 36.69 -22.39
N VAL A 842 -18.11 35.64 -21.69
CA VAL A 842 -17.33 34.99 -20.61
C VAL A 842 -16.18 34.15 -21.18
N LEU A 843 -16.36 33.49 -22.32
CA LEU A 843 -15.26 32.89 -23.09
C LEU A 843 -14.26 33.96 -23.59
N GLN A 844 -14.74 35.18 -23.82
CA GLN A 844 -13.93 36.32 -24.24
C GLN A 844 -13.32 37.13 -23.07
N LYS A 845 -13.73 36.89 -21.82
CA LYS A 845 -13.16 37.51 -20.62
C LYS A 845 -12.15 36.62 -19.87
N ALA A 846 -12.02 35.35 -20.27
CA ALA A 846 -10.85 34.52 -19.97
C ALA A 846 -9.64 34.85 -20.87
N LEU A 847 -9.77 35.79 -21.80
CA LEU A 847 -8.70 36.25 -22.69
C LEU A 847 -7.54 37.06 -22.05
N PRO A 848 -7.56 37.59 -20.81
CA PRO A 848 -6.38 38.27 -20.25
C PRO A 848 -5.18 37.34 -20.02
N ALA A 849 -5.38 36.01 -20.02
CA ALA A 849 -4.30 35.03 -19.90
C ALA A 849 -3.52 34.81 -21.22
N TYR A 850 -3.95 35.41 -22.34
CA TYR A 850 -3.31 35.20 -23.65
C TYR A 850 -2.01 35.97 -23.87
N ASP A 851 -1.72 37.01 -23.07
CA ASP A 851 -0.46 37.75 -23.17
C ASP A 851 0.72 37.05 -22.48
N PHE A 852 0.48 35.91 -21.84
CA PHE A 852 1.29 35.52 -20.68
C PHE A 852 2.33 34.42 -20.91
N TRP A 853 2.26 33.69 -22.03
CA TRP A 853 3.31 32.77 -22.45
C TRP A 853 4.09 33.36 -23.63
N ARG A 854 4.77 34.48 -23.38
CA ARG A 854 6.01 34.82 -24.09
C ARG A 854 7.13 34.38 -23.17
N GLY A 855 7.73 33.22 -23.42
CA GLY A 855 8.98 32.87 -22.76
C GLY A 855 9.91 34.08 -22.86
N GLN A 856 10.29 34.67 -21.73
CA GLN A 856 11.28 35.76 -21.70
C GLN A 856 12.67 35.17 -21.99
N THR A 857 12.84 34.64 -23.19
CA THR A 857 13.95 35.04 -24.04
C THR A 857 13.33 35.90 -25.11
N ILE A 858 13.68 37.19 -25.04
CA ILE A 858 13.32 38.23 -26.00
C ILE A 858 11.93 38.83 -25.73
N GLY A 859 11.92 39.96 -25.01
CA GLY A 859 10.73 40.78 -24.84
C GLY A 859 10.21 41.34 -26.18
N PRO A 860 9.11 42.11 -26.18
CA PRO A 860 8.62 42.81 -27.36
C PRO A 860 9.65 43.75 -28.02
N ASN A 861 10.77 44.02 -27.34
CA ASN A 861 11.79 44.96 -27.76
C ASN A 861 13.10 44.32 -28.27
N ASP A 862 13.29 43.00 -28.19
CA ASP A 862 14.54 42.34 -28.66
C ASP A 862 14.36 41.40 -29.85
N PHE A 863 13.13 41.02 -30.21
CA PHE A 863 12.81 40.71 -31.60
C PHE A 863 12.45 42.07 -32.11
N GLY A 864 13.48 42.85 -32.39
CA GLY A 864 13.28 44.17 -32.92
C GLY A 864 12.26 44.07 -34.05
N GLU A 865 11.54 45.16 -34.22
CA GLU A 865 11.14 45.67 -35.53
C GLU A 865 12.28 45.64 -36.59
N LYS A 866 13.47 45.11 -36.31
CA LYS A 866 14.43 44.68 -37.30
C LYS A 866 14.08 43.27 -37.80
N GLN A 867 13.28 43.30 -38.86
CA GLN A 867 13.42 42.46 -40.05
C GLN A 867 12.57 41.17 -40.12
N TYR A 868 11.34 41.16 -39.59
CA TYR A 868 10.27 40.28 -40.10
C TYR A 868 9.02 41.03 -40.56
N GLN A 869 8.92 42.35 -40.35
CA GLN A 869 7.90 43.15 -41.04
C GLN A 869 8.42 43.73 -42.36
N SER A 870 9.71 44.11 -42.43
CA SER A 870 10.26 44.76 -43.63
C SER A 870 10.54 43.82 -44.82
N GLU A 871 10.73 42.51 -44.59
CA GLU A 871 10.90 41.55 -45.71
C GLU A 871 9.56 41.08 -46.28
N TRP A 872 8.50 41.06 -45.46
CA TRP A 872 7.20 40.50 -45.85
C TRP A 872 6.24 41.55 -46.43
N GLU A 873 6.47 42.83 -46.18
CA GLU A 873 5.77 43.92 -46.89
C GLU A 873 6.23 44.06 -48.35
N SER A 874 7.33 43.42 -48.73
CA SER A 874 7.79 43.33 -50.13
C SER A 874 7.24 42.09 -50.87
N LEU A 875 6.57 41.17 -50.17
CA LEU A 875 5.96 40.02 -50.81
C LEU A 875 4.65 40.41 -51.50
N ASP A 876 4.58 40.06 -52.77
CA ASP A 876 3.43 40.25 -53.65
C ASP A 876 2.13 39.91 -52.89
N LYS A 877 1.20 40.87 -52.75
CA LYS A 877 -0.12 40.67 -52.11
C LYS A 877 -0.87 39.43 -52.65
N LYS A 878 -0.45 38.91 -53.81
CA LYS A 878 -0.89 37.64 -54.41
C LYS A 878 -0.53 36.36 -53.65
N ARG A 879 0.37 36.39 -52.65
CA ARG A 879 0.78 35.19 -51.87
C ARG A 879 0.16 35.08 -50.48
N LEU A 880 -0.61 36.10 -50.07
CA LEU A 880 -1.38 36.07 -48.83
C LEU A 880 -2.81 35.59 -49.11
N HIS A 881 -3.15 34.42 -48.58
CA HIS A 881 -4.46 33.78 -48.72
C HIS A 881 -5.21 33.90 -47.39
N ARG A 882 -6.09 34.89 -47.29
CA ARG A 882 -7.00 35.02 -46.13
C ARG A 882 -8.18 34.09 -46.31
N VAL A 883 -8.43 33.25 -45.31
CA VAL A 883 -9.50 32.26 -45.35
C VAL A 883 -10.44 32.46 -44.17
N ILE A 884 -11.75 32.39 -44.43
CA ILE A 884 -12.81 32.60 -43.43
C ILE A 884 -13.69 31.36 -43.22
N SER A 885 -13.44 30.27 -43.97
CA SER A 885 -14.15 29.00 -43.82
C SER A 885 -13.22 27.79 -43.98
N GLU A 886 -13.65 26.63 -43.48
CA GLU A 886 -12.94 25.36 -43.60
C GLU A 886 -12.74 24.97 -45.07
N SER A 887 -13.74 25.23 -45.91
CA SER A 887 -13.69 24.91 -47.33
C SER A 887 -12.65 25.74 -48.09
N GLU A 888 -12.47 27.01 -47.71
CA GLU A 888 -11.45 27.90 -48.26
C GLU A 888 -10.07 27.50 -47.76
N PHE A 889 -9.94 27.20 -46.47
CA PHE A 889 -8.70 26.73 -45.88
C PHE A 889 -8.19 25.45 -46.56
N LEU A 890 -9.05 24.43 -46.73
CA LEU A 890 -8.68 23.19 -47.40
C LEU A 890 -8.25 23.41 -48.86
N LYS A 891 -8.92 24.32 -49.58
CA LYS A 891 -8.54 24.70 -50.95
C LYS A 891 -7.19 25.41 -50.98
N ALA A 892 -6.93 26.31 -50.03
CA ALA A 892 -5.67 27.04 -49.91
C ALA A 892 -4.51 26.09 -49.62
N VAL A 893 -4.66 25.18 -48.64
CA VAL A 893 -3.64 24.16 -48.31
C VAL A 893 -3.34 23.25 -49.51
N THR A 894 -4.38 22.83 -50.24
CA THR A 894 -4.21 21.94 -51.42
C THR A 894 -3.50 22.64 -52.58
N LYS A 895 -3.68 23.95 -52.74
CA LYS A 895 -3.10 24.76 -53.84
C LYS A 895 -1.83 25.52 -53.46
N ALA A 896 -1.36 25.35 -52.23
CA ALA A 896 -0.23 26.10 -51.70
C ALA A 896 1.04 25.92 -52.54
N SER A 897 1.79 27.01 -52.67
CA SER A 897 3.09 27.09 -53.35
C SER A 897 4.12 27.74 -52.42
N ALA A 898 5.40 27.53 -52.69
CA ALA A 898 6.49 28.07 -51.86
C ALA A 898 6.37 29.60 -51.67
N GLY A 899 6.36 30.04 -50.40
CA GLY A 899 6.21 31.44 -50.01
C GLY A 899 4.76 31.90 -49.81
N ASP A 900 3.77 31.01 -49.92
CA ASP A 900 2.38 31.33 -49.59
C ASP A 900 2.19 31.43 -48.06
N ILE A 901 1.36 32.39 -47.66
CA ILE A 901 0.85 32.53 -46.28
C ILE A 901 -0.65 32.26 -46.32
N ILE A 902 -1.08 31.24 -45.59
CA ILE A 902 -2.48 30.93 -45.35
C ILE A 902 -2.84 31.50 -43.98
N GLU A 903 -3.54 32.63 -43.98
CA GLU A 903 -3.94 33.37 -42.78
C GLU A 903 -5.41 33.07 -42.48
N LEU A 904 -5.63 32.31 -41.40
CA LEU A 904 -6.97 32.04 -40.87
C LEU A 904 -7.47 33.30 -40.16
N MET A 905 -8.63 33.79 -40.59
CA MET A 905 -9.29 34.91 -39.92
C MET A 905 -9.92 34.43 -38.60
N PRO A 906 -10.09 35.33 -37.61
CA PRO A 906 -10.64 34.98 -36.30
C PRO A 906 -11.94 34.15 -36.40
N GLY A 907 -12.01 33.03 -35.67
CA GLY A 907 -13.14 32.12 -35.73
C GLY A 907 -12.84 30.68 -35.28
N ASN A 908 -13.89 29.87 -35.25
CA ASN A 908 -13.84 28.46 -34.91
C ASN A 908 -14.06 27.61 -36.18
N TYR A 909 -13.11 26.73 -36.48
CA TYR A 909 -13.08 25.92 -37.70
C TYR A 909 -13.17 24.44 -37.33
N VAL A 910 -14.14 23.71 -37.87
CA VAL A 910 -14.36 22.29 -37.52
C VAL A 910 -13.98 21.37 -38.68
N PHE A 911 -13.02 20.48 -38.44
CA PHE A 911 -12.59 19.51 -39.43
C PHE A 911 -12.95 18.09 -39.01
N SER A 912 -13.49 17.31 -39.95
CA SER A 912 -13.87 15.91 -39.75
C SER A 912 -13.37 15.03 -40.90
N GLY A 913 -13.16 13.74 -40.62
CA GLY A 913 -12.58 12.79 -41.58
C GLY A 913 -11.30 12.14 -41.07
N ARG A 914 -10.37 11.81 -41.98
CA ARG A 914 -9.12 11.13 -41.61
C ARG A 914 -7.98 12.09 -41.30
N ALA A 915 -7.67 13.00 -42.23
CA ALA A 915 -6.60 13.98 -42.11
C ALA A 915 -6.68 15.15 -43.08
N ILE A 916 -6.00 16.24 -42.75
CA ILE A 916 -5.70 17.37 -43.64
C ILE A 916 -4.31 17.13 -44.22
N ASN A 917 -4.23 16.77 -45.49
CA ASN A 917 -2.96 16.45 -46.15
C ASN A 917 -2.22 17.73 -46.56
N ILE A 918 -1.01 17.88 -46.05
CA ILE A 918 -0.10 19.00 -46.33
C ILE A 918 1.07 18.47 -47.15
N THR A 919 0.95 18.56 -48.47
CA THR A 919 1.86 17.90 -49.43
C THR A 919 2.71 18.85 -50.26
N ALA A 920 2.34 20.13 -50.36
CA ALA A 920 3.10 21.09 -51.16
C ALA A 920 4.51 21.28 -50.56
N LYS A 921 5.48 21.63 -51.40
CA LYS A 921 6.89 21.76 -50.97
C LYS A 921 7.24 23.24 -50.85
N GLY A 922 7.57 23.69 -49.63
CA GLY A 922 8.20 24.98 -49.41
C GLY A 922 9.68 24.97 -49.80
N ARG A 923 10.35 26.09 -49.60
CA ARG A 923 11.80 26.23 -49.79
C ARG A 923 12.45 26.95 -48.60
N PRO A 924 13.77 26.82 -48.40
CA PRO A 924 14.47 27.52 -47.31
C PRO A 924 14.29 29.04 -47.33
N ASP A 925 14.23 29.64 -48.52
CA ASP A 925 14.02 31.07 -48.75
C ASP A 925 12.53 31.47 -48.70
N LEU A 926 11.64 30.51 -48.94
CA LEU A 926 10.20 30.74 -49.14
C LEU A 926 9.40 29.57 -48.52
N PRO A 927 9.31 29.52 -47.17
CA PRO A 927 8.49 28.53 -46.48
C PRO A 927 7.00 28.75 -46.78
N ILE A 928 6.19 27.73 -46.53
CA ILE A 928 4.72 27.86 -46.57
C ILE A 928 4.22 27.97 -45.14
N ILE A 929 3.43 29.00 -44.87
CA ILE A 929 3.03 29.36 -43.50
C ILE A 929 1.52 29.21 -43.34
N ILE A 930 1.09 28.47 -42.30
CA ILE A 930 -0.29 28.49 -41.81
C ILE A 930 -0.29 29.27 -40.49
N ARG A 931 -1.10 30.32 -40.40
CA ARG A 931 -1.14 31.12 -39.17
C ARG A 931 -2.49 31.76 -38.89
N SER A 932 -2.64 32.29 -37.69
CA SER A 932 -3.49 33.45 -37.42
C SER A 932 -2.64 34.70 -37.19
N SER A 933 -3.28 35.87 -37.26
CA SER A 933 -2.66 37.15 -36.88
C SER A 933 -2.24 37.20 -35.41
N VAL A 934 -3.11 36.68 -34.53
CA VAL A 934 -2.93 36.71 -33.08
C VAL A 934 -3.32 35.35 -32.50
N LEU A 935 -2.46 34.81 -31.62
CA LEU A 935 -2.78 33.60 -30.87
C LEU A 935 -4.03 33.85 -30.01
N GLY A 936 -5.01 32.95 -30.09
CA GLY A 936 -6.29 33.08 -29.38
C GLY A 936 -7.48 33.45 -30.25
N GLU A 937 -7.25 34.01 -31.43
CA GLU A 937 -8.32 34.41 -32.34
C GLU A 937 -8.87 33.24 -33.16
N VAL A 938 -8.08 32.19 -33.37
CA VAL A 938 -8.45 31.04 -34.22
C VAL A 938 -8.38 29.74 -33.45
N THR A 939 -9.49 29.01 -33.43
CA THR A 939 -9.56 27.64 -32.90
C THR A 939 -9.88 26.65 -34.00
N LEU A 940 -9.03 25.63 -34.14
CA LEU A 940 -9.25 24.48 -35.00
C LEU A 940 -9.76 23.31 -34.15
N ALA A 941 -11.02 22.93 -34.33
CA ALA A 941 -11.62 21.76 -33.69
C ALA A 941 -11.46 20.53 -34.60
N PHE A 942 -10.58 19.61 -34.23
CA PHE A 942 -10.30 18.40 -35.00
C PHE A 942 -11.10 17.22 -34.47
N ASN A 943 -12.02 16.74 -35.31
CA ASN A 943 -12.61 15.42 -35.22
C ASN A 943 -11.96 14.51 -36.28
N LEU A 944 -10.63 14.41 -36.20
CA LEU A 944 -9.76 13.76 -37.17
C LEU A 944 -8.82 12.78 -36.46
N LEU A 945 -8.55 11.62 -37.10
CA LEU A 945 -7.55 10.67 -36.61
C LEU A 945 -6.15 11.31 -36.55
N GLU A 946 -5.75 11.93 -37.66
CA GLU A 946 -4.51 12.69 -37.79
C GLU A 946 -4.92 14.09 -38.27
N GLY A 947 -4.63 15.16 -37.53
CA GLY A 947 -5.01 16.53 -37.91
C GLY A 947 -4.25 16.98 -39.16
N PHE A 948 -3.15 17.70 -38.96
CA PHE A 948 -2.26 18.08 -40.06
C PHE A 948 -1.29 16.94 -40.39
N LYS A 949 -1.45 16.31 -41.55
CA LYS A 949 -0.53 15.30 -42.05
C LYS A 949 0.47 15.92 -43.02
N VAL A 950 1.67 16.22 -42.52
CA VAL A 950 2.70 16.98 -43.24
C VAL A 950 3.69 16.03 -43.89
N SER A 951 3.76 16.07 -45.22
CA SER A 951 4.76 15.30 -46.00
C SER A 951 5.65 16.19 -46.87
N GLY A 952 5.32 17.48 -47.01
CA GLY A 952 6.14 18.46 -47.71
C GLY A 952 7.14 19.16 -46.76
N PRO A 953 8.35 19.53 -47.22
CA PRO A 953 9.34 20.24 -46.40
C PRO A 953 9.04 21.74 -46.30
N TYR A 954 9.66 22.41 -45.32
CA TYR A 954 9.62 23.87 -45.09
C TYR A 954 8.20 24.42 -44.87
N TRP A 955 7.41 23.72 -44.06
CA TRP A 955 6.13 24.22 -43.55
C TRP A 955 6.28 24.82 -42.16
N GLN A 956 5.55 25.90 -41.91
CA GLN A 956 5.46 26.54 -40.60
C GLN A 956 3.99 26.67 -40.17
N ILE A 957 3.70 26.38 -38.91
CA ILE A 957 2.37 26.53 -38.32
C ILE A 957 2.47 27.37 -37.05
N ASN A 958 1.74 28.49 -37.01
CA ASN A 958 1.92 29.50 -35.97
C ASN A 958 0.60 30.07 -35.43
N ASN A 959 0.58 30.42 -34.14
CA ASN A 959 -0.49 31.21 -33.51
C ASN A 959 -1.88 30.54 -33.45
N LEU A 960 -1.98 29.21 -33.49
CA LEU A 960 -3.27 28.52 -33.52
C LEU A 960 -3.62 27.85 -32.19
N ILE A 961 -4.91 27.77 -31.88
CA ILE A 961 -5.45 26.82 -30.91
C ILE A 961 -5.95 25.59 -31.68
N ILE A 962 -5.49 24.40 -31.31
CA ILE A 962 -5.88 23.13 -31.94
C ILE A 962 -6.45 22.21 -30.84
N ASN A 963 -7.74 21.90 -30.93
CA ASN A 963 -8.44 21.09 -29.92
C ASN A 963 -8.98 19.80 -30.55
N GLY A 964 -8.65 18.65 -29.96
CA GLY A 964 -9.23 17.36 -30.30
C GLY A 964 -10.66 17.24 -29.73
N VAL A 965 -11.65 17.16 -30.61
CA VAL A 965 -13.08 17.08 -30.24
C VAL A 965 -13.69 15.71 -30.56
N CYS A 966 -12.85 14.70 -30.71
CA CYS A 966 -13.29 13.34 -31.01
C CYS A 966 -14.14 12.76 -29.89
N LYS A 967 -15.18 12.00 -30.26
CA LYS A 967 -16.06 11.34 -29.28
C LYS A 967 -15.36 10.24 -28.48
N VAL A 968 -14.34 9.61 -29.06
CA VAL A 968 -13.54 8.56 -28.45
C VAL A 968 -12.07 8.93 -28.62
N ASP A 969 -11.29 8.83 -27.56
CA ASP A 969 -9.90 9.31 -27.54
C ASP A 969 -8.99 8.60 -28.54
N SER A 970 -9.28 7.33 -28.87
CA SER A 970 -8.59 6.57 -29.92
C SER A 970 -8.82 7.09 -31.35
N GLN A 971 -9.68 8.11 -31.52
CA GLN A 971 -9.94 8.75 -32.80
C GLN A 971 -9.28 10.13 -32.91
N CYS A 972 -8.65 10.64 -31.84
CA CYS A 972 -7.83 11.85 -31.84
C CYS A 972 -6.39 11.45 -31.52
N GLU A 973 -5.74 10.78 -32.49
CA GLU A 973 -4.40 10.22 -32.30
C GLU A 973 -3.34 11.30 -32.41
N HIS A 974 -3.31 12.08 -33.49
CA HIS A 974 -2.23 13.02 -33.80
C HIS A 974 -2.79 14.39 -34.16
N ALA A 975 -2.44 15.48 -33.47
CA ALA A 975 -2.84 16.82 -33.92
C ALA A 975 -2.04 17.23 -35.17
N VAL A 976 -0.75 16.92 -35.17
CA VAL A 976 0.17 17.06 -36.30
C VAL A 976 0.95 15.76 -36.48
N HIS A 977 1.00 15.23 -37.70
CA HIS A 977 1.76 14.06 -38.08
C HIS A 977 2.75 14.41 -39.20
N VAL A 978 4.03 14.55 -38.85
CA VAL A 978 5.12 14.92 -39.75
C VAL A 978 5.81 13.65 -40.27
N VAL A 979 5.74 13.41 -41.57
CA VAL A 979 6.14 12.11 -42.16
C VAL A 979 7.09 12.26 -43.34
N GLY A 980 7.98 11.28 -43.50
CA GLY A 980 8.77 11.13 -44.72
C GLY A 980 9.65 12.34 -45.01
N GLY A 981 9.51 12.94 -46.20
CA GLY A 981 10.33 14.07 -46.67
C GLY A 981 10.02 15.45 -46.09
N ALA A 982 9.19 15.55 -45.04
CA ALA A 982 8.83 16.80 -44.40
C ALA A 982 9.94 17.38 -43.49
N SER A 983 11.11 17.66 -44.05
CA SER A 983 12.22 18.29 -43.32
C SER A 983 11.98 19.78 -43.07
N HIS A 984 12.64 20.33 -42.06
CA HIS A 984 12.56 21.75 -41.67
C HIS A 984 11.12 22.21 -41.36
N PHE A 985 10.32 21.33 -40.76
CA PHE A 985 9.00 21.67 -40.26
C PHE A 985 9.11 22.53 -39.00
N SER A 986 8.36 23.63 -38.91
CA SER A 986 8.28 24.46 -37.70
C SER A 986 6.87 24.52 -37.13
N PHE A 987 6.75 24.39 -35.82
CA PHE A 987 5.51 24.50 -35.08
C PHE A 987 5.72 25.43 -33.89
N GLU A 988 5.20 26.66 -33.99
CA GLU A 988 5.60 27.73 -33.08
C GLU A 988 4.42 28.52 -32.51
N ASN A 989 4.43 28.77 -31.21
CA ASN A 989 3.44 29.63 -30.55
C ASN A 989 1.99 29.16 -30.72
N ASN A 990 1.73 27.86 -30.51
CA ASN A 990 0.39 27.25 -30.59
C ASN A 990 -0.06 26.66 -29.24
N ILE A 991 -1.36 26.46 -29.08
CA ILE A 991 -1.96 25.71 -27.96
C ILE A 991 -2.63 24.46 -28.52
N VAL A 992 -2.25 23.27 -28.05
CA VAL A 992 -2.80 22.00 -28.53
C VAL A 992 -3.37 21.19 -27.38
N THR A 993 -4.63 20.77 -27.50
CA THR A 993 -5.32 20.04 -26.43
C THR A 993 -6.06 18.80 -26.91
N ASN A 994 -6.14 17.80 -26.03
CA ASN A 994 -6.96 16.58 -26.18
C ASN A 994 -6.55 15.63 -27.32
N PHE A 995 -5.26 15.29 -27.39
CA PHE A 995 -4.72 14.30 -28.33
C PHE A 995 -3.86 13.26 -27.61
N ASN A 996 -3.80 12.03 -28.17
CA ASN A 996 -2.92 10.98 -27.65
C ASN A 996 -1.44 11.33 -27.92
N ALA A 997 -1.16 11.93 -29.07
CA ALA A 997 0.06 12.66 -29.39
C ALA A 997 -0.31 14.01 -30.02
N ALA A 998 0.17 15.12 -29.46
CA ALA A 998 0.02 16.41 -30.11
C ALA A 998 0.85 16.46 -31.40
N ILE A 999 2.09 15.98 -31.35
CA ILE A 999 2.97 15.88 -32.51
C ILE A 999 3.51 14.46 -32.62
N LYS A 1000 3.28 13.84 -33.77
CA LYS A 1000 3.91 12.58 -34.17
C LYS A 1000 4.88 12.87 -35.32
N ALA A 1001 6.11 12.36 -35.24
CA ALA A 1001 7.03 12.39 -36.36
C ALA A 1001 7.66 11.01 -36.61
N ASN A 1002 7.72 10.59 -37.87
CA ASN A 1002 8.37 9.34 -38.25
C ASN A 1002 8.77 9.24 -39.72
N GLN A 1003 9.65 8.29 -40.00
CA GLN A 1003 10.07 7.98 -41.36
C GLN A 1003 8.95 7.33 -42.19
N THR A 1004 8.96 7.61 -43.48
CA THR A 1004 8.12 6.93 -44.49
C THR A 1004 8.97 6.72 -45.74
N GLU A 1005 8.94 5.51 -46.30
CA GLU A 1005 9.71 5.16 -47.51
C GLU A 1005 11.22 5.46 -47.40
N SER A 1006 11.81 5.29 -46.21
CA SER A 1006 13.23 5.62 -45.92
C SER A 1006 13.60 7.10 -46.08
N GLN A 1007 12.61 8.00 -46.11
CA GLN A 1007 12.78 9.44 -45.93
C GLN A 1007 12.51 9.83 -44.48
N PHE A 1008 13.24 10.81 -43.99
CA PHE A 1008 13.19 11.23 -42.60
C PHE A 1008 12.87 12.72 -42.47
N PRO A 1009 11.93 13.10 -41.59
CA PRO A 1009 11.57 14.50 -41.40
C PRO A 1009 12.55 15.17 -40.44
N ASP A 1010 13.76 15.48 -40.92
CA ASP A 1010 14.84 16.07 -40.10
C ASP A 1010 14.73 17.58 -39.94
N TYR A 1011 15.46 18.11 -38.96
CA TYR A 1011 15.56 19.55 -38.69
C TYR A 1011 14.23 20.20 -38.26
N GLY A 1012 13.38 19.47 -37.53
CA GLY A 1012 12.12 20.01 -37.01
C GLY A 1012 12.33 20.97 -35.85
N ASN A 1013 11.45 21.96 -35.72
CA ASN A 1013 11.49 22.95 -34.65
C ASN A 1013 10.12 23.02 -33.97
N ILE A 1014 10.07 22.73 -32.67
CA ILE A 1014 8.88 22.85 -31.82
C ILE A 1014 9.19 23.87 -30.74
N THR A 1015 8.71 25.10 -30.91
CA THR A 1015 9.06 26.19 -30.01
C THR A 1015 7.85 26.93 -29.51
N SER A 1016 7.91 27.35 -28.26
CA SER A 1016 6.95 28.30 -27.74
C SER A 1016 5.49 27.81 -27.65
N ASN A 1017 5.24 26.50 -27.53
CA ASN A 1017 3.88 25.94 -27.55
C ASN A 1017 3.40 25.49 -26.16
N ALA A 1018 2.08 25.38 -26.01
CA ALA A 1018 1.44 24.69 -24.88
C ALA A 1018 0.72 23.42 -25.35
N PHE A 1019 1.01 22.29 -24.70
CA PHE A 1019 0.43 20.99 -24.99
C PHE A 1019 -0.15 20.38 -23.71
N TYR A 1020 -1.46 20.13 -23.65
CA TYR A 1020 -2.05 19.48 -22.49
C TYR A 1020 -3.40 18.80 -22.77
N ASN A 1021 -3.78 17.79 -21.98
CA ASN A 1021 -5.13 17.23 -22.06
C ASN A 1021 -5.99 17.67 -20.88
N VAL A 1022 -7.27 17.92 -21.15
CA VAL A 1022 -8.20 18.35 -20.10
C VAL A 1022 -8.62 17.18 -19.21
N THR A 1023 -8.56 15.96 -19.73
CA THR A 1023 -8.83 14.72 -18.98
C THR A 1023 -7.78 13.65 -19.32
N PRO A 1024 -7.55 12.66 -18.45
CA PRO A 1024 -6.78 11.47 -18.81
C PRO A 1024 -7.31 10.85 -20.10
N ARG A 1025 -6.41 10.44 -21.00
CA ARG A 1025 -6.79 9.86 -22.29
C ARG A 1025 -7.25 8.42 -22.09
N GLU A 1026 -8.54 8.16 -22.34
CA GLU A 1026 -9.20 6.87 -22.18
C GLU A 1026 -9.01 6.00 -23.43
N THR A 1027 -7.77 5.53 -23.61
CA THR A 1027 -7.38 4.76 -24.80
C THR A 1027 -6.34 3.69 -24.48
N GLY A 1028 -6.42 2.55 -25.19
CA GLY A 1028 -5.35 1.54 -25.19
C GLY A 1028 -4.13 1.97 -26.01
N ASN A 1029 -4.29 2.94 -26.93
CA ASN A 1029 -3.21 3.43 -27.79
C ASN A 1029 -2.14 4.18 -26.97
N PRO A 1030 -0.91 4.32 -27.49
CA PRO A 1030 0.14 5.08 -26.82
C PRO A 1030 -0.28 6.53 -26.54
N VAL A 1031 -0.03 7.02 -25.33
CA VAL A 1031 -0.22 8.42 -24.97
C VAL A 1031 1.16 9.02 -24.77
N THR A 1032 1.59 9.83 -25.73
CA THR A 1032 2.90 10.48 -25.76
C THR A 1032 2.74 11.82 -26.45
N VAL A 1033 2.79 12.92 -25.70
CA VAL A 1033 2.44 14.24 -26.24
C VAL A 1033 3.30 14.61 -27.45
N LEU A 1034 4.62 14.42 -27.36
CA LEU A 1034 5.53 14.51 -28.51
C LEU A 1034 6.15 13.14 -28.82
N ASP A 1035 5.68 12.45 -29.85
CA ASP A 1035 6.14 11.12 -30.25
C ASP A 1035 7.04 11.19 -31.49
N LEU A 1036 8.34 11.36 -31.28
CA LEU A 1036 9.33 11.61 -32.33
C LEU A 1036 10.20 10.36 -32.56
N VAL A 1037 10.01 9.72 -33.71
CA VAL A 1037 10.63 8.43 -34.05
C VAL A 1037 11.51 8.56 -35.27
N ALA A 1038 12.75 8.11 -35.15
CA ALA A 1038 13.75 8.15 -36.19
C ALA A 1038 13.94 9.56 -36.75
N VAL A 1039 13.99 10.59 -35.91
CA VAL A 1039 14.26 11.99 -36.31
C VAL A 1039 15.61 12.49 -35.78
N SER A 1040 16.25 13.40 -36.51
CA SER A 1040 17.54 13.98 -36.16
C SER A 1040 17.55 15.50 -36.31
N ASN A 1041 18.37 16.16 -35.49
CA ASN A 1041 18.52 17.62 -35.47
C ASN A 1041 17.23 18.39 -35.15
N TRP A 1042 16.30 17.79 -34.39
CA TRP A 1042 15.13 18.52 -33.91
C TRP A 1042 15.47 19.38 -32.70
N ASN A 1043 14.82 20.53 -32.62
CA ASN A 1043 14.87 21.42 -31.48
C ASN A 1043 13.49 21.52 -30.82
N VAL A 1044 13.39 21.15 -29.54
CA VAL A 1044 12.18 21.27 -28.73
C VAL A 1044 12.49 22.25 -27.60
N SER A 1045 12.11 23.52 -27.79
CA SER A 1045 12.59 24.61 -26.95
C SER A 1045 11.46 25.48 -26.41
N GLY A 1046 11.43 25.73 -25.10
CA GLY A 1046 10.44 26.62 -24.52
C GLY A 1046 9.02 26.13 -24.75
N ASN A 1047 8.64 24.94 -24.30
CA ASN A 1047 7.25 24.48 -24.39
C ASN A 1047 6.70 24.20 -23.00
N PHE A 1048 5.40 24.37 -22.83
CA PHE A 1048 4.65 23.87 -21.68
C PHE A 1048 3.97 22.55 -22.06
N ILE A 1049 4.25 21.48 -21.34
CA ILE A 1049 3.72 20.13 -21.61
C ILE A 1049 3.12 19.58 -20.33
N ALA A 1050 1.82 19.30 -20.31
CA ALA A 1050 1.14 18.87 -19.11
C ALA A 1050 0.02 17.86 -19.32
N ASP A 1051 -0.47 17.27 -18.23
CA ASP A 1051 -1.70 16.47 -18.17
C ASP A 1051 -1.81 15.39 -19.25
N PHE A 1052 -0.87 14.45 -19.27
CA PHE A 1052 -0.82 13.36 -20.25
C PHE A 1052 -1.06 11.99 -19.63
N ALA A 1053 -1.87 11.90 -18.58
CA ALA A 1053 -2.27 10.63 -17.99
C ALA A 1053 -3.00 9.73 -19.01
N LYS A 1054 -2.72 8.42 -18.94
CA LYS A 1054 -3.37 7.38 -19.75
C LYS A 1054 -4.29 6.55 -18.84
N GLY A 1055 -5.58 6.54 -19.15
CA GLY A 1055 -6.62 5.92 -18.31
C GLY A 1055 -6.89 4.43 -18.60
N ALA A 1056 -6.42 3.91 -19.75
CA ALA A 1056 -6.64 2.53 -20.16
C ALA A 1056 -5.35 1.83 -20.66
N GLY A 1057 -5.42 0.52 -20.93
CA GLY A 1057 -4.29 -0.26 -21.43
C GLY A 1057 -3.23 -0.54 -20.35
N ASP A 1058 -1.98 -0.17 -20.62
CA ASP A 1058 -0.87 -0.30 -19.67
C ASP A 1058 -0.77 0.86 -18.67
N ASN A 1059 -1.58 1.91 -18.85
CA ASN A 1059 -1.57 3.14 -18.07
C ASN A 1059 -0.21 3.86 -18.05
N ILE A 1060 0.67 3.61 -19.03
CA ILE A 1060 1.97 4.26 -19.13
C ILE A 1060 1.88 5.38 -20.17
N SER A 1061 2.38 6.57 -19.81
CA SER A 1061 2.41 7.71 -20.71
C SER A 1061 3.67 8.56 -20.57
N TYR A 1062 3.89 9.39 -21.58
CA TYR A 1062 5.12 10.16 -21.74
C TYR A 1062 4.82 11.60 -22.16
N GLY A 1063 5.55 12.57 -21.60
CA GLY A 1063 5.49 13.94 -22.11
C GLY A 1063 6.14 14.01 -23.49
N MET A 1064 7.30 13.38 -23.66
CA MET A 1064 7.94 13.30 -24.97
C MET A 1064 8.85 12.09 -25.16
N PHE A 1065 9.03 11.73 -26.42
CA PHE A 1065 9.87 10.63 -26.88
C PHE A 1065 10.73 11.01 -28.07
N PHE A 1066 12.02 10.69 -27.94
CA PHE A 1066 12.95 10.55 -29.06
C PHE A 1066 13.47 9.12 -29.09
N LYS A 1067 13.20 8.39 -30.17
CA LYS A 1067 13.61 6.98 -30.32
C LYS A 1067 13.84 6.61 -31.79
N GLY A 1068 14.18 5.37 -32.08
CA GLY A 1068 14.27 4.89 -33.47
C GLY A 1068 15.58 5.22 -34.21
N GLY A 1069 16.67 5.40 -33.47
CA GLY A 1069 18.02 5.57 -34.02
C GLY A 1069 18.29 6.96 -34.58
N GLY A 1070 17.61 7.99 -34.07
CA GLY A 1070 17.88 9.39 -34.36
C GLY A 1070 19.12 9.93 -33.63
N GLU A 1071 19.54 11.15 -33.96
CA GLU A 1071 20.71 11.78 -33.34
C GLU A 1071 20.63 13.31 -33.27
N SER A 1072 21.45 13.90 -32.39
CA SER A 1072 21.65 15.35 -32.31
C SER A 1072 20.39 16.17 -32.09
N ASN A 1073 19.42 15.62 -31.36
CA ASN A 1073 18.21 16.35 -30.98
C ASN A 1073 18.44 17.14 -29.68
N VAL A 1074 17.79 18.30 -29.56
CA VAL A 1074 17.92 19.21 -28.42
C VAL A 1074 16.56 19.39 -27.76
N ILE A 1075 16.50 19.17 -26.46
CA ILE A 1075 15.35 19.47 -25.60
C ILE A 1075 15.80 20.49 -24.57
N GLU A 1076 15.28 21.71 -24.65
CA GLU A 1076 15.72 22.79 -23.77
C GLU A 1076 14.61 23.74 -23.29
N ASN A 1077 14.78 24.32 -22.11
CA ASN A 1077 13.90 25.37 -21.58
C ASN A 1077 12.40 24.99 -21.53
N ASN A 1078 12.05 23.70 -21.48
CA ASN A 1078 10.67 23.25 -21.40
C ASN A 1078 10.20 23.11 -19.95
N LEU A 1079 8.93 23.43 -19.69
CA LEU A 1079 8.23 23.10 -18.45
C LEU A 1079 7.34 21.88 -18.70
N ILE A 1080 7.67 20.76 -18.09
CA ILE A 1080 6.96 19.49 -18.21
C ILE A 1080 6.32 19.18 -16.85
N ASP A 1081 5.01 19.34 -16.75
CA ASP A 1081 4.25 19.04 -15.53
C ASP A 1081 3.35 17.82 -15.76
N CYS A 1082 3.85 16.65 -15.37
CA CYS A 1082 3.24 15.35 -15.68
C CYS A 1082 1.78 15.22 -15.18
N GLN A 1083 1.47 15.81 -14.01
CA GLN A 1083 0.18 15.71 -13.34
C GLN A 1083 -0.23 17.07 -12.77
N TRP A 1084 -0.37 18.05 -13.65
CA TRP A 1084 -0.66 19.43 -13.27
C TRP A 1084 -2.09 19.61 -12.71
N ARG A 1085 -3.10 19.17 -13.47
CA ARG A 1085 -4.52 19.18 -13.06
C ARG A 1085 -5.10 17.77 -12.99
N ASN A 1086 -4.52 16.84 -13.74
CA ASN A 1086 -4.99 15.46 -13.84
C ASN A 1086 -3.98 14.50 -13.24
N SER A 1087 -4.45 13.52 -12.46
CA SER A 1087 -3.62 12.45 -11.91
C SER A 1087 -4.02 11.08 -12.46
N GLY A 1088 -3.08 10.15 -12.49
CA GLY A 1088 -3.33 8.76 -12.89
C GLY A 1088 -2.26 8.16 -13.79
N GLY A 1089 -2.13 6.83 -13.70
CA GLY A 1089 -1.15 6.07 -14.47
C GLY A 1089 0.31 6.31 -14.05
N VAL A 1090 1.22 5.77 -14.86
CA VAL A 1090 2.67 5.92 -14.75
C VAL A 1090 3.11 6.93 -15.79
N ASN A 1091 3.52 8.13 -15.35
CA ASN A 1091 3.85 9.24 -16.24
C ASN A 1091 5.34 9.51 -16.17
N ILE A 1092 5.98 9.51 -17.33
CA ILE A 1092 7.41 9.80 -17.50
C ILE A 1092 7.54 11.14 -18.22
N GLY A 1093 8.35 12.05 -17.69
CA GLY A 1093 8.47 13.41 -18.26
C GLY A 1093 8.99 13.39 -19.69
N ALA A 1094 10.22 12.92 -19.88
CA ALA A 1094 10.84 12.76 -21.19
C ALA A 1094 11.60 11.43 -21.30
N SER A 1095 11.76 10.92 -22.53
CA SER A 1095 12.64 9.78 -22.76
C SER A 1095 13.43 9.84 -24.05
N PHE A 1096 14.69 9.44 -23.95
CA PHE A 1096 15.51 9.02 -25.08
C PHE A 1096 15.49 7.49 -25.16
N GLY A 1097 14.61 6.96 -26.02
CA GLY A 1097 14.25 5.54 -26.12
C GLY A 1097 12.91 5.21 -25.44
N GLY A 1098 12.65 3.92 -25.20
CA GLY A 1098 11.39 3.46 -24.59
C GLY A 1098 10.51 2.61 -25.52
N GLY A 1099 9.80 1.63 -24.95
CA GLY A 1099 8.83 0.79 -25.67
C GLY A 1099 9.37 -0.24 -26.67
N GLY A 1100 10.67 -0.18 -27.02
CA GLY A 1100 11.35 -1.11 -27.92
C GLY A 1100 10.98 -0.87 -29.39
N THR A 1101 11.75 -0.03 -30.10
CA THR A 1101 11.51 0.22 -31.52
C THR A 1101 11.85 -1.03 -32.34
N GLN A 1102 10.95 -1.45 -33.23
CA GLN A 1102 11.25 -2.57 -34.13
C GLN A 1102 12.29 -2.15 -35.16
N ALA A 1103 13.21 -3.04 -35.50
CA ALA A 1103 14.31 -2.83 -36.45
C ALA A 1103 13.89 -2.05 -37.70
N LYS A 1104 12.78 -2.42 -38.35
CA LYS A 1104 12.27 -1.76 -39.57
C LYS A 1104 11.90 -0.27 -39.43
N TYR A 1105 11.65 0.21 -38.20
CA TYR A 1105 11.29 1.59 -37.93
C TYR A 1105 12.50 2.43 -37.50
N CYS A 1106 13.64 1.81 -37.20
CA CYS A 1106 14.87 2.55 -36.90
C CYS A 1106 15.59 3.00 -38.17
N ARG A 1107 16.28 4.15 -38.08
CA ARG A 1107 17.11 4.70 -39.16
C ARG A 1107 18.10 3.69 -39.74
N ASP A 1108 18.81 3.02 -38.85
CA ASP A 1108 19.87 2.05 -39.16
C ASP A 1108 19.32 0.66 -39.57
N LYS A 1109 18.00 0.45 -39.50
CA LYS A 1109 17.32 -0.83 -39.66
C LYS A 1109 17.78 -1.95 -38.70
N GLN A 1110 18.53 -1.60 -37.66
CA GLN A 1110 19.12 -2.53 -36.69
C GLN A 1110 18.75 -2.17 -35.24
N CYS A 1111 18.31 -0.93 -34.99
CA CYS A 1111 18.03 -0.36 -33.69
C CYS A 1111 19.16 -0.61 -32.67
N GLN A 1112 20.42 -0.41 -33.06
CA GLN A 1112 21.53 -0.62 -32.15
C GLN A 1112 21.49 0.36 -30.97
N SER A 1113 21.11 1.61 -31.26
CA SER A 1113 20.81 2.66 -30.29
C SER A 1113 19.41 3.22 -30.61
N GLU A 1114 18.64 3.55 -29.58
CA GLU A 1114 17.36 4.25 -29.75
C GLU A 1114 17.58 5.73 -30.05
N GLN A 1115 18.65 6.31 -29.51
CA GLN A 1115 19.06 7.70 -29.74
C GLN A 1115 20.56 7.86 -29.54
N SER A 1116 21.19 8.82 -30.25
CA SER A 1116 22.58 9.22 -30.02
C SER A 1116 22.78 10.73 -29.89
N ASP A 1117 23.83 11.14 -29.18
CA ASP A 1117 24.43 12.48 -29.22
C ASP A 1117 23.42 13.65 -29.02
N SER A 1118 22.41 13.43 -28.17
CA SER A 1118 21.32 14.38 -27.93
C SER A 1118 21.48 15.11 -26.60
N LEU A 1119 20.92 16.32 -26.52
CA LEU A 1119 21.08 17.26 -25.41
C LEU A 1119 19.74 17.51 -24.70
N PHE A 1120 19.74 17.44 -23.37
CA PHE A 1120 18.61 17.78 -22.50
C PHE A 1120 19.06 18.80 -21.47
N ARG A 1121 18.71 20.08 -21.65
CA ARG A 1121 19.22 21.15 -20.78
C ARG A 1121 18.18 22.17 -20.32
N ASN A 1122 18.39 22.75 -19.15
CA ASN A 1122 17.62 23.90 -18.67
C ASN A 1122 16.10 23.64 -18.59
N ASN A 1123 15.65 22.39 -18.51
CA ASN A 1123 14.24 22.05 -18.40
C ASN A 1123 13.79 22.01 -16.94
N ILE A 1124 12.51 22.26 -16.71
CA ILE A 1124 11.83 22.01 -15.43
C ILE A 1124 10.89 20.84 -15.66
N VAL A 1125 11.08 19.75 -14.92
CA VAL A 1125 10.24 18.54 -15.00
C VAL A 1125 9.66 18.26 -13.62
N MET A 1126 8.33 18.21 -13.52
CA MET A 1126 7.66 18.10 -12.23
C MET A 1126 6.44 17.17 -12.21
N ASN A 1127 6.09 16.73 -11.00
CA ASN A 1127 4.90 15.93 -10.66
C ASN A 1127 4.76 14.63 -11.48
N CYS A 1128 5.88 14.00 -11.81
CA CYS A 1128 5.87 12.73 -12.53
C CYS A 1128 5.78 11.56 -11.54
N SER A 1129 4.79 10.68 -11.75
CA SER A 1129 4.61 9.49 -10.91
C SER A 1129 5.75 8.47 -11.06
N ASP A 1130 6.59 8.61 -12.09
CA ASP A 1130 7.85 7.90 -12.26
C ASP A 1130 9.05 8.86 -12.44
N VAL A 1131 10.07 8.47 -13.20
CA VAL A 1131 11.24 9.30 -13.51
C VAL A 1131 10.88 10.50 -14.39
N GLY A 1132 11.53 11.63 -14.13
CA GLY A 1132 11.39 12.81 -15.00
C GLY A 1132 12.13 12.65 -16.33
N LEU A 1133 13.24 11.91 -16.34
CA LEU A 1133 13.97 11.57 -17.56
C LEU A 1133 14.35 10.09 -17.60
N TYR A 1134 14.02 9.42 -18.70
CA TYR A 1134 14.38 8.03 -18.94
C TYR A 1134 15.31 7.88 -20.14
N ILE A 1135 16.51 7.36 -19.94
CA ILE A 1135 17.52 7.09 -20.98
C ILE A 1135 17.62 5.58 -21.17
N ASN A 1136 17.13 5.10 -22.31
CA ASN A 1136 16.94 3.69 -22.58
C ASN A 1136 17.56 3.29 -23.92
N LYS A 1137 18.62 2.47 -23.85
CA LYS A 1137 19.41 2.01 -24.99
C LYS A 1137 19.90 3.17 -25.87
N SER A 1138 20.35 4.26 -25.26
CA SER A 1138 20.69 5.53 -25.92
C SER A 1138 22.09 6.05 -25.56
N LYS A 1139 22.88 6.45 -26.55
CA LYS A 1139 24.31 6.74 -26.42
C LYS A 1139 24.60 8.23 -26.37
N HIS A 1140 25.62 8.62 -25.61
CA HIS A 1140 26.16 9.98 -25.51
C HIS A 1140 25.09 11.05 -25.22
N ILE A 1141 24.12 10.69 -24.37
CA ILE A 1141 23.09 11.64 -23.96
C ILE A 1141 23.66 12.62 -22.96
N THR A 1142 23.45 13.90 -23.19
CA THR A 1142 24.02 14.97 -22.37
C THR A 1142 22.89 15.68 -21.61
N VAL A 1143 23.00 15.75 -20.29
CA VAL A 1143 21.94 16.25 -19.40
C VAL A 1143 22.48 17.33 -18.46
N PHE A 1144 22.12 18.58 -18.69
CA PHE A 1144 22.67 19.73 -17.93
C PHE A 1144 21.63 20.67 -17.35
N ASN A 1145 21.88 21.18 -16.14
CA ASN A 1145 21.17 22.37 -15.66
C ASN A 1145 19.64 22.22 -15.61
N ASN A 1146 19.12 21.02 -15.38
CA ASN A 1146 17.68 20.80 -15.27
C ASN A 1146 17.22 20.81 -13.81
N LEU A 1147 15.92 21.03 -13.60
CA LEU A 1147 15.23 20.87 -12.33
C LEU A 1147 14.23 19.72 -12.42
N PHE A 1148 14.33 18.75 -11.50
CA PHE A 1148 13.39 17.64 -11.37
C PHE A 1148 12.69 17.70 -10.01
N TYR A 1149 11.41 18.06 -9.96
CA TYR A 1149 10.65 18.26 -8.72
C TYR A 1149 9.54 17.22 -8.57
N ARG A 1150 9.41 16.55 -7.41
CA ARG A 1150 8.44 15.45 -7.23
C ARG A 1150 8.46 14.42 -8.37
N THR A 1151 9.67 13.99 -8.73
CA THR A 1151 9.89 12.87 -9.67
C THR A 1151 10.78 11.82 -9.02
N ARG A 1152 10.96 10.66 -9.64
CA ARG A 1152 11.97 9.68 -9.18
C ARG A 1152 13.41 10.01 -9.60
N GLY A 1153 13.62 11.14 -10.28
CA GLY A 1153 14.90 11.57 -10.81
C GLY A 1153 15.13 11.06 -12.24
N ILE A 1154 16.32 10.50 -12.49
CA ILE A 1154 16.79 10.10 -13.83
C ILE A 1154 17.15 8.62 -13.83
N ASP A 1155 16.58 7.84 -14.75
CA ASP A 1155 16.96 6.45 -14.96
C ASP A 1155 17.79 6.31 -16.25
N VAL A 1156 18.94 5.65 -16.15
CA VAL A 1156 19.78 5.27 -17.31
C VAL A 1156 19.91 3.76 -17.35
N ARG A 1157 19.45 3.12 -18.43
CA ARG A 1157 19.26 1.67 -18.47
C ARG A 1157 19.87 1.02 -19.72
N TYR A 1158 20.45 -0.16 -19.52
CA TYR A 1158 21.11 -1.04 -20.49
C TYR A 1158 22.54 -0.62 -20.85
N LYS A 1159 23.35 -1.61 -21.23
CA LYS A 1159 24.78 -1.45 -21.54
C LYS A 1159 25.05 -0.49 -22.71
N GLU A 1160 24.10 -0.38 -23.63
CA GLU A 1160 24.18 0.54 -24.76
C GLU A 1160 24.02 1.98 -24.31
N SER A 1161 23.46 2.23 -23.12
CA SER A 1161 23.21 3.58 -22.66
C SER A 1161 24.45 4.24 -22.07
N SER A 1162 24.74 5.45 -22.55
CA SER A 1162 25.76 6.32 -21.97
C SER A 1162 25.25 7.75 -21.81
N ALA A 1163 25.49 8.32 -20.63
CA ALA A 1163 25.07 9.69 -20.33
C ALA A 1163 26.10 10.50 -19.54
N ILE A 1164 26.15 11.81 -19.81
CA ILE A 1164 26.87 12.81 -19.01
C ILE A 1164 25.80 13.66 -18.32
N ILE A 1165 25.74 13.64 -16.99
CA ILE A 1165 24.69 14.27 -16.19
C ILE A 1165 25.33 15.26 -15.22
N LYS A 1166 25.20 16.56 -15.45
CA LYS A 1166 25.86 17.58 -14.60
C LYS A 1166 24.97 18.77 -14.26
N ASN A 1167 25.26 19.44 -13.15
CA ASN A 1167 24.62 20.69 -12.74
C ASN A 1167 23.09 20.61 -12.60
N ASN A 1168 22.50 19.44 -12.35
CA ASN A 1168 21.04 19.30 -12.19
C ASN A 1168 20.64 19.43 -10.71
N ILE A 1169 19.44 19.93 -10.45
CA ILE A 1169 18.78 19.87 -9.14
C ILE A 1169 17.68 18.82 -9.27
N LEU A 1170 17.67 17.80 -8.40
CA LEU A 1170 16.65 16.76 -8.49
C LEU A 1170 16.15 16.29 -7.13
N ASP A 1171 14.82 16.15 -7.05
CA ASP A 1171 14.19 15.17 -6.17
C ASP A 1171 14.38 13.77 -6.78
N GLY A 1172 14.70 12.79 -5.93
CA GLY A 1172 14.97 11.41 -6.35
C GLY A 1172 16.45 11.14 -6.61
N ARG A 1173 16.74 10.22 -7.55
CA ARG A 1173 18.10 9.70 -7.75
C ARG A 1173 18.49 9.66 -9.22
N ILE A 1174 19.81 9.65 -9.47
CA ILE A 1174 20.38 9.20 -10.74
C ILE A 1174 20.64 7.70 -10.63
N ASN A 1175 19.88 6.90 -11.38
CA ASN A 1175 19.87 5.46 -11.24
C ASN A 1175 20.45 4.77 -12.47
N LYS A 1176 21.56 4.06 -12.25
CA LYS A 1176 22.29 3.32 -13.29
C LYS A 1176 21.82 1.87 -13.25
N ARG A 1177 21.22 1.37 -14.33
CA ARG A 1177 20.66 0.02 -14.41
C ARG A 1177 21.22 -0.76 -15.58
N ASP A 1178 21.29 -2.08 -15.43
CA ASP A 1178 21.63 -3.02 -16.50
C ASP A 1178 22.93 -2.67 -17.24
N ASN A 1179 23.98 -2.31 -16.49
CA ASN A 1179 25.33 -1.96 -16.96
C ASN A 1179 25.42 -0.66 -17.81
N ALA A 1180 24.49 0.28 -17.64
CA ALA A 1180 24.61 1.61 -18.24
C ALA A 1180 25.83 2.39 -17.72
N THR A 1181 26.39 3.25 -18.57
CA THR A 1181 27.54 4.09 -18.24
C THR A 1181 27.11 5.54 -17.97
N VAL A 1182 27.43 6.09 -16.80
CA VAL A 1182 27.05 7.47 -16.45
C VAL A 1182 28.23 8.21 -15.84
N ILE A 1183 28.51 9.40 -16.38
CA ILE A 1183 29.46 10.36 -15.81
C ILE A 1183 28.64 11.47 -15.13
N GLU A 1184 28.83 11.66 -13.83
CA GLU A 1184 28.08 12.62 -13.02
C GLU A 1184 29.01 13.59 -12.28
N SER A 1185 28.63 14.88 -12.22
CA SER A 1185 29.31 15.90 -11.41
C SER A 1185 28.35 17.06 -11.08
N ASN A 1186 28.54 17.69 -9.92
CA ASN A 1186 27.80 18.90 -9.50
C ASN A 1186 26.26 18.80 -9.62
N ASN A 1187 25.68 17.61 -9.45
CA ASN A 1187 24.23 17.47 -9.31
C ASN A 1187 23.87 17.61 -7.83
N VAL A 1188 22.87 18.43 -7.53
CA VAL A 1188 22.31 18.57 -6.19
C VAL A 1188 21.20 17.54 -6.04
N SER A 1189 21.53 16.48 -5.30
CA SER A 1189 20.62 15.42 -4.87
C SER A 1189 21.10 14.98 -3.50
N ASP A 1190 20.34 15.21 -2.43
CA ASP A 1190 20.76 14.76 -1.10
C ASP A 1190 20.08 13.43 -0.75
N PHE A 1191 20.92 12.39 -0.72
CA PHE A 1191 20.52 11.04 -0.36
C PHE A 1191 19.95 10.98 1.07
N LEU A 1192 20.41 11.84 1.99
CA LEU A 1192 19.94 11.87 3.38
C LEU A 1192 18.57 12.56 3.52
N THR A 1193 18.29 13.65 2.80
CA THR A 1193 16.91 14.22 2.70
C THR A 1193 15.96 13.25 2.01
N SER A 1194 16.40 12.51 0.99
CA SER A 1194 15.58 11.46 0.35
C SER A 1194 15.20 10.30 1.30
N LEU A 1195 16.01 10.05 2.34
CA LEU A 1195 15.72 9.10 3.42
C LEU A 1195 14.85 9.71 4.53
N ALA A 1196 14.90 11.03 4.70
CA ALA A 1196 14.08 11.80 5.65
C ALA A 1196 12.70 12.19 5.11
N LEU A 1197 12.45 11.96 3.80
CA LEU A 1197 11.21 12.29 3.06
C LEU A 1197 11.00 13.79 2.82
N ASP A 1198 12.02 14.60 3.03
CA ASP A 1198 12.00 16.03 2.70
C ASP A 1198 12.45 16.23 1.24
N SER A 1199 11.77 17.10 0.48
CA SER A 1199 12.14 17.43 -0.90
C SER A 1199 13.41 18.29 -0.93
N THR A 1200 14.44 17.83 -1.63
CA THR A 1200 15.68 18.59 -1.85
C THR A 1200 15.36 19.92 -2.53
N VAL A 1201 14.44 19.91 -3.50
CA VAL A 1201 14.00 21.11 -4.23
C VAL A 1201 13.30 22.12 -3.30
N GLU A 1202 12.45 21.66 -2.38
CA GLU A 1202 11.77 22.52 -1.41
C GLU A 1202 12.71 23.16 -0.37
N THR A 1203 13.91 22.60 -0.16
CA THR A 1203 14.94 23.26 0.66
C THR A 1203 15.56 24.46 -0.05
N ILE A 1204 15.60 24.44 -1.39
CA ILE A 1204 16.25 25.46 -2.22
C ILE A 1204 15.27 26.57 -2.58
N PHE A 1205 14.04 26.21 -2.97
CA PHE A 1205 13.04 27.14 -3.52
C PHE A 1205 11.89 27.43 -2.55
N SER A 1206 11.23 28.58 -2.76
CA SER A 1206 10.18 29.12 -1.88
C SER A 1206 8.91 28.30 -1.88
N ASP A 1207 8.29 28.13 -3.05
CA ASP A 1207 7.05 27.35 -3.25
C ASP A 1207 7.03 26.73 -4.68
N PRO A 1208 7.95 25.76 -4.96
CA PRO A 1208 8.12 25.19 -6.30
C PRO A 1208 6.88 24.47 -6.84
N GLU A 1209 5.98 23.97 -5.99
CA GLU A 1209 4.68 23.41 -6.39
C GLU A 1209 3.82 24.41 -7.12
N LYS A 1210 3.85 25.68 -6.69
CA LYS A 1210 3.13 26.78 -7.36
C LYS A 1210 4.00 27.52 -8.37
N GLY A 1211 5.12 26.95 -8.80
CA GLY A 1211 6.04 27.62 -9.74
C GLY A 1211 6.88 28.74 -9.13
N ASP A 1212 6.90 28.90 -7.80
CA ASP A 1212 7.71 29.91 -7.13
C ASP A 1212 9.13 29.40 -6.86
N PHE A 1213 9.97 29.46 -7.90
CA PHE A 1213 11.37 29.07 -7.86
C PHE A 1213 12.30 30.15 -7.26
N THR A 1214 11.77 31.01 -6.39
CA THR A 1214 12.60 31.99 -5.68
C THR A 1214 13.48 31.30 -4.65
N VAL A 1215 14.81 31.45 -4.75
CA VAL A 1215 15.77 30.77 -3.89
C VAL A 1215 15.75 31.33 -2.46
N LYS A 1216 15.62 30.43 -1.48
CA LYS A 1216 15.62 30.76 -0.05
C LYS A 1216 17.00 31.27 0.42
N GLN A 1217 17.01 32.15 1.42
CA GLN A 1217 18.23 32.82 1.92
C GLN A 1217 19.31 31.83 2.43
N ALA A 1218 18.90 30.65 2.91
CA ALA A 1218 19.77 29.56 3.35
C ALA A 1218 20.43 28.74 2.21
N GLY A 1219 19.91 28.82 0.97
CA GLY A 1219 20.43 28.09 -0.21
C GLY A 1219 21.44 28.89 -1.05
N ARG A 1220 21.81 30.11 -0.62
CA ARG A 1220 22.66 31.03 -1.41
C ARG A 1220 24.14 30.63 -1.50
N VAL A 1221 24.61 29.63 -0.73
CA VAL A 1221 26.05 29.31 -0.59
C VAL A 1221 26.51 28.12 -1.47
N GLU A 1222 25.61 27.35 -2.11
CA GLU A 1222 25.98 26.04 -2.73
C GLU A 1222 25.64 25.86 -4.23
N LEU A 1223 25.23 26.89 -4.97
CA LEU A 1223 24.78 26.74 -6.37
C LEU A 1223 25.86 27.05 -7.43
N GLN A 1224 27.15 26.74 -7.20
CA GLN A 1224 28.17 26.87 -8.26
C GLN A 1224 28.33 25.55 -9.03
N GLY A 1225 28.00 25.58 -10.32
CA GLY A 1225 28.12 24.45 -11.24
C GLY A 1225 29.47 24.39 -11.97
N GLU A 1226 29.67 23.29 -12.70
CA GLU A 1226 30.83 23.11 -13.57
C GLU A 1226 30.64 23.88 -14.89
N GLY A 1227 31.63 24.68 -15.29
CA GLY A 1227 31.62 25.42 -16.55
C GLY A 1227 31.49 24.52 -17.78
N ASN A 1228 30.62 24.91 -18.71
CA ASN A 1228 30.40 24.17 -19.94
C ASN A 1228 29.94 25.09 -21.09
N ASN A 1229 30.57 24.95 -22.26
CA ASN A 1229 30.25 25.73 -23.45
C ASN A 1229 28.87 25.39 -24.06
N ALA A 1230 28.28 24.26 -23.69
CA ALA A 1230 27.00 23.75 -24.18
C ALA A 1230 25.80 24.11 -23.29
N LEU A 1231 25.91 25.10 -22.38
CA LEU A 1231 24.82 25.47 -21.45
C LEU A 1231 23.78 26.43 -22.06
N GLY A 1232 24.17 27.21 -23.08
CA GLY A 1232 23.25 28.10 -23.78
C GLY A 1232 22.58 29.13 -22.87
N ILE A 1233 21.32 29.44 -23.17
CA ILE A 1233 20.49 30.39 -22.44
C ILE A 1233 19.62 29.63 -21.45
N GLY A 1234 19.66 30.01 -20.17
CA GLY A 1234 18.86 29.42 -19.09
C GLY A 1234 17.37 29.72 -19.25
N PHE A 1235 16.54 29.04 -18.43
CA PHE A 1235 15.08 29.04 -18.57
C PHE A 1235 14.44 30.44 -18.52
N CYS A 1236 15.01 31.35 -17.73
CA CYS A 1236 14.58 32.74 -17.61
C CYS A 1236 15.29 33.73 -18.56
N GLY A 1237 15.92 33.21 -19.61
CA GLY A 1237 16.55 34.00 -20.67
C GLY A 1237 17.92 34.61 -20.41
N ASN A 1238 18.49 34.34 -19.24
CA ASN A 1238 19.86 34.72 -18.93
C ASN A 1238 20.85 33.66 -19.42
N ALA A 1239 21.88 34.07 -20.15
CA ALA A 1239 22.94 33.16 -20.61
C ALA A 1239 23.73 32.62 -19.42
N HIS A 1240 23.88 31.29 -19.33
CA HIS A 1240 24.70 30.68 -18.29
C HIS A 1240 26.17 31.11 -18.40
N SER A 1241 26.81 31.39 -17.25
CA SER A 1241 28.24 31.66 -17.17
C SER A 1241 29.02 30.45 -17.69
N LYS A 1242 29.87 30.69 -18.68
CA LYS A 1242 30.66 29.61 -19.31
C LYS A 1242 31.68 28.98 -18.36
N ASN A 1243 32.10 29.73 -17.34
CA ASN A 1243 33.16 29.31 -16.42
C ASN A 1243 32.59 28.80 -15.08
N VAL A 1244 31.57 29.47 -14.54
CA VAL A 1244 30.97 29.17 -13.22
C VAL A 1244 29.46 29.38 -13.31
N PRO A 1245 28.71 28.50 -14.00
CA PRO A 1245 27.26 28.59 -14.12
C PRO A 1245 26.60 28.30 -12.78
N ASN A 1246 25.35 28.70 -12.60
CA ASN A 1246 24.58 28.17 -11.47
C ASN A 1246 24.19 26.71 -11.72
N ILE A 1247 23.95 25.94 -10.64
CA ILE A 1247 23.30 24.63 -10.74
C ILE A 1247 21.80 24.82 -10.98
N GLY A 1248 21.21 24.01 -11.86
CA GLY A 1248 19.81 24.08 -12.25
C GLY A 1248 19.53 25.07 -13.40
N PRO A 1249 18.26 25.28 -13.75
CA PRO A 1249 17.88 25.95 -15.01
C PRO A 1249 17.97 27.49 -14.97
N PHE A 1250 18.39 28.08 -13.84
CA PHE A 1250 18.33 29.53 -13.60
C PHE A 1250 19.73 30.12 -13.34
N GLU A 1251 20.16 31.09 -14.15
CA GLU A 1251 21.49 31.71 -14.01
C GLU A 1251 21.56 32.91 -13.05
N THR A 1252 20.48 33.66 -12.85
CA THR A 1252 20.46 34.79 -11.90
C THR A 1252 19.39 34.57 -10.84
N LEU A 1253 19.75 34.79 -9.59
CA LEU A 1253 18.84 34.76 -8.42
C LEU A 1253 17.81 35.92 -8.41
N ALA A 1254 17.59 36.60 -9.54
CA ALA A 1254 17.12 37.98 -9.55
C ALA A 1254 16.22 38.41 -10.74
N SER A 1255 15.44 37.53 -11.38
CA SER A 1255 14.26 38.00 -12.11
C SER A 1255 12.98 37.50 -11.43
N THR A 1256 12.54 38.25 -10.42
CA THR A 1256 11.23 38.09 -9.78
C THR A 1256 10.10 37.99 -10.80
N HIS A 1257 10.26 38.63 -11.97
CA HIS A 1257 9.30 38.57 -13.06
C HIS A 1257 9.19 37.17 -13.71
N CYS A 1258 10.29 36.49 -14.03
CA CYS A 1258 10.23 35.15 -14.62
C CYS A 1258 9.57 34.14 -13.68
N HIS A 1259 9.95 34.15 -12.39
CA HIS A 1259 9.34 33.25 -11.40
C HIS A 1259 7.87 33.61 -11.16
N SER A 1260 7.51 34.90 -11.14
CA SER A 1260 6.10 35.31 -11.09
C SER A 1260 5.33 34.83 -12.31
N SER A 1261 5.98 34.77 -13.48
CA SER A 1261 5.32 34.33 -14.69
C SER A 1261 5.04 32.83 -14.71
N ILE A 1262 6.02 32.02 -14.26
CA ILE A 1262 5.85 30.58 -14.09
C ILE A 1262 4.78 30.29 -13.03
N LYS A 1263 4.79 31.06 -11.94
CA LYS A 1263 3.79 30.95 -10.88
C LYS A 1263 2.38 31.21 -11.40
N LEU A 1264 2.19 32.33 -12.11
CA LEU A 1264 0.91 32.67 -12.72
C LEU A 1264 0.45 31.57 -13.70
N LEU A 1265 1.37 31.06 -14.53
CA LEU A 1265 1.08 29.99 -15.49
C LEU A 1265 0.54 28.72 -14.80
N ILE A 1266 1.18 28.29 -13.72
CA ILE A 1266 0.80 27.08 -12.99
C ILE A 1266 -0.50 27.29 -12.19
N THR A 1267 -0.78 28.53 -11.74
CA THR A 1267 -1.95 28.81 -10.89
C THR A 1267 -3.19 29.33 -11.62
N GLU A 1268 -3.06 29.93 -12.81
CA GLU A 1268 -4.17 30.61 -13.52
C GLU A 1268 -4.66 29.91 -14.81
N LEU A 1269 -3.84 29.06 -15.46
CA LEU A 1269 -4.33 28.14 -16.51
C LEU A 1269 -4.97 26.88 -15.92
#